data_AF-A0A173MC64-F1
#
_entry.id   AF-A0A173MC64-F1
#
_cell.length_a   1.000
_cell.length_b   1.000
_cell.length_c   1.000
_cell.angle_alpha   90.00
_cell.angle_beta   90.00
_cell.angle_gamma   90.00
#
_symmetry.space_group_name_H-M   'P 1'
#
loop_
_entity.id
_entity.type
_entity.pdbx_description
1 polymer ?
#
loop_
_entity_poly.entity_id
_entity_poly.type
_entity_poly.pdbx_seq_one_letter_code
_entity_poly.pdbx_strand_id
1 'polypeptide(L)'
;MKALLIAITCLVCLTATAQVQVHHLRCEMLENPVGVDAQQPRISWQLSSTQRDVQQTAYEIIAASSREKLAANAGDLWQSGKVSSTQNAWVSYAGKALAANSYCYWKVKVYTNKGVTGWSEPAYWLNSLQPAQWKAKWIGMDSAFAWDSVSQWSRLSARYAGKVFTHTKKVKQAVAYIAGVGLYELYMNGNKVGSQVLSPAPTDYRKAVLYNSYDVTALMQQPKQDIMVALGNGRFFTMRQNYKPAKINTFGYPKLLFQLELTYTDGTRETVISDGSWKLNADGPIRSNNEYDGETYDANKALTGKRSLALASVAEGWMPVQLVAAPGGVLKAQVSEPMRVMKTLKPVSIRPSANGYILDMGQNFAGWLQMKVQGKQGDKVTMRFAESLQPNGNLYTANLRDARATNTYTLKGGGVETWHPAFVYQGFRYVEVTGFPGKPAADNFEGQLVYDALETTGQLQTSDTIINKIIRNAWWGIASNYKGMPVDCPQRNERQPWLGDRATGALGESFLFGNGNLYAKWLDDIEDAQTAEGAIPDVAPAYWNYYSDNVTWPGTYLMVADMLYKQYGNAQPIVKHYASMKKWMRYMQGKYLKNYLLTKDKYGDWCVPPEDLHMIRSRDSLRNTNGTLIATATYYQMLQYMQQFAKLAGQQEDVVGFATLADSVKKAFHTTFYRAQQKCYDNNTATANLLPLYYGMVPAELEEGVFNSLYNTVKITNHMHVSTGVIGIQYLMRGLTRFQRSDIAYTLASNKTYPSWGYMTENGASTIWELWNGNTADPQMNSQNHVMLLGDLLVWLFENAGGIQSAGAGFRSIVMKPENMDGLTYVNASYQSVNGAIVSNWQKKEDLFNWQVTIPANTQATLYIPANDSAGVTEGGKPAAKAAGVRFLRMEGRTAVYSVASGSYHFSSALLWKKGIVTDEFIFSQSPFPESHSSTIAETPKGLIAAWFGGTKEGNKDVEIYTSRLVNGQWTTPVSVANGVVNDSVRIACYNPVLYQVPHGDLLLFYKIGNKVANWKGWMIRSKDNGISWSSPEALPEGFLGPIKNKPVQVGNVLICPSSTEGNGWRVHFETTTDEGKTWNKIGPLNDGKTINAIQPSILHYADGRLQILCRTRNRSIAEAWSSDGGKTWGEMKLIHLPNNNSGTDAITLKDGRQLLVYNHVKPDASLSNGKGPRTPLNVALSKDGKTWYASLVLEDSPVSQYSYPSVMQSADGMVHIVYTWRRERIKYVKIDPAKLEMKEIINEQWPGAAISPATNASHEEP
;
A
#
# COMPACT_ATOMS: atom_id res chain seq x y z
N MET A 1 2.51 66.20 0.51
CA MET A 1 2.83 65.26 -0.59
C MET A 1 3.47 63.94 -0.12
N LYS A 2 4.42 63.89 0.82
CA LYS A 2 5.01 62.62 1.29
C LYS A 2 4.05 61.67 2.04
N ALA A 3 3.08 62.19 2.79
CA ALA A 3 2.06 61.35 3.48
C ALA A 3 1.01 60.76 2.52
N LEU A 4 0.72 61.45 1.40
CA LEU A 4 -0.23 60.98 0.38
C LEU A 4 0.40 59.88 -0.50
N LEU A 5 1.72 59.95 -0.75
CA LEU A 5 2.46 58.90 -1.45
C LEU A 5 2.55 57.61 -0.63
N ILE A 6 2.75 57.69 0.69
CA ILE A 6 2.82 56.51 1.57
C ILE A 6 1.44 55.84 1.72
N ALA A 7 0.35 56.61 1.78
CA ALA A 7 -1.01 56.05 1.77
C ALA A 7 -1.35 55.34 0.45
N ILE A 8 -0.90 55.87 -0.69
CA ILE A 8 -1.11 55.22 -2.01
C ILE A 8 -0.20 53.99 -2.18
N THR A 9 1.01 53.98 -1.62
CA THR A 9 1.89 52.79 -1.66
C THR A 9 1.42 51.70 -0.68
N CYS A 10 0.83 52.07 0.47
CA CYS A 10 0.18 51.11 1.37
C CYS A 10 -1.17 50.59 0.85
N LEU A 11 -1.93 51.37 0.07
CA LEU A 11 -3.15 50.86 -0.59
C LEU A 11 -2.85 49.98 -1.81
N VAL A 12 -1.74 50.19 -2.53
CA VAL A 12 -1.32 49.32 -3.66
C VAL A 12 -0.71 48.00 -3.16
N CYS A 13 -0.26 47.91 -1.91
CA CYS A 13 0.14 46.65 -1.28
C CYS A 13 -1.02 45.89 -0.59
N LEU A 14 -2.24 46.43 -0.55
CA LEU A 14 -3.40 45.82 0.13
C LEU A 14 -4.52 45.32 -0.80
N THR A 15 -4.28 45.30 -2.12
CA THR A 15 -5.18 44.65 -3.10
C THR A 15 -4.43 43.74 -4.07
N ALA A 16 -3.46 42.95 -3.59
CA ALA A 16 -3.15 41.70 -4.26
C ALA A 16 -4.29 40.73 -3.92
N THR A 17 -5.43 40.83 -4.61
CA THR A 17 -6.44 39.78 -4.59
C THR A 17 -5.72 38.47 -4.83
N ALA A 18 -5.85 37.51 -3.90
CA ALA A 18 -5.26 36.18 -4.01
C ALA A 18 -5.77 35.51 -5.29
N GLN A 19 -5.09 35.73 -6.41
CA GLN A 19 -5.57 35.40 -7.74
C GLN A 19 -5.35 33.91 -8.00
N VAL A 20 -6.34 33.24 -8.57
CA VAL A 20 -6.18 31.86 -9.06
C VAL A 20 -5.15 31.86 -10.19
N GLN A 21 -4.15 30.96 -10.10
CA GLN A 21 -3.08 30.85 -11.09
C GLN A 21 -3.16 29.52 -11.84
N VAL A 22 -2.80 29.55 -13.11
CA VAL A 22 -2.67 28.36 -13.95
C VAL A 22 -1.20 28.01 -14.10
N HIS A 23 -0.85 26.74 -13.88
CA HIS A 23 0.53 26.24 -13.91
C HIS A 23 0.56 24.75 -14.29
N HIS A 24 1.76 24.17 -14.37
CA HIS A 24 2.00 22.78 -14.83
C HIS A 24 1.27 22.45 -16.13
N LEU A 25 1.50 23.27 -17.17
CA LEU A 25 0.99 23.02 -18.50
C LEU A 25 1.71 21.83 -19.12
N ARG A 26 0.94 20.83 -19.55
CA ARG A 26 1.46 19.59 -20.12
C ARG A 26 0.74 19.24 -21.43
N CYS A 27 1.46 18.64 -22.37
CA CYS A 27 0.92 18.02 -23.58
C CYS A 27 1.24 16.53 -23.51
N GLU A 28 0.23 15.65 -23.64
CA GLU A 28 0.36 14.21 -23.38
C GLU A 28 1.02 13.92 -22.01
N MET A 29 0.67 14.73 -21.00
CA MET A 29 1.25 14.71 -19.64
C MET A 29 2.77 14.96 -19.55
N LEU A 30 3.41 15.41 -20.63
CA LEU A 30 4.79 15.85 -20.65
C LEU A 30 4.91 17.38 -20.68
N GLU A 31 5.94 17.92 -20.05
CA GLU A 31 6.28 19.34 -20.11
C GLU A 31 7.09 19.65 -21.36
N ASN A 32 6.57 20.55 -22.20
CA ASN A 32 7.21 21.01 -23.44
C ASN A 32 7.79 19.89 -24.34
N PRO A 33 7.03 18.83 -24.66
CA PRO A 33 7.57 17.67 -25.36
C PRO A 33 8.00 17.97 -26.80
N VAL A 34 9.06 17.29 -27.22
CA VAL A 34 9.59 17.34 -28.58
C VAL A 34 9.33 15.99 -29.26
N GLY A 35 8.61 15.99 -30.38
CA GLY A 35 8.28 14.77 -31.10
C GLY A 35 6.94 14.13 -30.70
N VAL A 36 5.89 14.95 -30.56
CA VAL A 36 4.53 14.45 -30.36
C VAL A 36 3.95 13.99 -31.70
N ASP A 37 3.59 12.71 -31.84
CA ASP A 37 3.02 12.15 -33.08
C ASP A 37 1.48 12.02 -33.08
N ALA A 38 0.85 12.29 -31.93
CA ALA A 38 -0.60 12.35 -31.81
C ALA A 38 -1.18 13.44 -32.72
N GLN A 39 -2.16 13.08 -33.55
CA GLN A 39 -2.81 14.02 -34.48
C GLN A 39 -3.66 15.08 -33.75
N GLN A 40 -4.23 14.70 -32.61
CA GLN A 40 -4.95 15.59 -31.69
C GLN A 40 -4.33 15.43 -30.30
N PRO A 41 -3.17 16.08 -30.05
CA PRO A 41 -2.52 16.02 -28.75
C PRO A 41 -3.45 16.53 -27.64
N ARG A 42 -3.36 15.93 -26.46
CA ARG A 42 -4.19 16.28 -25.30
C ARG A 42 -3.39 17.13 -24.34
N ILE A 43 -3.96 18.25 -23.93
CA ILE A 43 -3.33 19.21 -23.02
C ILE A 43 -3.99 19.20 -21.64
N SER A 44 -3.19 19.51 -20.63
CA SER A 44 -3.58 19.53 -19.22
C SER A 44 -2.98 20.74 -18.52
N TRP A 45 -3.65 21.23 -17.49
CA TRP A 45 -3.18 22.32 -16.64
C TRP A 45 -3.68 22.13 -15.20
N GLN A 46 -2.98 22.72 -14.23
CA GLN A 46 -3.37 22.74 -12.83
C GLN A 46 -3.70 24.16 -12.36
N LEU A 47 -4.55 24.24 -11.35
CA LEU A 47 -4.94 25.49 -10.71
C LEU A 47 -4.37 25.56 -9.29
N SER A 48 -3.74 26.68 -8.94
CA SER A 48 -3.31 26.97 -7.58
C SER A 48 -4.00 28.22 -7.04
N SER A 49 -4.35 28.19 -5.76
CA SER A 49 -4.92 29.33 -5.06
C SER A 49 -4.77 29.14 -3.56
N THR A 50 -4.67 30.25 -2.82
CA THR A 50 -4.82 30.27 -1.36
C THR A 50 -6.30 30.37 -0.94
N GLN A 51 -7.22 30.62 -1.89
CA GLN A 51 -8.65 30.64 -1.63
C GLN A 51 -9.23 29.23 -1.56
N ARG A 52 -10.28 29.05 -0.76
CA ARG A 52 -11.09 27.84 -0.71
C ARG A 52 -12.17 27.84 -1.78
N ASP A 53 -12.64 26.64 -2.12
CA ASP A 53 -13.75 26.41 -3.06
C ASP A 53 -13.50 27.08 -4.42
N VAL A 54 -12.30 26.90 -4.96
CA VAL A 54 -11.98 27.28 -6.34
C VAL A 54 -12.42 26.15 -7.26
N GLN A 55 -13.30 26.48 -8.20
CA GLN A 55 -13.83 25.58 -9.23
C GLN A 55 -13.72 26.23 -10.59
N GLN A 56 -13.23 25.49 -11.58
CA GLN A 56 -13.23 25.92 -12.98
C GLN A 56 -14.64 25.76 -13.54
N THR A 57 -15.14 26.78 -14.24
CA THR A 57 -16.43 26.75 -14.94
C THR A 57 -16.27 26.82 -16.47
N ALA A 58 -15.18 27.42 -16.94
CA ALA A 58 -14.83 27.48 -18.35
C ALA A 58 -13.32 27.66 -18.54
N TYR A 59 -12.83 27.41 -19.75
CA TYR A 59 -11.45 27.73 -20.16
C TYR A 59 -11.45 28.42 -21.53
N GLU A 60 -10.33 29.04 -21.86
CA GLU A 60 -10.03 29.60 -23.18
C GLU A 60 -8.58 29.33 -23.52
N ILE A 61 -8.32 28.78 -24.70
CA ILE A 61 -7.00 28.36 -25.17
C ILE A 61 -6.66 29.11 -26.46
N ILE A 62 -5.42 29.58 -26.52
CA ILE A 62 -4.81 30.09 -27.74
C ILE A 62 -3.62 29.20 -28.06
N ALA A 63 -3.57 28.71 -29.29
CA ALA A 63 -2.43 28.00 -29.84
C ALA A 63 -1.97 28.67 -31.15
N ALA A 64 -0.66 28.90 -31.27
CA ALA A 64 -0.07 29.66 -32.36
C ALA A 64 1.23 29.02 -32.87
N SER A 65 1.54 29.28 -34.13
CA SER A 65 2.73 28.74 -34.83
C SER A 65 4.05 29.40 -34.43
N SER A 66 4.01 30.51 -33.70
CA SER A 66 5.19 31.21 -33.19
C SER A 66 4.93 31.90 -31.84
N ARG A 67 6.01 32.21 -31.12
CA ARG A 67 5.93 32.93 -29.83
C ARG A 67 5.38 34.35 -30.01
N GLU A 68 5.74 35.01 -31.10
CA GLU A 68 5.32 36.38 -31.41
C GLU A 68 3.81 36.44 -31.65
N LYS A 69 3.26 35.49 -32.43
CA LYS A 69 1.81 35.37 -32.65
C LYS A 69 1.07 35.06 -31.36
N LEU A 70 1.60 34.14 -30.53
CA LEU A 70 1.00 33.83 -29.24
C LEU A 70 1.00 35.05 -28.29
N ALA A 71 2.08 35.82 -28.27
CA ALA A 71 2.20 37.05 -27.49
C ALA A 71 1.17 38.11 -27.93
N ALA A 72 0.92 38.20 -29.24
CA ALA A 72 -0.12 39.04 -29.82
C ALA A 72 -1.56 38.49 -29.66
N ASN A 73 -1.76 37.37 -28.96
CA ASN A 73 -3.04 36.65 -28.86
C ASN A 73 -3.63 36.21 -30.22
N ALA A 74 -2.79 36.02 -31.23
CA ALA A 74 -3.19 35.55 -32.55
C ALA A 74 -3.08 34.02 -32.63
N GLY A 75 -4.15 33.31 -32.27
CA GLY A 75 -4.24 31.84 -32.32
C GLY A 75 -4.43 31.29 -33.73
N ASP A 76 -3.41 31.43 -34.59
CA ASP A 76 -3.48 31.02 -36.00
C ASP A 76 -3.61 29.49 -36.20
N LEU A 77 -3.25 28.70 -35.19
CA LEU A 77 -3.45 27.25 -35.15
C LEU A 77 -4.77 26.88 -34.47
N TRP A 78 -5.06 27.49 -33.31
CA TRP A 78 -6.30 27.28 -32.58
C TRP A 78 -6.66 28.47 -31.71
N GLN A 79 -7.95 28.79 -31.69
CA GLN A 79 -8.56 29.73 -30.76
C GLN A 79 -9.86 29.08 -30.28
N SER A 80 -9.90 28.58 -29.04
CA SER A 80 -11.07 27.84 -28.57
C SER A 80 -12.29 28.73 -28.30
N GLY A 81 -12.06 30.04 -28.10
CA GLY A 81 -13.01 30.89 -27.40
C GLY A 81 -13.26 30.40 -25.97
N LYS A 82 -14.26 30.97 -25.29
CA LYS A 82 -14.67 30.52 -23.97
C LYS A 82 -15.46 29.21 -24.09
N VAL A 83 -14.89 28.11 -23.61
CA VAL A 83 -15.52 26.78 -23.58
C VAL A 83 -16.04 26.50 -22.17
N SER A 84 -17.36 26.36 -22.01
CA SER A 84 -18.01 26.00 -20.74
C SER A 84 -17.72 24.53 -20.39
N SER A 85 -16.68 24.30 -19.58
CA SER A 85 -16.26 22.97 -19.15
C SER A 85 -15.41 23.05 -17.87
N THR A 86 -15.61 22.07 -16.99
CA THR A 86 -14.82 21.87 -15.77
C THR A 86 -13.55 21.04 -16.03
N GLN A 87 -13.35 20.52 -17.25
CA GLN A 87 -12.20 19.68 -17.58
C GLN A 87 -10.91 20.50 -17.63
N ASN A 88 -9.89 20.09 -16.86
CA ASN A 88 -8.54 20.68 -16.92
C ASN A 88 -7.42 19.66 -17.24
N ALA A 89 -7.78 18.42 -17.54
CA ALA A 89 -6.83 17.38 -17.90
C ALA A 89 -7.33 16.62 -19.14
N TRP A 90 -6.40 16.20 -19.98
CA TRP A 90 -6.66 15.42 -21.20
C TRP A 90 -7.61 16.13 -22.19
N VAL A 91 -7.54 17.46 -22.29
CA VAL A 91 -8.35 18.24 -23.23
C VAL A 91 -7.74 18.11 -24.63
N SER A 92 -8.48 17.49 -25.56
CA SER A 92 -7.99 17.31 -26.93
C SER A 92 -7.82 18.64 -27.66
N TYR A 93 -6.67 18.81 -28.32
CA TYR A 93 -6.45 19.90 -29.26
C TYR A 93 -7.45 19.82 -30.41
N ALA A 94 -8.23 20.88 -30.60
CA ALA A 94 -9.29 20.98 -31.62
C ALA A 94 -8.98 22.03 -32.70
N GLY A 95 -7.69 22.35 -32.89
CA GLY A 95 -7.25 23.30 -33.89
C GLY A 95 -6.93 22.68 -35.25
N LYS A 96 -6.22 23.45 -36.08
CA LYS A 96 -5.72 22.99 -37.38
C LYS A 96 -4.72 21.85 -37.22
N ALA A 97 -4.78 20.88 -38.13
CA ALA A 97 -3.77 19.83 -38.20
C ALA A 97 -2.36 20.43 -38.31
N LEU A 98 -1.44 19.91 -37.51
CA LEU A 98 -0.07 20.41 -37.45
C LEU A 98 0.80 19.69 -38.48
N ALA A 99 1.60 20.45 -39.23
CA ALA A 99 2.62 19.87 -40.09
C ALA A 99 3.73 19.24 -39.25
N ALA A 100 4.45 18.26 -39.79
CA ALA A 100 5.66 17.76 -39.13
C ALA A 100 6.71 18.86 -38.97
N ASN A 101 7.52 18.75 -37.91
CA ASN A 101 8.57 19.70 -37.57
C ASN A 101 8.04 21.13 -37.32
N SER A 102 6.81 21.27 -36.83
CA SER A 102 6.21 22.56 -36.48
C SER A 102 6.02 22.67 -34.97
N TYR A 103 6.34 23.85 -34.42
CA TYR A 103 6.01 24.17 -33.04
C TYR A 103 4.54 24.59 -32.95
N CYS A 104 3.90 24.14 -31.89
CA CYS A 104 2.65 24.69 -31.41
C CYS A 104 2.92 25.33 -30.04
N TYR A 105 2.92 26.65 -29.99
CA TYR A 105 3.01 27.41 -28.75
C TYR A 105 1.59 27.66 -28.26
N TRP A 106 1.31 27.43 -26.97
CA TRP A 106 -0.03 27.58 -26.44
C TRP A 106 -0.02 28.20 -25.04
N LYS A 107 -1.16 28.80 -24.69
CA LYS A 107 -1.46 29.29 -23.34
C LYS A 107 -2.94 29.14 -23.07
N VAL A 108 -3.29 29.07 -21.79
CA VAL A 108 -4.68 28.88 -21.34
C VAL A 108 -5.06 29.96 -20.33
N LYS A 109 -6.31 30.38 -20.39
CA LYS A 109 -6.98 31.24 -19.40
C LYS A 109 -8.15 30.45 -18.84
N VAL A 110 -8.38 30.56 -17.54
CA VAL A 110 -9.42 29.81 -16.86
C VAL A 110 -10.42 30.76 -16.19
N TYR A 111 -11.70 30.45 -16.35
CA TYR A 111 -12.80 31.12 -15.67
C TYR A 111 -13.19 30.26 -14.47
N THR A 112 -13.22 30.86 -13.29
CA THR A 112 -13.58 30.17 -12.05
C THR A 112 -14.75 30.87 -11.36
N ASN A 113 -15.33 30.21 -10.37
CA ASN A 113 -16.29 30.84 -9.45
C ASN A 113 -15.66 31.94 -8.56
N LYS A 114 -14.33 32.11 -8.57
CA LYS A 114 -13.58 33.16 -7.84
C LYS A 114 -12.99 34.24 -8.75
N GLY A 115 -13.44 34.29 -10.01
CA GLY A 115 -12.96 35.23 -11.02
C GLY A 115 -12.17 34.56 -12.13
N VAL A 116 -11.59 35.39 -12.99
CA VAL A 116 -10.88 34.95 -14.20
C VAL A 116 -9.37 35.03 -13.95
N THR A 117 -8.63 34.01 -14.37
CA THR A 117 -7.17 34.02 -14.28
C THR A 117 -6.57 34.99 -15.31
N GLY A 118 -5.30 35.36 -15.12
CA GLY A 118 -4.48 35.79 -16.25
C GLY A 118 -4.29 34.65 -17.26
N TRP A 119 -3.72 34.97 -18.43
CA TRP A 119 -3.17 33.90 -19.28
C TRP A 119 -2.05 33.19 -18.53
N SER A 120 -1.94 31.87 -18.70
CA SER A 120 -0.79 31.10 -18.23
C SER A 120 0.49 31.58 -18.91
N GLU A 121 1.63 31.21 -18.32
CA GLU A 121 2.89 31.21 -19.06
C GLU A 121 2.77 30.34 -20.33
N PRO A 122 3.37 30.76 -21.47
CA PRO A 122 3.40 29.97 -22.68
C PRO A 122 4.07 28.61 -22.48
N ALA A 123 3.41 27.55 -22.92
CA ALA A 123 3.99 26.23 -23.11
C ALA A 123 4.07 25.90 -24.61
N TYR A 124 4.72 24.80 -24.98
CA TYR A 124 4.76 24.36 -26.36
C TYR A 124 4.76 22.84 -26.49
N TRP A 125 4.57 22.36 -27.71
CA TRP A 125 5.07 21.06 -28.14
C TRP A 125 5.60 21.17 -29.56
N LEU A 126 6.50 20.26 -29.94
CA LEU A 126 6.93 20.10 -31.33
C LEU A 126 6.27 18.86 -31.93
N ASN A 127 5.57 19.04 -33.05
CA ASN A 127 4.95 17.94 -33.78
C ASN A 127 6.01 17.06 -34.48
N SER A 128 5.83 15.75 -34.35
CA SER A 128 6.80 14.76 -34.82
C SER A 128 6.73 14.49 -36.33
N LEU A 129 7.74 13.77 -36.82
CA LEU A 129 7.77 13.25 -38.18
C LEU A 129 6.88 12.01 -38.31
N GLN A 130 5.89 12.05 -39.20
CA GLN A 130 5.05 10.87 -39.44
C GLN A 130 5.85 9.79 -40.21
N PRO A 131 5.54 8.49 -40.04
CA PRO A 131 6.27 7.40 -40.69
C PRO A 131 6.47 7.59 -42.21
N ALA A 132 5.45 8.10 -42.92
CA ALA A 132 5.51 8.35 -44.35
C ALA A 132 6.45 9.49 -44.79
N GLN A 133 6.92 10.32 -43.83
CA GLN A 133 7.78 11.48 -44.10
C GLN A 133 9.28 11.18 -43.88
N TRP A 134 9.62 9.96 -43.44
CA TRP A 134 11.00 9.50 -43.39
C TRP A 134 11.54 9.30 -44.80
N LYS A 135 12.61 10.04 -45.12
CA LYS A 135 13.40 9.89 -46.34
C LYS A 135 14.67 9.08 -46.09
N ALA A 136 15.09 9.02 -44.83
CA ALA A 136 16.26 8.30 -44.40
C ALA A 136 16.22 6.81 -44.72
N LYS A 137 17.41 6.23 -44.88
CA LYS A 137 17.63 4.82 -45.14
C LYS A 137 18.22 4.17 -43.89
N TRP A 138 17.80 2.94 -43.63
CA TRP A 138 18.38 2.13 -42.58
C TRP A 138 19.83 1.79 -42.94
N ILE A 139 20.75 2.15 -42.05
CA ILE A 139 22.18 1.87 -42.19
C ILE A 139 22.69 1.04 -41.01
N GLY A 140 23.69 0.21 -41.25
CA GLY A 140 24.26 -0.65 -40.22
C GLY A 140 25.26 -1.65 -40.78
N MET A 141 25.39 -2.77 -40.06
CA MET A 141 26.20 -3.94 -40.44
C MET A 141 25.54 -5.19 -39.86
N ASP A 142 24.92 -6.02 -40.71
CA ASP A 142 24.23 -7.25 -40.30
C ASP A 142 25.19 -8.44 -40.14
N SER A 143 26.33 -8.20 -39.49
CA SER A 143 27.36 -9.21 -39.26
C SER A 143 28.20 -8.92 -38.01
N ALA A 144 28.79 -10.00 -37.50
CA ALA A 144 29.80 -9.98 -36.46
C ALA A 144 31.21 -9.82 -37.09
N PHE A 145 32.10 -9.08 -36.42
CA PHE A 145 33.52 -9.04 -36.79
C PHE A 145 34.28 -10.20 -36.11
N ALA A 146 35.52 -10.43 -36.53
CA ALA A 146 36.34 -11.55 -36.03
C ALA A 146 36.57 -11.54 -34.50
N TRP A 147 36.45 -10.38 -33.84
CA TRP A 147 36.57 -10.23 -32.39
C TRP A 147 35.23 -10.29 -31.64
N ASP A 148 34.11 -10.35 -32.36
CA ASP A 148 32.78 -10.49 -31.78
C ASP A 148 32.45 -11.99 -31.56
N SER A 149 31.46 -12.29 -30.72
CA SER A 149 30.95 -13.64 -30.46
C SER A 149 29.43 -13.67 -30.52
N VAL A 150 28.88 -14.56 -31.36
CA VAL A 150 27.43 -14.80 -31.52
C VAL A 150 27.05 -16.15 -30.89
N SER A 151 27.55 -16.39 -29.68
CA SER A 151 27.24 -17.58 -28.88
C SER A 151 26.27 -17.25 -27.75
N GLN A 152 25.94 -18.23 -26.90
CA GLN A 152 25.21 -17.95 -25.65
C GLN A 152 25.94 -16.92 -24.78
N TRP A 153 27.26 -16.77 -24.92
CA TRP A 153 28.06 -15.73 -24.25
C TRP A 153 28.34 -14.60 -25.23
N SER A 154 27.26 -13.96 -25.70
CA SER A 154 27.34 -13.04 -26.81
C SER A 154 28.13 -11.78 -26.45
N ARG A 155 29.05 -11.42 -27.34
CA ARG A 155 29.97 -10.30 -27.18
C ARG A 155 30.00 -9.53 -28.49
N LEU A 156 29.28 -8.43 -28.57
CA LEU A 156 29.21 -7.59 -29.78
C LEU A 156 29.70 -6.18 -29.43
N SER A 157 30.74 -5.74 -30.14
CA SER A 157 31.28 -4.38 -30.06
C SER A 157 30.29 -3.35 -30.58
N ALA A 158 30.23 -2.17 -29.95
CA ALA A 158 29.33 -1.11 -30.39
C ALA A 158 29.65 -0.66 -31.82
N ARG A 159 28.62 -0.25 -32.55
CA ARG A 159 28.75 0.27 -33.92
C ARG A 159 28.66 1.79 -33.90
N TYR A 160 29.61 2.48 -34.51
CA TYR A 160 29.63 3.94 -34.58
C TYR A 160 29.34 4.36 -36.01
N ALA A 161 28.23 5.07 -36.23
CA ALA A 161 27.90 5.65 -37.53
C ALA A 161 28.18 7.15 -37.50
N GLY A 162 28.83 7.68 -38.53
CA GLY A 162 29.23 9.09 -38.56
C GLY A 162 29.04 9.75 -39.92
N LYS A 163 28.75 11.05 -39.89
CA LYS A 163 28.64 11.91 -41.07
C LYS A 163 29.08 13.33 -40.75
N VAL A 164 29.94 13.85 -41.62
CA VAL A 164 30.30 15.26 -41.66
C VAL A 164 29.56 15.90 -42.82
N PHE A 165 28.93 17.05 -42.59
CA PHE A 165 28.29 17.83 -43.64
C PHE A 165 28.54 19.32 -43.41
N THR A 166 28.18 20.15 -44.40
CA THR A 166 28.33 21.60 -44.30
C THR A 166 27.06 22.28 -44.76
N HIS A 167 26.59 23.28 -44.02
CA HIS A 167 25.56 24.20 -44.46
C HIS A 167 26.13 25.61 -44.66
N THR A 168 25.59 26.37 -45.60
CA THR A 168 26.07 27.73 -45.92
C THR A 168 25.13 28.84 -45.43
N LYS A 169 23.90 28.49 -45.06
CA LYS A 169 22.86 29.44 -44.66
C LYS A 169 22.68 29.47 -43.15
N LYS A 170 22.14 30.59 -42.64
CA LYS A 170 21.82 30.77 -41.21
C LYS A 170 20.61 29.91 -40.82
N VAL A 171 20.82 28.97 -39.90
CA VAL A 171 19.78 28.04 -39.42
C VAL A 171 18.79 28.78 -38.51
N LYS A 172 17.50 28.60 -38.78
CA LYS A 172 16.38 29.05 -37.94
C LYS A 172 15.94 27.96 -36.97
N GLN A 173 15.88 26.71 -37.43
CA GLN A 173 15.44 25.55 -36.66
C GLN A 173 16.15 24.30 -37.19
N ALA A 174 16.56 23.42 -36.29
CA ALA A 174 17.11 22.12 -36.62
C ALA A 174 16.58 21.06 -35.67
N VAL A 175 15.97 20.01 -36.21
CA VAL A 175 15.39 18.92 -35.41
C VAL A 175 15.90 17.58 -35.93
N ALA A 176 16.52 16.81 -35.04
CA ALA A 176 17.02 15.47 -35.32
C ALA A 176 16.00 14.42 -34.88
N TYR A 177 15.61 13.54 -35.81
CA TYR A 177 14.80 12.36 -35.59
C TYR A 177 15.70 11.12 -35.70
N ILE A 178 15.64 10.24 -34.71
CA ILE A 178 16.55 9.10 -34.63
C ILE A 178 15.86 7.84 -34.10
N ALA A 179 16.03 6.74 -34.82
CA ALA A 179 15.75 5.39 -34.36
C ALA A 179 17.04 4.57 -34.40
N GLY A 180 17.74 4.51 -33.26
CA GLY A 180 18.86 3.59 -33.06
C GLY A 180 18.36 2.32 -32.41
N VAL A 181 18.27 1.24 -33.18
CA VAL A 181 17.63 -0.01 -32.74
C VAL A 181 18.65 -0.88 -32.02
N GLY A 182 18.27 -1.37 -30.84
CA GLY A 182 19.19 -1.77 -29.79
C GLY A 182 19.17 -0.67 -28.74
N LEU A 183 20.27 0.09 -28.65
CA LEU A 183 20.35 1.36 -27.91
C LEU A 183 21.20 2.36 -28.71
N TYR A 184 21.11 3.65 -28.44
CA TYR A 184 21.99 4.64 -29.05
C TYR A 184 22.37 5.80 -28.13
N GLU A 185 23.48 6.45 -28.49
CA GLU A 185 23.84 7.79 -28.06
C GLU A 185 24.17 8.65 -29.28
N LEU A 186 23.52 9.82 -29.38
CA LEU A 186 23.74 10.79 -30.44
C LEU A 186 24.74 11.84 -29.95
N TYR A 187 25.74 12.12 -30.78
CA TYR A 187 26.73 13.17 -30.58
C TYR A 187 26.72 14.12 -31.78
N MET A 188 26.76 15.42 -31.50
CA MET A 188 26.93 16.46 -32.51
C MET A 188 28.05 17.40 -32.10
N ASN A 189 29.03 17.61 -32.98
CA ASN A 189 30.21 18.43 -32.74
C ASN A 189 30.94 18.06 -31.44
N GLY A 190 31.06 16.75 -31.17
CA GLY A 190 31.69 16.21 -29.96
C GLY A 190 30.83 16.24 -28.70
N ASN A 191 29.64 16.83 -28.71
CA ASN A 191 28.75 16.92 -27.55
C ASN A 191 27.63 15.86 -27.63
N LYS A 192 27.34 15.17 -26.52
CA LYS A 192 26.17 14.29 -26.43
C LYS A 192 24.89 15.12 -26.53
N VAL A 193 23.94 14.69 -27.36
CA VAL A 193 22.65 15.35 -27.54
C VAL A 193 21.64 14.81 -26.53
N GLY A 194 21.13 15.71 -25.69
CA GLY A 194 20.21 15.38 -24.61
C GLY A 194 20.88 14.68 -23.42
N SER A 195 20.11 14.45 -22.36
CA SER A 195 20.58 13.83 -21.10
C SER A 195 20.09 12.40 -20.89
N GLN A 196 19.29 11.89 -21.83
CA GLN A 196 18.77 10.53 -21.78
C GLN A 196 19.88 9.50 -21.98
N VAL A 197 19.65 8.33 -21.39
CA VAL A 197 20.51 7.15 -21.46
C VAL A 197 19.66 5.95 -21.87
N LEU A 198 20.30 4.86 -22.31
CA LEU A 198 19.61 3.63 -22.68
C LEU A 198 18.41 3.88 -23.62
N SER A 199 18.56 4.76 -24.61
CA SER A 199 17.49 5.15 -25.54
C SER A 199 17.55 4.35 -26.85
N PRO A 200 16.42 4.12 -27.55
CA PRO A 200 15.04 4.39 -27.12
C PRO A 200 14.54 3.35 -26.11
N ALA A 201 13.33 3.54 -25.57
CA ALA A 201 12.70 2.52 -24.73
C ALA A 201 12.51 1.18 -25.50
N PRO A 202 12.67 0.02 -24.84
CA PRO A 202 12.58 -1.29 -25.48
C PRO A 202 11.13 -1.64 -25.88
N THR A 203 10.95 -2.32 -27.00
CA THR A 203 9.66 -2.82 -27.53
C THR A 203 9.83 -4.22 -28.14
N ASP A 204 8.73 -4.86 -28.55
CA ASP A 204 8.85 -5.97 -29.50
C ASP A 204 9.19 -5.41 -30.90
N TYR A 205 10.45 -5.50 -31.28
CA TYR A 205 10.97 -4.89 -32.52
C TYR A 205 10.41 -5.51 -33.81
N ARG A 206 9.62 -6.59 -33.72
CA ARG A 206 8.84 -7.15 -34.85
C ARG A 206 7.53 -6.40 -35.07
N LYS A 207 7.11 -5.58 -34.11
CA LYS A 207 5.79 -4.93 -34.05
C LYS A 207 5.90 -3.41 -33.98
N ALA A 208 6.80 -2.91 -33.13
CA ALA A 208 7.03 -1.48 -32.95
C ALA A 208 8.51 -1.15 -32.82
N VAL A 209 8.93 -0.03 -33.40
CA VAL A 209 10.25 0.56 -33.25
C VAL A 209 10.07 2.02 -32.84
N LEU A 210 10.57 2.37 -31.65
CA LEU A 210 10.48 3.74 -31.17
C LEU A 210 11.58 4.62 -31.78
N TYR A 211 11.22 5.86 -32.10
CA TYR A 211 12.18 6.90 -32.44
C TYR A 211 12.04 8.10 -31.50
N ASN A 212 13.12 8.83 -31.30
CA ASN A 212 13.18 10.03 -30.48
C ASN A 212 13.44 11.26 -31.35
N SER A 213 13.07 12.43 -30.82
CA SER A 213 13.23 13.72 -31.50
C SER A 213 14.00 14.70 -30.61
N TYR A 214 14.92 15.47 -31.19
CA TYR A 214 15.75 16.44 -30.48
C TYR A 214 15.75 17.76 -31.22
N ASP A 215 15.46 18.85 -30.51
CA ASP A 215 15.78 20.19 -30.98
C ASP A 215 17.29 20.40 -30.81
N VAL A 216 17.99 20.45 -31.95
CA VAL A 216 19.45 20.63 -32.03
C VAL A 216 19.82 21.99 -32.61
N THR A 217 18.86 22.93 -32.69
CA THR A 217 19.06 24.27 -33.27
C THR A 217 20.27 24.98 -32.66
N ALA A 218 20.45 24.89 -31.34
CA ALA A 218 21.57 25.52 -30.64
C ALA A 218 22.95 24.96 -31.05
N LEU A 219 23.02 23.73 -31.57
CA LEU A 219 24.27 23.07 -31.97
C LEU A 219 24.69 23.41 -33.43
N MET A 220 23.81 24.04 -34.19
CA MET A 220 23.96 24.31 -35.63
C MET A 220 24.56 25.68 -35.96
N GLN A 221 25.41 26.23 -35.07
CA GLN A 221 25.96 27.58 -35.25
C GLN A 221 27.11 27.65 -36.27
N GLN A 222 27.86 26.54 -36.45
CA GLN A 222 29.01 26.50 -37.35
C GLN A 222 28.62 25.88 -38.71
N PRO A 223 29.18 26.34 -39.85
CA PRO A 223 28.86 25.75 -41.15
C PRO A 223 29.13 24.24 -41.23
N LYS A 224 30.30 23.80 -40.76
CA LYS A 224 30.70 22.39 -40.73
C LYS A 224 30.14 21.72 -39.48
N GLN A 225 29.45 20.60 -39.67
CA GLN A 225 28.79 19.84 -38.63
C GLN A 225 29.30 18.41 -38.64
N ASP A 226 29.55 17.86 -37.46
CA ASP A 226 29.93 16.46 -37.24
C ASP A 226 28.83 15.74 -36.47
N ILE A 227 28.29 14.67 -37.04
CA ILE A 227 27.30 13.79 -36.40
C ILE A 227 27.95 12.43 -36.17
N MET A 228 27.88 11.93 -34.95
CA MET A 228 28.25 10.57 -34.61
C MET A 228 27.14 9.92 -33.78
N VAL A 229 26.79 8.68 -34.11
CA VAL A 229 25.86 7.86 -33.34
C VAL A 229 26.58 6.60 -32.91
N ALA A 230 26.68 6.38 -31.60
CA ALA A 230 27.09 5.10 -31.05
C ALA A 230 25.85 4.21 -30.90
N LEU A 231 25.91 2.97 -31.38
CA LEU A 231 24.84 1.98 -31.31
C LEU A 231 25.26 0.83 -30.40
N GLY A 232 24.45 0.61 -29.36
CA GLY A 232 24.54 -0.51 -28.44
C GLY A 232 23.59 -1.65 -28.83
N ASN A 233 23.83 -2.81 -28.23
CA ASN A 233 23.13 -4.07 -28.49
C ASN A 233 21.67 -4.01 -27.99
N GLY A 234 21.48 -3.49 -26.77
CA GLY A 234 20.19 -3.47 -26.09
C GLY A 234 19.51 -4.84 -26.09
N ARG A 235 18.19 -4.85 -26.21
CA ARG A 235 17.39 -6.07 -26.38
C ARG A 235 17.29 -6.52 -27.84
N PHE A 236 17.80 -5.75 -28.80
CA PHE A 236 17.72 -6.09 -30.22
C PHE A 236 18.71 -7.20 -30.59
N PHE A 237 19.98 -7.01 -30.20
CA PHE A 237 20.97 -8.08 -30.19
C PHE A 237 20.96 -8.77 -28.83
N THR A 238 20.13 -9.80 -28.72
CA THR A 238 19.88 -10.48 -27.45
C THR A 238 21.13 -11.05 -26.77
N MET A 239 21.15 -10.98 -25.44
CA MET A 239 22.30 -11.26 -24.56
C MET A 239 22.77 -12.72 -24.55
N ARG A 240 21.93 -13.63 -25.03
CA ARG A 240 22.14 -15.09 -25.05
C ARG A 240 21.79 -15.61 -26.45
N GLN A 241 22.62 -15.28 -27.43
CA GLN A 241 22.37 -15.66 -28.84
C GLN A 241 22.28 -17.18 -28.98
N ASN A 242 21.30 -17.64 -29.76
CA ASN A 242 21.05 -19.07 -30.03
C ASN A 242 20.82 -19.94 -28.79
N TYR A 243 20.62 -19.36 -27.61
CA TYR A 243 20.29 -20.09 -26.39
C TYR A 243 18.78 -20.26 -26.30
N LYS A 244 18.29 -21.51 -26.35
CA LYS A 244 16.86 -21.85 -26.33
C LYS A 244 16.06 -21.03 -27.37
N PRO A 245 16.39 -21.12 -28.68
CA PRO A 245 15.82 -20.25 -29.72
C PRO A 245 14.30 -20.40 -29.90
N ALA A 246 13.71 -21.52 -29.50
CA ALA A 246 12.25 -21.68 -29.46
C ALA A 246 11.58 -20.80 -28.39
N LYS A 247 12.31 -20.42 -27.34
CA LYS A 247 11.82 -19.65 -26.19
C LYS A 247 12.24 -18.19 -26.25
N ILE A 248 13.46 -17.89 -26.68
CA ILE A 248 14.03 -16.54 -26.65
C ILE A 248 14.12 -15.99 -28.06
N ASN A 249 13.46 -14.86 -28.31
CA ASN A 249 13.52 -14.21 -29.61
C ASN A 249 14.86 -13.49 -29.80
N THR A 250 15.43 -13.58 -30.99
CA THR A 250 16.56 -12.76 -31.44
C THR A 250 16.08 -11.90 -32.60
N PHE A 251 16.45 -10.62 -32.63
CA PHE A 251 15.94 -9.68 -33.63
C PHE A 251 16.97 -9.30 -34.70
N GLY A 252 18.23 -9.02 -34.31
CA GLY A 252 19.29 -8.71 -35.27
C GLY A 252 20.45 -7.94 -34.68
N TYR A 253 21.25 -7.32 -35.55
CA TYR A 253 22.38 -6.45 -35.19
C TYR A 253 21.93 -4.98 -35.10
N PRO A 254 22.54 -4.13 -34.24
CA PRO A 254 22.13 -2.73 -34.12
C PRO A 254 22.14 -1.96 -35.45
N LYS A 255 21.11 -1.12 -35.67
CA LYS A 255 20.89 -0.36 -36.90
C LYS A 255 20.46 1.07 -36.61
N LEU A 256 20.67 1.97 -37.56
CA LEU A 256 20.32 3.38 -37.44
C LEU A 256 19.39 3.83 -38.58
N LEU A 257 18.35 4.55 -38.18
CA LEU A 257 17.62 5.47 -39.05
C LEU A 257 17.75 6.89 -38.47
N PHE A 258 18.27 7.83 -39.25
CA PHE A 258 18.52 9.20 -38.80
C PHE A 258 18.08 10.21 -39.86
N GLN A 259 17.36 11.25 -39.42
CA GLN A 259 16.95 12.36 -40.26
C GLN A 259 17.05 13.67 -39.49
N LEU A 260 17.82 14.62 -40.00
CA LEU A 260 17.92 15.98 -39.50
C LEU A 260 17.20 16.92 -40.46
N GLU A 261 16.18 17.63 -39.95
CA GLU A 261 15.43 18.64 -40.70
C GLU A 261 15.92 20.04 -40.35
N LEU A 262 16.44 20.76 -41.35
CA LEU A 262 16.92 22.13 -41.24
C LEU A 262 15.93 23.08 -41.89
N THR A 263 15.57 24.14 -41.18
CA THR A 263 14.88 25.30 -41.74
C THR A 263 15.78 26.51 -41.58
N TYR A 264 16.01 27.24 -42.67
CA TYR A 264 16.85 28.43 -42.69
C TYR A 264 16.03 29.71 -42.48
N THR A 265 16.71 30.82 -42.15
CA THR A 265 16.05 32.11 -41.93
C THR A 265 15.43 32.70 -43.19
N ASP A 266 15.87 32.27 -44.38
CA ASP A 266 15.29 32.64 -45.68
C ASP A 266 14.05 31.79 -46.07
N GLY A 267 13.62 30.86 -45.20
CA GLY A 267 12.47 29.99 -45.41
C GLY A 267 12.77 28.70 -46.18
N THR A 268 13.96 28.54 -46.75
CA THR A 268 14.37 27.29 -47.41
C THR A 268 14.64 26.17 -46.40
N ARG A 269 14.56 24.91 -46.86
CA ARG A 269 14.75 23.72 -46.02
C ARG A 269 15.81 22.79 -46.62
N GLU A 270 16.50 22.08 -45.75
CA GLU A 270 17.46 21.04 -46.10
C GLU A 270 17.25 19.82 -45.18
N THR A 271 17.40 18.62 -45.73
CA THR A 271 17.27 17.38 -44.95
C THR A 271 18.58 16.59 -45.05
N VAL A 272 19.19 16.28 -43.91
CA VAL A 272 20.37 15.40 -43.83
C VAL A 272 19.93 14.03 -43.34
N ILE A 273 20.12 13.00 -44.16
CA ILE A 273 19.62 11.65 -43.89
C ILE A 273 20.73 10.63 -43.68
N SER A 274 20.42 9.55 -42.95
CA SER A 274 21.16 8.27 -43.00
C SER A 274 21.03 7.63 -44.39
N ASP A 275 22.17 7.37 -45.02
CA ASP A 275 22.30 6.83 -46.38
C ASP A 275 23.72 6.28 -46.60
N GLY A 276 24.06 5.87 -47.82
CA GLY A 276 25.38 5.32 -48.17
C GLY A 276 26.57 6.29 -48.04
N SER A 277 26.33 7.59 -47.80
CA SER A 277 27.42 8.56 -47.57
C SER A 277 27.97 8.53 -46.14
N TRP A 278 27.24 7.90 -45.21
CA TRP A 278 27.72 7.71 -43.84
C TRP A 278 28.90 6.74 -43.78
N LYS A 279 29.69 6.86 -42.73
CA LYS A 279 30.78 5.94 -42.41
C LYS A 279 30.45 5.15 -41.15
N LEU A 280 30.98 3.93 -41.05
CA LEU A 280 30.85 3.03 -39.91
C LEU A 280 32.22 2.79 -39.29
N ASN A 281 32.28 2.67 -37.97
CA ASN A 281 33.42 2.11 -37.26
C ASN A 281 32.93 1.07 -36.25
N ALA A 282 33.49 -0.13 -36.28
CA ALA A 282 33.20 -1.23 -35.34
C ALA A 282 34.38 -1.54 -34.40
N ASP A 283 35.52 -0.88 -34.60
CA ASP A 283 36.73 -1.00 -33.78
C ASP A 283 36.86 0.18 -32.79
N GLY A 284 35.72 0.64 -32.27
CA GLY A 284 35.63 1.72 -31.28
C GLY A 284 35.94 1.25 -29.84
N PRO A 285 35.77 2.16 -28.85
CA PRO A 285 36.16 1.90 -27.48
C PRO A 285 35.24 0.92 -26.74
N ILE A 286 33.93 0.92 -27.00
CA ILE A 286 33.01 -0.08 -26.40
C ILE A 286 33.17 -1.42 -27.13
N ARG A 287 33.90 -2.34 -26.50
CA ARG A 287 34.28 -3.66 -27.06
C ARG A 287 33.22 -4.74 -26.84
N SER A 288 32.32 -4.54 -25.88
CA SER A 288 31.17 -5.38 -25.60
C SER A 288 30.21 -4.60 -24.74
N ASN A 289 28.91 -4.73 -24.98
CA ASN A 289 27.86 -4.22 -24.10
C ASN A 289 26.72 -5.24 -24.06
N ASN A 290 26.61 -5.97 -22.97
CA ASN A 290 25.62 -7.03 -22.81
C ASN A 290 24.88 -6.77 -21.50
N GLU A 291 23.57 -6.61 -21.54
CA GLU A 291 22.78 -6.23 -20.36
C GLU A 291 23.02 -7.17 -19.15
N TYR A 292 23.21 -8.47 -19.39
CA TYR A 292 23.47 -9.44 -18.31
C TYR A 292 24.94 -9.49 -17.90
N ASP A 293 25.86 -9.35 -18.85
CA ASP A 293 27.27 -9.61 -18.60
C ASP A 293 28.09 -8.35 -18.28
N GLY A 294 27.62 -7.17 -18.69
CA GLY A 294 28.25 -5.87 -18.50
C GLY A 294 28.93 -5.29 -19.74
N GLU A 295 29.70 -4.21 -19.54
CA GLU A 295 30.38 -3.47 -20.60
C GLU A 295 31.90 -3.56 -20.49
N THR A 296 32.57 -3.85 -21.60
CA THR A 296 34.03 -3.73 -21.72
C THR A 296 34.37 -2.53 -22.58
N TYR A 297 35.17 -1.61 -22.03
CA TYR A 297 35.61 -0.39 -22.69
C TYR A 297 37.13 -0.31 -22.75
N ASP A 298 37.66 0.08 -23.91
CA ASP A 298 39.09 0.33 -24.13
C ASP A 298 39.31 1.78 -24.58
N ALA A 299 39.81 2.61 -23.67
CA ALA A 299 40.00 4.04 -23.91
C ALA A 299 41.09 4.33 -24.96
N ASN A 300 41.99 3.38 -25.23
CA ASN A 300 42.98 3.49 -26.31
C ASN A 300 42.33 3.53 -27.70
N LYS A 301 41.08 3.08 -27.79
CA LYS A 301 40.29 3.05 -29.03
C LYS A 301 39.29 4.20 -29.15
N ALA A 302 39.35 5.20 -28.27
CA ALA A 302 38.50 6.38 -28.35
C ALA A 302 38.57 7.04 -29.75
N LEU A 303 37.42 7.46 -30.29
CA LEU A 303 37.29 8.03 -31.64
C LEU A 303 37.69 9.52 -31.67
N THR A 304 38.92 9.80 -31.24
CA THR A 304 39.50 11.15 -31.15
C THR A 304 40.78 11.24 -31.99
N GLY A 305 41.29 12.45 -32.23
CA GLY A 305 42.52 12.66 -33.01
C GLY A 305 42.46 12.01 -34.40
N LYS A 306 43.43 11.14 -34.73
CA LYS A 306 43.50 10.42 -36.01
C LYS A 306 42.33 9.45 -36.27
N ARG A 307 41.60 9.06 -35.22
CA ARG A 307 40.39 8.20 -35.32
C ARG A 307 39.09 9.01 -35.39
N SER A 308 39.15 10.34 -35.25
CA SER A 308 37.97 11.21 -35.39
C SER A 308 37.61 11.38 -36.86
N LEU A 309 36.33 11.18 -37.19
CA LEU A 309 35.81 11.37 -38.54
C LEU A 309 35.90 12.83 -39.00
N ALA A 310 35.73 13.79 -38.09
CA ALA A 310 35.72 15.22 -38.42
C ALA A 310 37.11 15.89 -38.50
N LEU A 311 38.08 15.37 -37.73
CA LEU A 311 39.40 15.99 -37.57
C LEU A 311 40.48 15.36 -38.45
N ALA A 312 40.37 14.07 -38.79
CA ALA A 312 41.39 13.37 -39.57
C ALA A 312 41.24 13.63 -41.08
N SER A 313 42.36 13.74 -41.80
CA SER A 313 42.38 13.77 -43.27
C SER A 313 41.99 12.42 -43.88
N VAL A 314 42.37 11.32 -43.20
CA VAL A 314 41.90 9.95 -43.43
C VAL A 314 41.61 9.35 -42.06
N ALA A 315 40.34 9.15 -41.73
CA ALA A 315 39.93 8.68 -40.40
C ALA A 315 40.16 7.16 -40.25
N GLU A 316 41.06 6.78 -39.35
CA GLU A 316 41.47 5.38 -39.15
C GLU A 316 40.29 4.50 -38.68
N GLY A 317 40.11 3.34 -39.32
CA GLY A 317 39.10 2.34 -38.94
C GLY A 317 37.67 2.64 -39.41
N TRP A 318 37.43 3.78 -40.07
CA TRP A 318 36.13 4.10 -40.66
C TRP A 318 35.98 3.47 -42.05
N MET A 319 34.90 2.73 -42.24
CA MET A 319 34.54 2.05 -43.49
C MET A 319 33.20 2.56 -44.02
N PRO A 320 32.84 2.32 -45.30
CA PRO A 320 31.49 2.59 -45.78
C PRO A 320 30.42 1.86 -44.95
N VAL A 321 29.29 2.50 -44.68
CA VAL A 321 28.11 1.82 -44.10
C VAL A 321 27.47 0.87 -45.10
N GLN A 322 26.71 -0.12 -44.62
CA GLN A 322 25.79 -0.88 -45.46
C GLN A 322 24.38 -0.33 -45.36
N LEU A 323 23.66 -0.31 -46.48
CA LEU A 323 22.19 -0.20 -46.46
C LEU A 323 21.64 -1.55 -45.99
N VAL A 324 20.83 -1.54 -44.94
CA VAL A 324 20.32 -2.75 -44.31
C VAL A 324 18.80 -2.76 -44.33
N ALA A 325 18.19 -3.94 -44.21
CA ALA A 325 16.75 -4.06 -44.08
C ALA A 325 16.25 -3.36 -42.81
N ALA A 326 15.08 -2.73 -42.89
CA ALA A 326 14.38 -2.20 -41.74
C ALA A 326 14.08 -3.32 -40.72
N PRO A 327 13.99 -3.01 -39.40
CA PRO A 327 13.38 -3.93 -38.45
C PRO A 327 11.92 -4.21 -38.84
N GLY A 328 11.34 -5.31 -38.32
CA GLY A 328 9.99 -5.73 -38.69
C GLY A 328 8.86 -4.80 -38.20
N GLY A 329 9.10 -4.04 -37.12
CA GLY A 329 8.08 -3.21 -36.47
C GLY A 329 7.82 -1.85 -37.14
N VAL A 330 6.67 -1.28 -36.82
CA VAL A 330 6.26 0.06 -37.29
C VAL A 330 6.94 1.14 -36.47
N LEU A 331 7.42 2.20 -37.13
CA LEU A 331 7.99 3.38 -36.47
C LEU A 331 6.91 4.15 -35.70
N LYS A 332 7.17 4.43 -34.42
CA LYS A 332 6.30 5.22 -33.53
C LYS A 332 7.15 6.23 -32.75
N ALA A 333 6.63 7.43 -32.46
CA ALA A 333 7.35 8.34 -31.58
C ALA A 333 7.31 7.81 -30.14
N GLN A 334 8.39 8.00 -29.39
CA GLN A 334 8.35 7.73 -27.96
C GLN A 334 7.65 8.88 -27.21
N VAL A 335 6.50 8.58 -26.60
CA VAL A 335 5.70 9.51 -25.79
C VAL A 335 5.85 9.24 -24.28
N SER A 336 6.62 8.23 -23.89
CA SER A 336 7.00 7.98 -22.49
C SER A 336 8.27 8.73 -22.08
N GLU A 337 8.41 9.00 -20.79
CA GLU A 337 9.59 9.61 -20.19
C GLU A 337 10.85 8.80 -20.56
N PRO A 338 11.96 9.44 -20.99
CA PRO A 338 13.19 8.73 -21.27
C PRO A 338 13.93 8.34 -19.98
N MET A 339 14.74 7.29 -20.03
CA MET A 339 15.63 6.94 -18.92
C MET A 339 16.73 7.99 -18.72
N ARG A 340 17.04 8.30 -17.46
CA ARG A 340 18.09 9.24 -17.05
C ARG A 340 18.83 8.74 -15.82
N VAL A 341 19.99 9.34 -15.52
CA VAL A 341 20.58 9.25 -14.18
C VAL A 341 19.73 10.10 -13.25
N MET A 342 18.98 9.44 -12.36
CA MET A 342 17.98 10.09 -11.50
C MET A 342 18.55 10.45 -10.12
N LYS A 343 19.53 9.67 -9.64
CA LYS A 343 20.18 9.91 -8.35
C LYS A 343 21.61 9.38 -8.34
N THR A 344 22.49 10.07 -7.63
CA THR A 344 23.88 9.65 -7.41
C THR A 344 24.12 9.31 -5.94
N LEU A 345 24.87 8.24 -5.67
CA LEU A 345 25.25 7.78 -4.33
C LEU A 345 26.77 7.62 -4.24
N LYS A 346 27.35 7.92 -3.08
CA LYS A 346 28.75 7.57 -2.77
C LYS A 346 28.79 6.25 -1.99
N PRO A 347 29.86 5.44 -2.14
CA PRO A 347 30.03 4.27 -1.28
C PRO A 347 30.12 4.70 0.19
N VAL A 348 29.40 3.99 1.07
CA VAL A 348 29.44 4.22 2.53
C VAL A 348 30.64 3.54 3.17
N SER A 349 31.21 2.52 2.53
CA SER A 349 32.48 1.91 2.95
C SER A 349 33.25 1.32 1.78
N ILE A 350 34.59 1.27 1.94
CA ILE A 350 35.52 0.60 1.04
C ILE A 350 36.47 -0.24 1.89
N ARG A 351 36.56 -1.54 1.61
CA ARG A 351 37.43 -2.46 2.36
C ARG A 351 38.30 -3.30 1.42
N PRO A 352 39.54 -3.64 1.81
CA PRO A 352 40.34 -4.62 1.06
C PRO A 352 39.62 -5.97 0.95
N SER A 353 39.86 -6.67 -0.16
CA SER A 353 39.42 -8.05 -0.41
C SER A 353 40.60 -8.86 -0.95
N ALA A 354 40.42 -10.18 -1.09
CA ALA A 354 41.48 -11.06 -1.62
C ALA A 354 41.98 -10.64 -3.02
N ASN A 355 41.14 -9.98 -3.82
CA ASN A 355 41.42 -9.65 -5.22
C ASN A 355 41.44 -8.13 -5.51
N GLY A 356 41.24 -7.28 -4.50
CA GLY A 356 41.11 -5.84 -4.68
C GLY A 356 40.37 -5.17 -3.53
N TYR A 357 39.23 -4.54 -3.82
CA TYR A 357 38.42 -3.82 -2.84
C TYR A 357 36.92 -4.13 -2.99
N ILE A 358 36.20 -4.27 -1.89
CA ILE A 358 34.73 -4.28 -1.86
C ILE A 358 34.23 -2.90 -1.47
N LEU A 359 33.36 -2.34 -2.30
CA LEU A 359 32.59 -1.13 -2.03
C LEU A 359 31.20 -1.56 -1.54
N ASP A 360 30.72 -0.93 -0.47
CA ASP A 360 29.30 -0.97 -0.07
C ASP A 360 28.65 0.37 -0.42
N MET A 361 27.65 0.38 -1.30
CA MET A 361 26.88 1.58 -1.64
C MET A 361 25.85 1.95 -0.56
N GLY A 362 25.64 1.11 0.45
CA GLY A 362 24.66 1.28 1.53
C GLY A 362 23.21 1.03 1.09
N GLN A 363 22.96 0.84 -0.20
CA GLN A 363 21.65 0.72 -0.82
C GLN A 363 21.75 -0.20 -2.04
N ASN A 364 20.81 -1.14 -2.19
CA ASN A 364 20.63 -1.92 -3.42
C ASN A 364 19.84 -1.09 -4.45
N PHE A 365 20.37 -0.88 -5.64
CA PHE A 365 19.71 -0.13 -6.71
C PHE A 365 20.13 -0.59 -8.11
N ALA A 366 19.39 -0.19 -9.15
CA ALA A 366 19.72 -0.49 -10.53
C ALA A 366 20.32 0.70 -11.28
N GLY A 367 21.48 0.49 -11.89
CA GLY A 367 22.20 1.50 -12.66
C GLY A 367 23.64 1.11 -12.88
N TRP A 368 24.60 1.98 -12.59
CA TRP A 368 26.01 1.64 -12.73
C TRP A 368 26.91 2.40 -11.76
N LEU A 369 28.18 2.01 -11.69
CA LEU A 369 29.23 2.74 -10.99
C LEU A 369 30.01 3.60 -11.99
N GLN A 370 30.00 4.92 -11.81
CA GLN A 370 30.95 5.82 -12.44
C GLN A 370 32.25 5.82 -11.62
N MET A 371 33.38 5.77 -12.31
CA MET A 371 34.72 5.75 -11.72
C MET A 371 35.54 6.96 -12.19
N LYS A 372 36.33 7.53 -11.27
CA LYS A 372 37.45 8.42 -11.55
C LYS A 372 38.75 7.70 -11.21
N VAL A 373 39.65 7.56 -12.18
CA VAL A 373 40.88 6.77 -12.05
C VAL A 373 42.05 7.47 -12.72
N GLN A 374 43.26 7.27 -12.21
CA GLN A 374 44.50 7.70 -12.85
C GLN A 374 45.49 6.54 -12.83
N GLY A 375 46.06 6.21 -13.98
CA GLY A 375 46.98 5.09 -14.13
C GLY A 375 47.76 5.15 -15.43
N LYS A 376 48.46 4.07 -15.74
CA LYS A 376 49.23 3.92 -16.98
C LYS A 376 48.32 3.48 -18.11
N GLN A 377 48.73 3.81 -19.32
CA GLN A 377 48.09 3.29 -20.53
C GLN A 377 48.08 1.75 -20.50
N GLY A 378 46.92 1.15 -20.73
CA GLY A 378 46.74 -0.30 -20.73
C GLY A 378 46.39 -0.92 -19.37
N ASP A 379 46.47 -0.16 -18.26
CA ASP A 379 45.96 -0.61 -16.96
C ASP A 379 44.47 -0.95 -17.10
N LYS A 380 44.01 -2.01 -16.40
CA LYS A 380 42.63 -2.48 -16.47
C LYS A 380 41.99 -2.47 -15.09
N VAL A 381 40.87 -1.76 -14.97
CA VAL A 381 40.00 -1.83 -13.79
C VAL A 381 38.79 -2.68 -14.12
N THR A 382 38.50 -3.68 -13.29
CA THR A 382 37.31 -4.54 -13.39
C THR A 382 36.40 -4.31 -12.20
N MET A 383 35.10 -4.22 -12.46
CA MET A 383 34.04 -4.00 -11.48
C MET A 383 33.02 -5.14 -11.59
N ARG A 384 32.90 -5.96 -10.55
CA ARG A 384 31.88 -7.01 -10.44
C ARG A 384 30.81 -6.58 -9.44
N PHE A 385 29.55 -6.87 -9.75
CA PHE A 385 28.40 -6.34 -9.03
C PHE A 385 27.63 -7.45 -8.30
N ALA A 386 27.12 -7.17 -7.10
CA ALA A 386 26.23 -8.08 -6.37
C ALA A 386 25.26 -7.34 -5.45
N GLU A 387 24.14 -7.99 -5.13
CA GLU A 387 23.14 -7.46 -4.19
C GLU A 387 23.56 -7.66 -2.73
N SER A 388 24.28 -8.74 -2.44
CA SER A 388 24.69 -9.13 -1.09
C SER A 388 26.10 -9.73 -1.04
N LEU A 389 26.54 -10.01 0.18
CA LEU A 389 27.84 -10.58 0.47
C LEU A 389 27.67 -11.96 1.12
N GLN A 390 28.66 -12.82 0.90
CA GLN A 390 28.84 -14.05 1.67
C GLN A 390 29.33 -13.71 3.10
N PRO A 391 29.22 -14.65 4.07
CA PRO A 391 29.72 -14.45 5.43
C PRO A 391 31.22 -14.10 5.51
N ASN A 392 32.03 -14.61 4.58
CA ASN A 392 33.46 -14.29 4.46
C ASN A 392 33.74 -12.89 3.87
N GLY A 393 32.70 -12.16 3.46
CA GLY A 393 32.79 -10.82 2.91
C GLY A 393 33.01 -10.73 1.39
N ASN A 394 33.11 -11.84 0.68
CA ASN A 394 33.15 -11.86 -0.79
C ASN A 394 31.75 -11.59 -1.38
N LEU A 395 31.69 -11.20 -2.65
CA LEU A 395 30.41 -11.03 -3.35
C LEU A 395 29.60 -12.34 -3.34
N TYR A 396 28.30 -12.25 -3.09
CA TYR A 396 27.36 -13.34 -3.31
C TYR A 396 26.76 -13.20 -4.71
N THR A 397 27.20 -14.04 -5.66
CA THR A 397 26.77 -13.96 -7.06
C THR A 397 25.95 -15.17 -7.51
N ALA A 398 25.66 -16.13 -6.62
CA ALA A 398 24.92 -17.33 -6.98
C ALA A 398 23.51 -17.01 -7.51
N ASN A 399 22.84 -16.00 -6.92
CA ASN A 399 21.51 -15.57 -7.33
C ASN A 399 21.48 -14.76 -8.64
N LEU A 400 22.64 -14.35 -9.16
CA LEU A 400 22.76 -13.78 -10.52
C LEU A 400 22.64 -14.86 -11.60
N ARG A 401 22.70 -16.14 -11.21
CA ARG A 401 22.72 -17.31 -12.08
C ARG A 401 23.90 -17.23 -13.05
N ASP A 402 23.63 -17.17 -14.35
CA ASP A 402 24.68 -17.09 -15.38
C ASP A 402 24.98 -15.65 -15.84
N ALA A 403 24.33 -14.62 -15.25
CA ALA A 403 24.68 -13.22 -15.53
C ALA A 403 26.04 -12.89 -14.91
N ARG A 404 26.99 -12.39 -15.72
CA ARG A 404 28.32 -12.05 -15.21
C ARG A 404 28.36 -10.75 -14.44
N ALA A 405 27.46 -9.79 -14.75
CA ALA A 405 27.38 -8.47 -14.13
C ALA A 405 28.78 -7.87 -13.86
N THR A 406 29.58 -7.69 -14.91
CA THR A 406 30.99 -7.29 -14.83
C THR A 406 31.32 -6.21 -15.86
N ASN A 407 31.79 -5.07 -15.38
CA ASN A 407 32.30 -3.99 -16.23
C ASN A 407 33.84 -3.98 -16.21
N THR A 408 34.46 -3.66 -17.35
CA THR A 408 35.91 -3.56 -17.48
C THR A 408 36.31 -2.31 -18.25
N TYR A 409 37.24 -1.53 -17.70
CA TYR A 409 37.78 -0.32 -18.31
C TYR A 409 39.29 -0.44 -18.50
N THR A 410 39.77 -0.23 -19.72
CA THR A 410 41.21 -0.15 -20.03
C THR A 410 41.59 1.32 -20.22
N LEU A 411 42.56 1.79 -19.44
CA LEU A 411 43.00 3.19 -19.40
C LEU A 411 43.80 3.55 -20.65
N LYS A 412 43.67 4.81 -21.08
CA LYS A 412 44.56 5.41 -22.11
C LYS A 412 45.76 6.14 -21.50
N GLY A 413 45.73 6.41 -20.19
CA GLY A 413 46.78 7.11 -19.47
C GLY A 413 46.84 8.61 -19.77
N GLY A 414 47.80 9.29 -19.13
CA GLY A 414 48.06 10.73 -19.37
C GLY A 414 47.21 11.71 -18.55
N GLY A 415 46.47 11.23 -17.54
CA GLY A 415 45.69 12.08 -16.63
C GLY A 415 44.63 11.31 -15.83
N VAL A 416 43.75 12.06 -15.17
CA VAL A 416 42.56 11.49 -14.52
C VAL A 416 41.50 11.21 -15.58
N GLU A 417 41.02 9.97 -15.64
CA GLU A 417 39.98 9.49 -16.54
C GLU A 417 38.67 9.31 -15.75
N THR A 418 37.53 9.68 -16.35
CA THR A 418 36.19 9.43 -15.79
C THR A 418 35.43 8.52 -16.73
N TRP A 419 34.84 7.45 -16.20
CA TRP A 419 34.14 6.47 -17.01
C TRP A 419 32.93 5.86 -16.29
N HIS A 420 31.87 5.63 -17.05
CA HIS A 420 30.73 4.78 -16.71
C HIS A 420 30.30 4.02 -17.98
N PRO A 421 29.60 2.88 -17.87
CA PRO A 421 29.08 2.19 -19.05
C PRO A 421 28.01 3.03 -19.79
N ALA A 422 27.85 2.80 -21.09
CA ALA A 422 26.87 3.53 -21.91
C ALA A 422 25.58 2.73 -22.16
N PHE A 423 25.68 1.41 -22.33
CA PHE A 423 24.59 0.59 -22.88
C PHE A 423 24.14 -0.57 -21.98
N VAL A 424 24.56 -0.59 -20.71
CA VAL A 424 24.17 -1.63 -19.74
C VAL A 424 23.84 -1.00 -18.38
N TYR A 425 23.10 -1.73 -17.56
CA TYR A 425 22.90 -1.44 -16.14
C TYR A 425 23.03 -2.73 -15.33
N GLN A 426 23.23 -2.60 -14.01
CA GLN A 426 23.34 -3.70 -13.05
C GLN A 426 22.48 -3.38 -11.83
N GLY A 427 21.86 -4.39 -11.22
CA GLY A 427 21.26 -4.30 -9.89
C GLY A 427 22.26 -4.69 -8.81
N PHE A 428 22.60 -3.78 -7.89
CA PHE A 428 23.65 -4.02 -6.91
C PHE A 428 23.56 -3.12 -5.68
N ARG A 429 24.14 -3.61 -4.58
CA ARG A 429 24.59 -2.81 -3.43
C ARG A 429 26.11 -2.83 -3.29
N TYR A 430 26.74 -3.95 -3.64
CA TYR A 430 28.17 -4.16 -3.47
C TYR A 430 28.88 -4.25 -4.80
N VAL A 431 30.10 -3.71 -4.84
CA VAL A 431 30.97 -3.78 -6.03
C VAL A 431 32.36 -4.26 -5.61
N GLU A 432 32.85 -5.32 -6.26
CA GLU A 432 34.26 -5.72 -6.19
C GLU A 432 35.04 -4.99 -7.29
N VAL A 433 36.01 -4.17 -6.90
CA VAL A 433 36.90 -3.43 -7.79
C VAL A 433 38.29 -4.07 -7.75
N THR A 434 38.75 -4.55 -8.90
CA THR A 434 40.08 -5.17 -9.05
C THR A 434 40.90 -4.42 -10.11
N GLY A 435 42.23 -4.41 -9.95
CA GLY A 435 43.14 -3.71 -10.86
C GLY A 435 43.10 -2.17 -10.78
N PHE A 436 42.47 -1.59 -9.76
CA PHE A 436 42.50 -0.14 -9.52
C PHE A 436 43.93 0.32 -9.22
N PRO A 437 44.49 1.29 -9.96
CA PRO A 437 45.82 1.82 -9.68
C PRO A 437 45.86 2.54 -8.32
N GLY A 438 46.60 1.98 -7.37
CA GLY A 438 46.71 2.53 -6.01
C GLY A 438 45.55 2.15 -5.09
N LYS A 439 45.32 2.96 -4.06
CA LYS A 439 44.25 2.75 -3.08
C LYS A 439 43.01 3.58 -3.47
N PRO A 440 41.85 2.96 -3.71
CA PRO A 440 40.62 3.69 -3.97
C PRO A 440 40.13 4.45 -2.74
N ALA A 441 39.54 5.62 -2.99
CA ALA A 441 38.79 6.42 -2.03
C ALA A 441 37.32 6.57 -2.48
N ALA A 442 36.43 7.00 -1.58
CA ALA A 442 35.01 7.15 -1.90
C ALA A 442 34.76 8.14 -3.04
N ASP A 443 35.55 9.21 -3.16
CA ASP A 443 35.45 10.20 -4.23
C ASP A 443 35.88 9.70 -5.61
N ASN A 444 36.49 8.51 -5.68
CA ASN A 444 36.73 7.84 -6.95
C ASN A 444 35.46 7.25 -7.55
N PHE A 445 34.35 7.15 -6.81
CA PHE A 445 33.17 6.41 -7.26
C PHE A 445 31.84 7.11 -7.00
N GLU A 446 30.94 7.01 -7.98
CA GLU A 446 29.55 7.43 -7.87
C GLU A 446 28.64 6.32 -8.40
N GLY A 447 27.79 5.76 -7.54
CA GLY A 447 26.70 4.90 -7.96
C GLY A 447 25.59 5.75 -8.56
N GLN A 448 25.22 5.49 -9.81
CA GLN A 448 24.23 6.26 -10.55
C GLN A 448 22.97 5.40 -10.72
N LEU A 449 21.89 5.73 -10.00
CA LEU A 449 20.57 5.12 -10.16
C LEU A 449 19.96 5.59 -11.49
N VAL A 450 19.55 4.63 -12.32
CA VAL A 450 19.04 4.88 -13.66
C VAL A 450 17.68 4.23 -13.84
N TYR A 451 16.69 5.04 -14.18
CA TYR A 451 15.35 4.60 -14.56
C TYR A 451 14.67 5.71 -15.38
N ASP A 452 13.47 5.43 -15.89
CA ASP A 452 12.61 6.39 -16.58
C ASP A 452 12.46 7.68 -15.76
N ALA A 453 12.46 8.85 -16.39
CA ALA A 453 12.44 10.14 -15.69
C ALA A 453 11.08 10.50 -15.06
N LEU A 454 10.54 9.57 -14.26
CA LEU A 454 9.26 9.66 -13.58
C LEU A 454 9.36 10.58 -12.37
N GLU A 455 8.39 11.48 -12.24
CA GLU A 455 8.21 12.32 -11.06
C GLU A 455 7.87 11.47 -9.83
N THR A 456 8.43 11.81 -8.66
CA THR A 456 7.95 11.22 -7.38
C THR A 456 6.68 11.96 -6.98
N THR A 457 5.54 11.29 -7.11
CA THR A 457 4.21 11.89 -6.92
C THR A 457 3.66 11.69 -5.52
N GLY A 458 4.19 10.74 -4.74
CA GLY A 458 3.69 10.49 -3.39
C GLY A 458 4.76 10.37 -2.33
N GLN A 459 4.38 10.76 -1.11
CA GLN A 459 5.18 10.61 0.09
C GLN A 459 4.27 10.10 1.21
N LEU A 460 4.82 9.22 2.04
CA LEU A 460 4.12 8.68 3.19
C LEU A 460 5.10 8.44 4.34
N GLN A 461 4.73 8.88 5.54
CA GLN A 461 5.46 8.66 6.77
C GLN A 461 4.48 8.34 7.90
N THR A 462 4.79 7.35 8.72
CA THR A 462 3.98 6.95 9.88
C THR A 462 4.78 7.08 11.17
N SER A 463 4.12 6.90 12.32
CA SER A 463 4.79 6.73 13.61
C SER A 463 5.52 5.39 13.77
N ASP A 464 5.28 4.41 12.90
CA ASP A 464 5.93 3.10 12.93
C ASP A 464 7.21 3.11 12.07
N THR A 465 8.35 2.92 12.74
CA THR A 465 9.66 2.97 12.10
C THR A 465 9.93 1.80 11.13
N ILE A 466 9.28 0.64 11.32
CA ILE A 466 9.40 -0.51 10.41
C ILE A 466 8.63 -0.23 9.13
N ILE A 467 7.40 0.25 9.23
CA ILE A 467 6.60 0.64 8.05
C ILE A 467 7.36 1.68 7.22
N ASN A 468 7.97 2.69 7.86
CA ASN A 468 8.78 3.69 7.17
C ASN A 468 9.99 3.10 6.43
N LYS A 469 10.68 2.11 7.01
CA LYS A 469 11.77 1.39 6.33
C LYS A 469 11.24 0.57 5.15
N ILE A 470 10.09 -0.09 5.29
CA ILE A 470 9.45 -0.86 4.21
C ILE A 470 9.07 0.06 3.04
N ILE A 471 8.48 1.23 3.29
CA ILE A 471 8.16 2.23 2.25
C ILE A 471 9.42 2.67 1.50
N ARG A 472 10.52 2.92 2.23
CA ARG A 472 11.81 3.25 1.62
C ARG A 472 12.32 2.11 0.73
N ASN A 473 12.27 0.88 1.21
CA ASN A 473 12.69 -0.30 0.45
C ASN A 473 11.83 -0.49 -0.82
N ALA A 474 10.52 -0.27 -0.70
CA ALA A 474 9.58 -0.28 -1.82
C ALA A 474 9.96 0.77 -2.88
N TRP A 475 10.20 2.02 -2.47
CA TRP A 475 10.58 3.11 -3.38
C TRP A 475 11.83 2.75 -4.19
N TRP A 476 12.89 2.25 -3.54
CA TRP A 476 14.13 1.86 -4.22
C TRP A 476 13.93 0.66 -5.14
N GLY A 477 13.14 -0.33 -4.71
CA GLY A 477 12.85 -1.51 -5.52
C GLY A 477 12.06 -1.15 -6.78
N ILE A 478 11.02 -0.33 -6.65
CA ILE A 478 10.20 0.13 -7.77
C ILE A 478 11.02 0.95 -8.75
N ALA A 479 11.75 1.96 -8.29
CA ALA A 479 12.61 2.78 -9.15
C ALA A 479 13.64 1.93 -9.91
N SER A 480 14.24 0.94 -9.24
CA SER A 480 15.24 0.05 -9.85
C SER A 480 14.67 -0.77 -11.02
N ASN A 481 13.38 -1.08 -10.98
CA ASN A 481 12.72 -2.01 -11.89
C ASN A 481 11.93 -1.33 -13.03
N TYR A 482 12.15 -0.04 -13.31
CA TYR A 482 11.68 0.63 -14.53
C TYR A 482 12.83 0.83 -15.53
N LYS A 483 12.64 0.32 -16.76
CA LYS A 483 13.61 0.42 -17.87
C LYS A 483 12.91 0.62 -19.22
N GLY A 484 12.00 1.60 -19.30
CA GLY A 484 11.05 1.78 -20.42
C GLY A 484 9.94 0.72 -20.48
N MET A 485 9.95 -0.19 -19.51
CA MET A 485 8.96 -1.22 -19.18
C MET A 485 9.21 -1.63 -17.72
N PRO A 486 8.21 -2.13 -17.00
CA PRO A 486 8.42 -2.69 -15.68
C PRO A 486 9.08 -4.07 -15.79
N VAL A 487 10.28 -4.27 -15.22
CA VAL A 487 10.92 -5.60 -15.12
C VAL A 487 10.66 -6.25 -13.76
N ASP A 488 10.82 -7.57 -13.67
CA ASP A 488 10.71 -8.35 -12.42
C ASP A 488 11.83 -8.02 -11.43
N CYS A 489 13.06 -8.09 -11.93
CA CYS A 489 14.27 -7.84 -11.18
C CYS A 489 15.36 -7.22 -12.08
N PRO A 490 16.34 -6.45 -11.54
CA PRO A 490 17.27 -5.70 -12.38
C PRO A 490 18.70 -6.29 -12.50
N GLN A 491 18.97 -7.45 -11.89
CA GLN A 491 20.32 -7.98 -11.66
C GLN A 491 20.65 -9.26 -12.44
N ARG A 492 19.78 -10.28 -12.40
CA ARG A 492 20.09 -11.61 -12.96
C ARG A 492 19.86 -11.67 -14.48
N ASN A 493 20.10 -12.83 -15.09
CA ASN A 493 19.83 -13.12 -16.50
C ASN A 493 18.32 -13.29 -16.81
N GLU A 494 17.49 -12.35 -16.35
CA GLU A 494 16.03 -12.35 -16.51
C GLU A 494 15.54 -10.97 -16.97
N ARG A 495 15.31 -10.05 -16.03
CA ARG A 495 14.96 -8.65 -16.31
C ARG A 495 13.83 -8.58 -17.33
N GLN A 496 12.80 -9.38 -17.11
CA GLN A 496 11.69 -9.57 -18.00
C GLN A 496 10.47 -8.83 -17.47
N PRO A 497 9.64 -8.27 -18.36
CA PRO A 497 8.40 -7.61 -17.98
C PRO A 497 7.27 -8.62 -17.72
N TRP A 498 7.43 -9.40 -16.64
CA TRP A 498 6.44 -10.35 -16.18
C TRP A 498 5.14 -9.64 -15.79
N LEU A 499 4.03 -10.05 -16.39
CA LEU A 499 2.76 -9.35 -16.23
C LEU A 499 2.22 -9.46 -14.78
N GLY A 500 2.23 -10.67 -14.22
CA GLY A 500 1.65 -10.95 -12.89
C GLY A 500 2.28 -10.15 -11.74
N ASP A 501 3.52 -9.69 -11.91
CA ASP A 501 4.28 -8.94 -10.92
C ASP A 501 3.71 -7.53 -10.68
N ARG A 502 2.98 -6.99 -11.66
CA ARG A 502 2.50 -5.60 -11.69
C ARG A 502 0.98 -5.47 -11.82
N ALA A 503 0.24 -6.50 -11.38
CA ALA A 503 -1.21 -6.50 -11.35
C ALA A 503 -1.77 -5.38 -10.43
N THR A 504 -2.14 -5.66 -9.18
CA THR A 504 -2.52 -4.58 -8.23
C THR A 504 -1.31 -3.73 -7.84
N GLY A 505 -0.09 -4.26 -7.96
CA GLY A 505 1.15 -3.54 -7.68
C GLY A 505 1.29 -2.24 -8.49
N ALA A 506 0.82 -2.19 -9.74
CA ALA A 506 0.84 -0.97 -10.55
C ALA A 506 0.03 0.20 -9.94
N LEU A 507 -1.06 -0.10 -9.22
CA LEU A 507 -1.80 0.92 -8.46
C LEU A 507 -0.99 1.41 -7.25
N GLY A 508 -0.31 0.51 -6.54
CA GLY A 508 0.56 0.91 -5.43
C GLY A 508 1.73 1.78 -5.88
N GLU A 509 2.32 1.44 -7.02
CA GLU A 509 3.42 2.18 -7.64
C GLU A 509 2.99 3.57 -8.14
N SER A 510 1.76 3.71 -8.66
CA SER A 510 1.23 4.98 -9.17
C SER A 510 0.89 6.00 -8.08
N PHE A 511 0.88 5.60 -6.81
CA PHE A 511 0.92 6.54 -5.69
C PHE A 511 2.31 7.13 -5.47
N LEU A 512 3.39 6.38 -5.76
CA LEU A 512 4.76 6.85 -5.53
C LEU A 512 5.36 7.57 -6.74
N PHE A 513 5.03 7.13 -7.96
CA PHE A 513 5.62 7.64 -9.20
C PHE A 513 4.56 8.06 -10.22
N GLY A 514 4.84 9.12 -10.97
CA GLY A 514 4.06 9.56 -12.14
C GLY A 514 4.27 8.62 -13.34
N ASN A 515 3.84 7.37 -13.23
CA ASN A 515 4.09 6.29 -14.18
C ASN A 515 3.00 6.11 -15.26
N GLY A 516 2.08 7.06 -15.40
CA GLY A 516 0.92 6.95 -16.31
C GLY A 516 1.29 6.76 -17.78
N ASN A 517 2.27 7.51 -18.30
CA ASN A 517 2.71 7.39 -19.69
C ASN A 517 3.50 6.10 -19.94
N LEU A 518 4.35 5.69 -19.00
CA LEU A 518 5.07 4.42 -19.04
C LEU A 518 4.10 3.23 -19.12
N TYR A 519 3.06 3.22 -18.27
CA TYR A 519 2.06 2.15 -18.28
C TYR A 519 1.16 2.18 -19.51
N ALA A 520 0.79 3.37 -20.01
CA ALA A 520 0.07 3.49 -21.28
C ALA A 520 0.88 2.91 -22.45
N LYS A 521 2.19 3.18 -22.51
CA LYS A 521 3.10 2.55 -23.47
C LYS A 521 3.21 1.04 -23.25
N TRP A 522 3.22 0.57 -22.01
CA TRP A 522 3.29 -0.87 -21.73
C TRP A 522 2.03 -1.62 -22.18
N LEU A 523 0.86 -0.98 -22.19
CA LEU A 523 -0.34 -1.56 -22.78
C LEU A 523 -0.20 -1.77 -24.30
N ASP A 524 0.50 -0.88 -25.01
CA ASP A 524 0.86 -1.10 -26.41
C ASP A 524 1.76 -2.33 -26.57
N ASP A 525 2.73 -2.53 -25.67
CA ASP A 525 3.61 -3.71 -25.71
C ASP A 525 2.83 -5.01 -25.47
N ILE A 526 1.82 -5.00 -24.59
CA ILE A 526 0.94 -6.15 -24.33
C ILE A 526 0.08 -6.46 -25.55
N GLU A 527 -0.50 -5.44 -26.19
CA GLU A 527 -1.26 -5.59 -27.42
C GLU A 527 -0.40 -6.13 -28.57
N ASP A 528 0.80 -5.56 -28.75
CA ASP A 528 1.74 -5.95 -29.80
C ASP A 528 2.19 -7.42 -29.63
N ALA A 529 2.23 -7.91 -28.39
CA ALA A 529 2.51 -9.30 -28.02
C ALA A 529 1.31 -10.25 -28.19
N GLN A 530 0.09 -9.75 -28.44
CA GLN A 530 -1.08 -10.60 -28.63
C GLN A 530 -1.00 -11.39 -29.95
N THR A 531 -1.29 -12.69 -29.90
CA THR A 531 -1.30 -13.54 -31.10
C THR A 531 -2.51 -13.26 -31.99
N ALA A 532 -2.46 -13.76 -33.23
CA ALA A 532 -3.60 -13.71 -34.15
C ALA A 532 -4.86 -14.39 -33.59
N GLU A 533 -4.71 -15.43 -32.75
CA GLU A 533 -5.83 -16.11 -32.08
C GLU A 533 -6.38 -15.34 -30.86
N GLY A 534 -5.58 -14.42 -30.29
CA GLY A 534 -5.96 -13.65 -29.10
C GLY A 534 -5.23 -14.04 -27.81
N ALA A 535 -4.30 -15.00 -27.86
CA ALA A 535 -3.47 -15.35 -26.70
C ALA A 535 -2.52 -14.19 -26.34
N ILE A 536 -2.32 -13.95 -25.05
CA ILE A 536 -1.36 -12.97 -24.52
C ILE A 536 -0.31 -13.74 -23.71
N PRO A 537 0.99 -13.43 -23.83
CA PRO A 537 2.04 -14.12 -23.10
C PRO A 537 2.12 -13.67 -21.64
N ASP A 538 2.86 -14.42 -20.82
CA ASP A 538 3.12 -14.07 -19.42
C ASP A 538 4.15 -12.93 -19.26
N VAL A 539 4.87 -12.59 -20.34
CA VAL A 539 5.90 -11.54 -20.42
C VAL A 539 5.64 -10.67 -21.65
N ALA A 540 5.50 -9.35 -21.49
CA ALA A 540 5.29 -8.42 -22.60
C ALA A 540 6.14 -7.13 -22.46
N PRO A 541 6.95 -6.70 -23.45
CA PRO A 541 7.19 -7.32 -24.76
C PRO A 541 7.61 -8.79 -24.70
N ALA A 542 7.19 -9.57 -25.70
CA ALA A 542 7.39 -11.02 -25.76
C ALA A 542 8.85 -11.39 -26.13
N TYR A 543 9.84 -10.97 -25.35
CA TYR A 543 11.23 -11.41 -25.52
C TYR A 543 11.36 -12.91 -25.24
N TRP A 544 10.60 -13.39 -24.27
CA TRP A 544 10.39 -14.81 -24.01
C TRP A 544 8.99 -15.22 -24.51
N ASN A 545 8.95 -16.21 -25.39
CA ASN A 545 7.72 -16.77 -25.95
C ASN A 545 7.00 -17.67 -24.93
N TYR A 546 6.57 -17.10 -23.80
CA TYR A 546 5.79 -17.78 -22.78
C TYR A 546 4.31 -17.51 -22.94
N TYR A 547 3.66 -18.33 -23.76
CA TYR A 547 2.21 -18.36 -23.91
C TYR A 547 1.68 -19.58 -23.16
N SER A 548 1.46 -19.42 -21.85
CA SER A 548 0.95 -20.52 -21.01
C SER A 548 -0.57 -20.57 -20.94
N ASP A 549 -1.25 -19.61 -21.59
CA ASP A 549 -2.68 -19.33 -21.48
C ASP A 549 -3.13 -19.08 -20.04
N ASN A 550 -2.25 -18.52 -19.22
CA ASN A 550 -2.60 -18.13 -17.86
C ASN A 550 -3.63 -16.99 -17.86
N VAL A 551 -4.51 -16.94 -16.85
CA VAL A 551 -5.46 -15.81 -16.72
C VAL A 551 -4.95 -14.71 -15.80
N THR A 552 -4.24 -15.06 -14.73
CA THR A 552 -3.83 -14.11 -13.70
C THR A 552 -2.72 -13.16 -14.17
N TRP A 553 -1.77 -13.64 -14.99
CA TRP A 553 -0.67 -12.81 -15.49
C TRP A 553 -1.20 -11.84 -16.57
N PRO A 554 -1.74 -12.31 -17.71
CA PRO A 554 -2.34 -11.44 -18.73
C PRO A 554 -3.51 -10.57 -18.26
N GLY A 555 -4.24 -10.96 -17.19
CA GLY A 555 -5.28 -10.13 -16.59
C GLY A 555 -4.79 -8.75 -16.14
N THR A 556 -3.47 -8.60 -15.90
CA THR A 556 -2.80 -7.32 -15.66
C THR A 556 -3.10 -6.28 -16.73
N TYR A 557 -3.33 -6.70 -17.99
CA TYR A 557 -3.68 -5.80 -19.09
C TYR A 557 -4.91 -4.94 -18.75
N LEU A 558 -5.96 -5.57 -18.23
CA LEU A 558 -7.20 -4.89 -17.85
C LEU A 558 -7.03 -4.13 -16.53
N MET A 559 -6.28 -4.67 -15.57
CA MET A 559 -6.04 -4.03 -14.28
C MET A 559 -5.28 -2.71 -14.41
N VAL A 560 -4.23 -2.68 -15.25
CA VAL A 560 -3.47 -1.46 -15.53
C VAL A 560 -4.31 -0.45 -16.32
N ALA A 561 -5.15 -0.92 -17.26
CA ALA A 561 -6.07 -0.04 -17.98
C ALA A 561 -7.07 0.66 -17.03
N ASP A 562 -7.64 -0.07 -16.05
CA ASP A 562 -8.51 0.52 -15.03
C ASP A 562 -7.75 1.47 -14.11
N MET A 563 -6.52 1.12 -13.70
CA MET A 563 -5.64 2.00 -12.92
C MET A 563 -5.39 3.33 -13.65
N LEU A 564 -5.05 3.29 -14.95
CA LEU A 564 -4.80 4.50 -15.74
C LEU A 564 -6.02 5.44 -15.77
N TYR A 565 -7.22 4.88 -15.80
CA TYR A 565 -8.46 5.65 -15.73
C TYR A 565 -8.76 6.18 -14.32
N LYS A 566 -8.71 5.33 -13.28
CA LYS A 566 -9.05 5.74 -11.91
C LYS A 566 -8.03 6.69 -11.30
N GLN A 567 -6.75 6.42 -11.49
CA GLN A 567 -5.65 7.19 -10.91
C GLN A 567 -5.38 8.49 -11.69
N TYR A 568 -5.37 8.43 -13.03
CA TYR A 568 -4.97 9.55 -13.88
C TYR A 568 -6.10 10.18 -14.70
N GLY A 569 -7.31 9.61 -14.70
CA GLY A 569 -8.42 10.09 -15.53
C GLY A 569 -8.23 9.81 -17.02
N ASN A 570 -7.29 8.94 -17.41
CA ASN A 570 -6.97 8.69 -18.81
C ASN A 570 -7.79 7.51 -19.35
N ALA A 571 -8.89 7.80 -20.04
CA ALA A 571 -9.73 6.78 -20.66
C ALA A 571 -9.16 6.23 -21.98
N GLN A 572 -8.20 6.93 -22.60
CA GLN A 572 -7.72 6.59 -23.95
C GLN A 572 -7.09 5.20 -24.07
N PRO A 573 -6.29 4.70 -23.11
CA PRO A 573 -5.79 3.33 -23.15
C PRO A 573 -6.93 2.31 -23.19
N ILE A 574 -8.00 2.51 -22.41
CA ILE A 574 -9.18 1.62 -22.44
C ILE A 574 -9.83 1.63 -23.82
N VAL A 575 -10.10 2.83 -24.38
CA VAL A 575 -10.76 2.97 -25.68
C VAL A 575 -9.92 2.36 -26.81
N LYS A 576 -8.62 2.65 -26.83
CA LYS A 576 -7.67 2.14 -27.83
C LYS A 576 -7.60 0.62 -27.82
N HIS A 577 -7.49 0.03 -26.63
CA HIS A 577 -7.21 -1.39 -26.45
C HIS A 577 -8.45 -2.26 -26.24
N TYR A 578 -9.66 -1.68 -26.25
CA TYR A 578 -10.89 -2.42 -25.97
C TYR A 578 -11.05 -3.66 -26.85
N ALA A 579 -10.76 -3.53 -28.15
CA ALA A 579 -10.89 -4.63 -29.10
C ALA A 579 -9.94 -5.80 -28.80
N SER A 580 -8.67 -5.53 -28.47
CA SER A 580 -7.67 -6.57 -28.13
C SER A 580 -7.94 -7.19 -26.76
N MET A 581 -8.35 -6.40 -25.76
CA MET A 581 -8.80 -6.93 -24.46
C MET A 581 -10.01 -7.86 -24.63
N LYS A 582 -11.02 -7.46 -25.40
CA LYS A 582 -12.18 -8.30 -25.73
C LYS A 582 -11.79 -9.57 -26.47
N LYS A 583 -10.83 -9.49 -27.39
CA LYS A 583 -10.31 -10.65 -28.13
C LYS A 583 -9.66 -11.67 -27.19
N TRP A 584 -8.84 -11.22 -26.24
CA TRP A 584 -8.25 -12.10 -25.22
C TRP A 584 -9.31 -12.74 -24.32
N MET A 585 -10.30 -11.96 -23.87
CA MET A 585 -11.41 -12.49 -23.07
C MET A 585 -12.17 -13.59 -23.83
N ARG A 586 -12.46 -13.39 -25.11
CA ARG A 586 -13.09 -14.42 -25.97
C ARG A 586 -12.21 -15.63 -26.20
N TYR A 587 -10.90 -15.44 -26.35
CA TYR A 587 -9.93 -16.53 -26.46
C TYR A 587 -9.94 -17.42 -25.21
N MET A 588 -9.86 -16.80 -24.03
CA MET A 588 -9.92 -17.50 -22.74
C MET A 588 -11.27 -18.20 -22.54
N GLN A 589 -12.37 -17.51 -22.87
CA GLN A 589 -13.71 -18.08 -22.83
C GLN A 589 -13.82 -19.33 -23.72
N GLY A 590 -13.44 -19.24 -24.99
CA GLY A 590 -13.62 -20.33 -25.95
C GLY A 590 -12.79 -21.57 -25.64
N LYS A 591 -11.53 -21.40 -25.19
CA LYS A 591 -10.64 -22.54 -24.90
C LYS A 591 -10.87 -23.13 -23.50
N TYR A 592 -11.07 -22.28 -22.49
CA TYR A 592 -10.88 -22.67 -21.08
C TYR A 592 -12.10 -22.50 -20.18
N LEU A 593 -13.18 -21.82 -20.61
CA LEU A 593 -14.41 -21.74 -19.83
C LEU A 593 -15.25 -23.01 -20.03
N LYS A 594 -15.39 -23.83 -18.98
CA LYS A 594 -16.18 -25.07 -18.98
C LYS A 594 -17.21 -24.99 -17.87
N ASN A 595 -18.49 -25.14 -18.20
CA ASN A 595 -19.60 -25.00 -17.24
C ASN A 595 -19.51 -23.70 -16.42
N TYR A 596 -19.13 -22.61 -17.08
CA TYR A 596 -18.88 -21.28 -16.48
C TYR A 596 -17.74 -21.22 -15.45
N LEU A 597 -16.87 -22.22 -15.38
CA LEU A 597 -15.62 -22.20 -14.62
C LEU A 597 -14.44 -22.04 -15.57
N LEU A 598 -13.55 -21.10 -15.29
CA LEU A 598 -12.32 -20.94 -16.06
C LEU A 598 -11.28 -21.90 -15.50
N THR A 599 -10.79 -22.83 -16.31
CA THR A 599 -9.98 -23.97 -15.82
C THR A 599 -8.48 -23.75 -15.89
N LYS A 600 -8.03 -22.60 -16.41
CA LYS A 600 -6.62 -22.38 -16.75
C LYS A 600 -5.98 -21.28 -15.90
N ASP A 601 -5.13 -21.72 -14.98
CA ASP A 601 -4.12 -20.91 -14.30
C ASP A 601 -2.84 -21.74 -14.17
N LYS A 602 -1.69 -21.14 -14.46
CA LYS A 602 -0.40 -21.85 -14.58
C LYS A 602 0.45 -21.77 -13.31
N TYR A 603 0.43 -20.63 -12.63
CA TYR A 603 1.39 -20.31 -11.57
C TYR A 603 0.78 -20.43 -10.17
N GLY A 604 -0.54 -20.33 -10.05
CA GLY A 604 -1.26 -20.28 -8.79
C GLY A 604 -0.93 -19.04 -7.98
N ASP A 605 -1.18 -19.13 -6.67
CA ASP A 605 -0.76 -18.10 -5.72
C ASP A 605 0.76 -18.20 -5.49
N TRP A 606 1.54 -17.70 -6.45
CA TRP A 606 2.98 -17.89 -6.50
C TRP A 606 3.72 -17.36 -5.26
N CYS A 607 4.77 -18.03 -4.81
CA CYS A 607 5.57 -17.63 -3.63
C CYS A 607 4.76 -17.50 -2.32
N VAL A 608 3.74 -18.35 -2.12
CA VAL A 608 3.22 -18.61 -0.76
C VAL A 608 4.40 -18.99 0.15
N PRO A 609 4.55 -18.36 1.34
CA PRO A 609 5.64 -18.64 2.25
C PRO A 609 5.74 -20.16 2.54
N PRO A 610 6.89 -20.79 2.23
CA PRO A 610 7.09 -22.20 2.53
C PRO A 610 7.23 -22.46 4.03
N GLU A 611 7.00 -23.71 4.39
CA GLU A 611 7.19 -24.28 5.73
C GLU A 611 8.67 -24.27 6.17
N ASP A 612 9.61 -24.30 5.23
CA ASP A 612 11.06 -24.32 5.45
C ASP A 612 11.74 -23.10 4.80
N LEU A 613 12.64 -22.46 5.53
CA LEU A 613 13.34 -21.22 5.13
C LEU A 613 14.34 -21.38 3.97
N HIS A 614 14.72 -22.59 3.59
CA HIS A 614 15.61 -22.85 2.46
C HIS A 614 14.85 -23.15 1.16
N MET A 615 13.53 -23.31 1.23
CA MET A 615 12.69 -23.62 0.08
C MET A 615 12.27 -22.37 -0.69
N ILE A 616 11.99 -22.55 -1.99
CA ILE A 616 11.43 -21.50 -2.87
C ILE A 616 9.90 -21.53 -2.85
N ARG A 617 9.29 -22.71 -2.72
CA ARG A 617 7.82 -22.92 -2.83
C ARG A 617 7.33 -23.93 -1.81
N SER A 618 6.14 -23.69 -1.26
CA SER A 618 5.41 -24.66 -0.45
C SER A 618 5.22 -25.99 -1.19
N ARG A 619 5.51 -27.11 -0.52
CA ARG A 619 5.14 -28.46 -1.02
C ARG A 619 3.86 -28.98 -0.38
N ASP A 620 3.35 -28.29 0.64
CA ASP A 620 2.09 -28.61 1.27
C ASP A 620 0.91 -28.18 0.37
N SER A 621 0.13 -29.16 -0.08
CA SER A 621 -1.06 -28.95 -0.91
C SER A 621 -2.20 -28.25 -0.16
N LEU A 622 -2.21 -28.28 1.18
CA LEU A 622 -3.18 -27.54 2.00
C LEU A 622 -2.91 -26.04 2.01
N ARG A 623 -1.67 -25.61 1.69
CA ARG A 623 -1.28 -24.20 1.56
C ARG A 623 -1.47 -23.66 0.15
N ASN A 624 -1.58 -24.54 -0.85
CA ASN A 624 -1.70 -24.17 -2.25
C ASN A 624 -3.17 -23.99 -2.64
N THR A 625 -3.56 -22.77 -3.02
CA THR A 625 -4.92 -22.49 -3.48
C THR A 625 -5.20 -23.11 -4.85
N ASN A 626 -6.40 -23.65 -5.04
CA ASN A 626 -6.83 -24.29 -6.29
C ASN A 626 -6.78 -23.32 -7.49
N GLY A 627 -6.07 -23.72 -8.55
CA GLY A 627 -5.89 -22.91 -9.75
C GLY A 627 -7.19 -22.59 -10.49
N THR A 628 -8.17 -23.51 -10.56
CA THR A 628 -9.48 -23.22 -11.19
C THR A 628 -10.28 -22.20 -10.38
N LEU A 629 -10.16 -22.22 -9.04
CA LEU A 629 -10.76 -21.21 -8.17
C LEU A 629 -10.15 -19.84 -8.45
N ILE A 630 -8.81 -19.73 -8.42
CA ILE A 630 -8.10 -18.48 -8.74
C ILE A 630 -8.48 -17.98 -10.13
N ALA A 631 -8.47 -18.86 -11.12
CA ALA A 631 -8.75 -18.53 -12.50
C ALA A 631 -10.16 -17.97 -12.69
N THR A 632 -11.16 -18.66 -12.11
CA THR A 632 -12.57 -18.30 -12.25
C THR A 632 -12.87 -16.99 -11.51
N ALA A 633 -12.34 -16.80 -10.30
CA ALA A 633 -12.50 -15.55 -9.56
C ALA A 633 -11.85 -14.36 -10.28
N THR A 634 -10.65 -14.56 -10.84
CA THR A 634 -9.96 -13.52 -11.62
C THR A 634 -10.73 -13.20 -12.90
N TYR A 635 -11.22 -14.21 -13.62
CA TYR A 635 -12.04 -14.03 -14.81
C TYR A 635 -13.32 -13.26 -14.52
N TYR A 636 -13.99 -13.54 -13.39
CA TYR A 636 -15.13 -12.75 -12.93
C TYR A 636 -14.77 -11.26 -12.77
N GLN A 637 -13.64 -10.95 -12.13
CA GLN A 637 -13.17 -9.57 -12.00
C GLN A 637 -12.88 -8.93 -13.37
N MET A 638 -12.30 -9.67 -14.31
CA MET A 638 -12.06 -9.18 -15.68
C MET A 638 -13.37 -8.86 -16.41
N LEU A 639 -14.43 -9.65 -16.21
CA LEU A 639 -15.76 -9.35 -16.75
C LEU A 639 -16.34 -8.06 -16.17
N GLN A 640 -16.08 -7.75 -14.89
CA GLN A 640 -16.49 -6.47 -14.29
C GLN A 640 -15.76 -5.28 -14.94
N TYR A 641 -14.44 -5.41 -15.16
CA TYR A 641 -13.69 -4.38 -15.91
C TYR A 641 -14.22 -4.21 -17.33
N MET A 642 -14.48 -5.31 -18.04
CA MET A 642 -14.99 -5.25 -19.41
C MET A 642 -16.36 -4.58 -19.52
N GLN A 643 -17.24 -4.70 -18.51
CA GLN A 643 -18.49 -3.93 -18.46
C GLN A 643 -18.23 -2.42 -18.39
N GLN A 644 -17.29 -1.99 -17.54
CA GLN A 644 -16.90 -0.57 -17.44
C GLN A 644 -16.23 -0.09 -18.72
N PHE A 645 -15.35 -0.91 -19.31
CA PHE A 645 -14.60 -0.58 -20.51
C PHE A 645 -15.50 -0.51 -21.74
N ALA A 646 -16.50 -1.39 -21.84
CA ALA A 646 -17.52 -1.35 -22.88
C ALA A 646 -18.29 -0.03 -22.86
N LYS A 647 -18.67 0.47 -21.67
CA LYS A 647 -19.31 1.80 -21.54
C LYS A 647 -18.40 2.91 -22.04
N LEU A 648 -17.13 2.92 -21.64
CA LEU A 648 -16.15 3.94 -22.07
C LEU A 648 -15.85 3.88 -23.58
N ALA A 649 -15.87 2.69 -24.17
CA ALA A 649 -15.65 2.46 -25.60
C ALA A 649 -16.93 2.59 -26.46
N GLY A 650 -18.08 2.93 -25.86
CA GLY A 650 -19.36 3.08 -26.56
C GLY A 650 -19.99 1.77 -27.04
N GLN A 651 -19.68 0.64 -26.42
CA GLN A 651 -20.10 -0.71 -26.81
C GLN A 651 -21.22 -1.25 -25.90
N GLN A 652 -22.42 -0.65 -25.99
CA GLN A 652 -23.51 -0.89 -25.03
C GLN A 652 -23.99 -2.36 -24.98
N GLU A 653 -24.00 -3.07 -26.11
CA GLU A 653 -24.41 -4.49 -26.16
C GLU A 653 -23.47 -5.39 -25.34
N ASP A 654 -22.17 -5.10 -25.36
CA ASP A 654 -21.17 -5.86 -24.63
C ASP A 654 -21.34 -5.72 -23.11
N VAL A 655 -21.86 -4.58 -22.63
CA VAL A 655 -22.13 -4.37 -21.19
C VAL A 655 -23.08 -5.45 -20.68
N VAL A 656 -24.19 -5.68 -21.40
CA VAL A 656 -25.21 -6.67 -21.03
C VAL A 656 -24.66 -8.09 -21.16
N GLY A 657 -23.91 -8.37 -22.22
CA GLY A 657 -23.28 -9.68 -22.43
C GLY A 657 -22.29 -10.06 -21.34
N PHE A 658 -21.40 -9.13 -20.95
CA PHE A 658 -20.43 -9.38 -19.88
C PHE A 658 -21.09 -9.49 -18.50
N ALA A 659 -22.12 -8.70 -18.22
CA ALA A 659 -22.89 -8.81 -16.97
C ALA A 659 -23.55 -10.19 -16.83
N THR A 660 -24.24 -10.64 -17.88
CA THR A 660 -24.92 -11.95 -17.91
C THR A 660 -23.94 -13.10 -17.72
N LEU A 661 -22.77 -13.02 -18.36
CA LEU A 661 -21.71 -14.01 -18.19
C LEU A 661 -21.11 -13.97 -16.78
N ALA A 662 -20.92 -12.78 -16.20
CA ALA A 662 -20.41 -12.62 -14.85
C ALA A 662 -21.34 -13.26 -13.81
N ASP A 663 -22.66 -13.08 -13.94
CA ASP A 663 -23.64 -13.72 -13.06
C ASP A 663 -23.60 -15.25 -13.16
N SER A 664 -23.49 -15.78 -14.38
CA SER A 664 -23.35 -17.23 -14.60
C SER A 664 -22.07 -17.79 -13.98
N VAL A 665 -20.96 -17.07 -14.12
CA VAL A 665 -19.67 -17.43 -13.53
C VAL A 665 -19.72 -17.37 -12.00
N LYS A 666 -20.30 -16.31 -11.42
CA LYS A 666 -20.46 -16.17 -9.96
C LYS A 666 -21.29 -17.31 -9.37
N LYS A 667 -22.39 -17.67 -10.04
CA LYS A 667 -23.24 -18.80 -9.62
C LYS A 667 -22.48 -20.13 -9.67
N ALA A 668 -21.83 -20.44 -10.79
CA ALA A 668 -21.05 -21.67 -10.94
C ALA A 668 -19.91 -21.74 -9.92
N PHE A 669 -19.18 -20.65 -9.72
CA PHE A 669 -18.12 -20.54 -8.72
C PHE A 669 -18.62 -20.89 -7.32
N HIS A 670 -19.72 -20.26 -6.88
CA HIS A 670 -20.29 -20.53 -5.56
C HIS A 670 -20.73 -21.98 -5.41
N THR A 671 -21.47 -22.51 -6.39
CA THR A 671 -21.93 -23.91 -6.38
C THR A 671 -20.78 -24.92 -6.32
N THR A 672 -19.67 -24.66 -7.00
CA THR A 672 -18.54 -25.61 -7.06
C THR A 672 -17.63 -25.53 -5.85
N PHE A 673 -17.32 -24.32 -5.35
CA PHE A 673 -16.24 -24.15 -4.38
C PHE A 673 -16.71 -23.89 -2.94
N TYR A 674 -17.96 -23.43 -2.71
CA TYR A 674 -18.41 -23.13 -1.36
C TYR A 674 -18.71 -24.41 -0.57
N ARG A 675 -18.16 -24.51 0.64
CA ARG A 675 -18.37 -25.63 1.56
C ARG A 675 -19.22 -25.19 2.75
N ALA A 676 -20.52 -25.49 2.68
CA ALA A 676 -21.53 -24.96 3.61
C ALA A 676 -21.28 -25.33 5.09
N GLN A 677 -20.77 -26.54 5.38
CA GLN A 677 -20.51 -26.98 6.75
C GLN A 677 -19.35 -26.20 7.39
N GLN A 678 -18.29 -25.94 6.61
CA GLN A 678 -17.09 -25.25 7.05
C GLN A 678 -17.19 -23.72 6.90
N LYS A 679 -18.19 -23.22 6.16
CA LYS A 679 -18.36 -21.79 5.82
C LYS A 679 -17.09 -21.21 5.19
N CYS A 680 -16.51 -21.94 4.24
CA CYS A 680 -15.30 -21.53 3.54
C CYS A 680 -15.37 -21.96 2.08
N TYR A 681 -14.44 -21.43 1.27
CA TYR A 681 -14.24 -21.88 -0.09
C TYR A 681 -13.08 -22.88 -0.18
N ASP A 682 -13.32 -23.95 -0.93
CA ASP A 682 -12.42 -25.05 -1.22
C ASP A 682 -11.53 -25.50 -0.04
N ASN A 683 -10.20 -25.39 -0.15
CA ASN A 683 -9.27 -25.87 0.88
C ASN A 683 -9.02 -24.86 2.03
N ASN A 684 -9.83 -23.81 2.13
CA ASN A 684 -9.77 -22.81 3.21
C ASN A 684 -8.45 -22.04 3.34
N THR A 685 -7.64 -21.99 2.27
CA THR A 685 -6.50 -21.07 2.20
C THR A 685 -6.98 -19.62 2.30
N ALA A 686 -6.10 -18.71 2.73
CA ALA A 686 -6.45 -17.29 2.83
C ALA A 686 -6.92 -16.75 1.47
N THR A 687 -6.18 -17.05 0.39
CA THR A 687 -6.52 -16.63 -0.98
C THR A 687 -7.84 -17.23 -1.47
N ALA A 688 -8.18 -18.49 -1.14
CA ALA A 688 -9.43 -19.12 -1.55
C ALA A 688 -10.68 -18.39 -1.04
N ASN A 689 -10.61 -17.85 0.19
CA ASN A 689 -11.72 -17.10 0.79
C ASN A 689 -11.65 -15.61 0.45
N LEU A 690 -10.44 -15.05 0.36
CA LEU A 690 -10.20 -13.63 0.14
C LEU A 690 -10.70 -13.15 -1.23
N LEU A 691 -10.37 -13.86 -2.31
CA LEU A 691 -10.74 -13.45 -3.67
C LEU A 691 -12.26 -13.28 -3.85
N PRO A 692 -13.11 -14.29 -3.52
CA PRO A 692 -14.55 -14.13 -3.69
C PRO A 692 -15.14 -13.08 -2.74
N LEU A 693 -14.61 -12.89 -1.53
CA LEU A 693 -15.02 -11.80 -0.65
C LEU A 693 -14.70 -10.44 -1.29
N TYR A 694 -13.47 -10.26 -1.78
CA TYR A 694 -13.02 -8.98 -2.31
C TYR A 694 -13.71 -8.58 -3.62
N TYR A 695 -13.96 -9.56 -4.50
CA TYR A 695 -14.66 -9.37 -5.77
C TYR A 695 -16.20 -9.36 -5.64
N GLY A 696 -16.76 -9.53 -4.42
CA GLY A 696 -18.21 -9.50 -4.22
C GLY A 696 -18.94 -10.72 -4.79
N MET A 697 -18.29 -11.89 -4.79
CA MET A 697 -18.85 -13.16 -5.28
C MET A 697 -19.58 -13.95 -4.18
N VAL A 698 -19.36 -13.64 -2.91
CA VAL A 698 -20.01 -14.30 -1.77
C VAL A 698 -21.43 -13.73 -1.58
N PRO A 699 -22.47 -14.55 -1.36
CA PRO A 699 -23.78 -14.06 -0.93
C PRO A 699 -23.67 -13.29 0.40
N ALA A 700 -24.39 -12.16 0.52
CA ALA A 700 -24.24 -11.22 1.64
C ALA A 700 -24.43 -11.89 3.01
N GLU A 701 -25.38 -12.82 3.13
CA GLU A 701 -25.68 -13.57 4.35
C GLU A 701 -24.58 -14.57 4.76
N LEU A 702 -23.64 -14.87 3.85
CA LEU A 702 -22.53 -15.79 4.09
C LEU A 702 -21.18 -15.08 4.29
N GLU A 703 -21.10 -13.78 3.99
CA GLU A 703 -19.84 -13.01 4.03
C GLU A 703 -19.16 -13.08 5.40
N GLU A 704 -19.92 -12.91 6.49
CA GLU A 704 -19.36 -12.98 7.86
C GLU A 704 -18.77 -14.37 8.14
N GLY A 705 -19.44 -15.44 7.71
CA GLY A 705 -18.97 -16.81 7.88
C GLY A 705 -17.67 -17.08 7.14
N VAL A 706 -17.60 -16.67 5.87
CA VAL A 706 -16.41 -16.83 5.02
C VAL A 706 -15.26 -15.94 5.50
N PHE A 707 -15.57 -14.72 5.93
CA PHE A 707 -14.57 -13.83 6.51
C PHE A 707 -14.00 -14.39 7.82
N ASN A 708 -14.83 -14.97 8.68
CA ASN A 708 -14.37 -15.65 9.89
C ASN A 708 -13.41 -16.80 9.58
N SER A 709 -13.62 -17.52 8.48
CA SER A 709 -12.69 -18.56 8.01
C SER A 709 -11.35 -17.97 7.56
N LEU A 710 -11.35 -16.90 6.75
CA LEU A 710 -10.14 -16.15 6.38
C LEU A 710 -9.40 -15.63 7.62
N TYR A 711 -10.14 -15.01 8.53
CA TYR A 711 -9.64 -14.47 9.78
C TYR A 711 -8.93 -15.54 10.62
N ASN A 712 -9.57 -16.70 10.82
CA ASN A 712 -8.98 -17.81 11.56
C ASN A 712 -7.73 -18.34 10.85
N THR A 713 -7.73 -18.44 9.53
CA THR A 713 -6.55 -18.86 8.78
C THR A 713 -5.37 -17.90 8.98
N VAL A 714 -5.58 -16.58 8.88
CA VAL A 714 -4.51 -15.60 9.07
C VAL A 714 -4.04 -15.56 10.52
N LYS A 715 -4.98 -15.45 11.45
CA LYS A 715 -4.66 -15.22 12.87
C LYS A 715 -4.23 -16.49 13.61
N ILE A 716 -4.99 -17.57 13.47
CA ILE A 716 -4.80 -18.79 14.25
C ILE A 716 -3.83 -19.73 13.55
N THR A 717 -4.13 -20.10 12.29
CA THR A 717 -3.30 -21.08 11.55
C THR A 717 -1.94 -20.52 11.19
N ASN A 718 -1.86 -19.24 10.78
CA ASN A 718 -0.62 -18.60 10.37
C ASN A 718 -0.08 -17.59 11.39
N HIS A 719 -0.59 -17.63 12.63
CA HIS A 719 -0.06 -16.87 13.76
C HIS A 719 0.15 -15.37 13.48
N MET A 720 -0.79 -14.71 12.79
CA MET A 720 -0.69 -13.29 12.43
C MET A 720 0.50 -12.95 11.51
N HIS A 721 0.83 -13.87 10.59
CA HIS A 721 1.81 -13.65 9.53
C HIS A 721 1.17 -13.67 8.14
N VAL A 722 1.87 -13.11 7.16
CA VAL A 722 1.43 -13.16 5.77
C VAL A 722 1.37 -14.63 5.35
N SER A 723 0.24 -15.05 4.78
CA SER A 723 -0.02 -16.46 4.45
C SER A 723 -0.42 -16.66 2.99
N THR A 724 -0.10 -15.68 2.15
CA THR A 724 -0.50 -15.63 0.74
C THR A 724 0.73 -15.45 -0.14
N GLY A 725 0.61 -15.92 -1.38
CA GLY A 725 1.54 -15.61 -2.45
C GLY A 725 1.17 -14.30 -3.15
N VAL A 726 1.66 -14.16 -4.39
CA VAL A 726 1.52 -12.98 -5.26
C VAL A 726 0.06 -12.66 -5.59
N ILE A 727 -0.85 -13.63 -5.64
CA ILE A 727 -2.26 -13.38 -5.97
C ILE A 727 -3.03 -12.93 -4.74
N GLY A 728 -2.86 -13.61 -3.60
CA GLY A 728 -3.57 -13.24 -2.38
C GLY A 728 -3.11 -11.89 -1.80
N ILE A 729 -1.81 -11.60 -1.86
CA ILE A 729 -1.25 -10.36 -1.29
C ILE A 729 -1.71 -9.09 -2.02
N GLN A 730 -2.28 -9.21 -3.22
CA GLN A 730 -2.88 -8.10 -3.96
C GLN A 730 -4.18 -7.58 -3.36
N TYR A 731 -4.77 -8.31 -2.41
CA TYR A 731 -6.06 -7.96 -1.84
C TYR A 731 -6.12 -8.15 -0.32
N LEU A 732 -5.09 -8.71 0.30
CA LEU A 732 -5.15 -9.13 1.71
C LEU A 732 -5.32 -7.93 2.63
N MET A 733 -4.57 -6.85 2.42
CA MET A 733 -4.54 -5.71 3.34
C MET A 733 -5.87 -4.95 3.32
N ARG A 734 -6.35 -4.62 2.11
CA ARG A 734 -7.65 -3.95 1.95
C ARG A 734 -8.82 -4.90 2.18
N GLY A 735 -8.68 -6.19 1.89
CA GLY A 735 -9.67 -7.22 2.21
C GLY A 735 -9.94 -7.31 3.70
N LEU A 736 -8.90 -7.42 4.53
CA LEU A 736 -9.03 -7.38 5.99
C LEU A 736 -9.67 -6.07 6.47
N THR A 737 -9.26 -4.94 5.88
CA THR A 737 -9.75 -3.61 6.25
C THR A 737 -11.23 -3.39 5.90
N ARG A 738 -11.70 -3.89 4.75
CA ARG A 738 -13.11 -3.83 4.34
C ARG A 738 -14.03 -4.54 5.34
N PHE A 739 -13.55 -5.61 5.96
CA PHE A 739 -14.23 -6.32 7.03
C PHE A 739 -13.81 -5.85 8.43
N GLN A 740 -13.38 -4.58 8.54
CA GLN A 740 -13.12 -3.87 9.79
C GLN A 740 -12.01 -4.50 10.65
N ARG A 741 -11.07 -5.20 10.02
CA ARG A 741 -9.87 -5.79 10.65
C ARG A 741 -8.58 -5.11 10.23
N SER A 742 -8.60 -3.77 10.22
CA SER A 742 -7.40 -2.94 10.02
C SER A 742 -6.32 -3.18 11.09
N ASP A 743 -6.70 -3.69 12.27
CA ASP A 743 -5.77 -4.15 13.31
C ASP A 743 -4.87 -5.30 12.84
N ILE A 744 -5.44 -6.25 12.09
CA ILE A 744 -4.68 -7.37 11.52
C ILE A 744 -3.80 -6.87 10.38
N ALA A 745 -4.36 -6.06 9.47
CA ALA A 745 -3.59 -5.47 8.37
C ALA A 745 -2.38 -4.68 8.89
N TYR A 746 -2.58 -3.83 9.92
CA TYR A 746 -1.50 -3.14 10.60
C TYR A 746 -0.46 -4.12 11.18
N THR A 747 -0.93 -5.14 11.90
CA THR A 747 -0.03 -6.15 12.49
C THR A 747 0.83 -6.80 11.41
N LEU A 748 0.25 -7.23 10.29
CA LEU A 748 0.98 -7.81 9.16
C LEU A 748 2.01 -6.84 8.56
N ALA A 749 1.66 -5.55 8.40
CA ALA A 749 2.55 -4.53 7.87
C ALA A 749 3.73 -4.21 8.80
N SER A 750 3.51 -4.21 10.11
CA SER A 750 4.51 -3.91 11.14
C SER A 750 5.31 -5.12 11.63
N ASN A 751 4.90 -6.34 11.25
CA ASN A 751 5.49 -7.58 11.75
C ASN A 751 6.97 -7.68 11.33
N LYS A 752 7.83 -8.12 12.25
CA LYS A 752 9.28 -8.26 12.09
C LYS A 752 9.74 -9.71 11.92
N THR A 753 8.87 -10.69 12.19
CA THR A 753 9.22 -12.12 12.12
C THR A 753 8.77 -12.74 10.82
N TYR A 754 9.42 -13.83 10.42
CA TYR A 754 9.12 -14.52 9.17
C TYR A 754 7.72 -15.17 9.21
N PRO A 755 6.93 -15.13 8.12
CA PRO A 755 7.12 -14.31 6.91
C PRO A 755 6.50 -12.89 7.05
N SER A 756 7.30 -11.85 6.76
CA SER A 756 6.85 -10.44 6.74
C SER A 756 7.81 -9.52 6.00
N TRP A 757 7.36 -8.30 5.64
CA TRP A 757 8.24 -7.26 5.10
C TRP A 757 9.21 -6.71 6.16
N GLY A 758 8.81 -6.67 7.43
CA GLY A 758 9.70 -6.28 8.51
C GLY A 758 10.81 -7.29 8.72
N TYR A 759 10.57 -8.60 8.52
CA TYR A 759 11.63 -9.61 8.50
C TYR A 759 12.70 -9.31 7.45
N MET A 760 12.32 -8.93 6.22
CA MET A 760 13.28 -8.51 5.19
C MET A 760 14.15 -7.36 5.70
N THR A 761 13.50 -6.35 6.28
CA THR A 761 14.15 -5.13 6.79
C THR A 761 15.12 -5.43 7.94
N GLU A 762 14.71 -6.26 8.89
CA GLU A 762 15.56 -6.66 10.03
C GLU A 762 16.73 -7.55 9.58
N ASN A 763 16.62 -8.19 8.42
CA ASN A 763 17.71 -8.94 7.78
C ASN A 763 18.48 -8.13 6.72
N GLY A 764 18.47 -6.80 6.82
CA GLY A 764 19.34 -5.91 6.05
C GLY A 764 18.88 -5.59 4.63
N ALA A 765 17.63 -5.93 4.27
CA ALA A 765 17.05 -5.53 3.00
C ALA A 765 16.99 -4.00 2.88
N SER A 766 17.40 -3.49 1.72
CA SER A 766 17.24 -2.08 1.32
C SER A 766 16.29 -1.90 0.12
N THR A 767 15.70 -3.01 -0.32
CA THR A 767 14.74 -3.20 -1.40
C THR A 767 13.79 -4.32 -0.98
N ILE A 768 12.71 -4.55 -1.73
CA ILE A 768 11.83 -5.70 -1.48
C ILE A 768 12.42 -6.94 -2.16
N TRP A 769 12.30 -8.11 -1.53
CA TRP A 769 12.81 -9.38 -2.05
C TRP A 769 11.76 -10.13 -2.87
N GLU A 770 12.22 -11.04 -3.72
CA GLU A 770 11.36 -11.96 -4.48
C GLU A 770 10.66 -12.96 -3.56
N LEU A 771 11.36 -13.43 -2.53
CA LEU A 771 10.90 -14.40 -1.56
C LEU A 771 10.88 -13.82 -0.15
N TRP A 772 9.90 -14.20 0.66
CA TRP A 772 9.80 -13.81 2.07
C TRP A 772 11.04 -14.20 2.89
N ASN A 773 11.72 -15.27 2.47
CA ASN A 773 12.95 -15.85 3.01
C ASN A 773 14.19 -15.57 2.14
N GLY A 774 14.24 -14.43 1.43
CA GLY A 774 15.29 -14.12 0.44
C GLY A 774 16.74 -14.10 0.95
N ASN A 775 16.96 -14.08 2.26
CA ASN A 775 18.28 -14.23 2.88
C ASN A 775 18.76 -15.69 2.99
N THR A 776 17.86 -16.68 2.92
CA THR A 776 18.15 -18.10 3.16
C THR A 776 17.73 -19.04 2.03
N ALA A 777 16.81 -18.58 1.16
CA ALA A 777 16.27 -19.37 0.07
C ALA A 777 17.32 -19.76 -0.98
N ASP A 778 17.07 -20.87 -1.68
CA ASP A 778 17.90 -21.36 -2.78
C ASP A 778 18.15 -20.27 -3.86
N PRO A 779 19.42 -20.10 -4.31
CA PRO A 779 19.80 -19.02 -5.23
C PRO A 779 19.18 -19.11 -6.62
N GLN A 780 18.61 -20.24 -7.06
CA GLN A 780 18.11 -20.39 -8.42
C GLN A 780 16.97 -19.43 -8.78
N MET A 781 16.24 -18.93 -7.78
CA MET A 781 15.15 -17.95 -7.95
C MET A 781 15.02 -17.10 -6.66
N ASN A 782 16.05 -16.29 -6.39
CA ASN A 782 16.13 -15.50 -5.16
C ASN A 782 16.72 -14.10 -5.40
N SER A 783 15.95 -13.25 -6.08
CA SER A 783 16.26 -11.84 -6.25
C SER A 783 16.06 -11.07 -4.95
N GLN A 784 17.01 -10.19 -4.61
CA GLN A 784 16.90 -9.27 -3.48
C GLN A 784 16.41 -7.88 -3.91
N ASN A 785 15.95 -7.71 -5.15
CA ASN A 785 15.35 -6.49 -5.68
C ASN A 785 14.21 -6.86 -6.62
N HIS A 786 13.03 -7.06 -6.05
CA HIS A 786 11.80 -7.45 -6.71
C HIS A 786 10.64 -6.64 -6.14
N VAL A 787 9.49 -6.57 -6.81
CA VAL A 787 8.35 -5.77 -6.32
C VAL A 787 7.04 -6.54 -6.12
N MET A 788 6.92 -7.76 -6.62
CA MET A 788 5.64 -8.51 -6.65
C MET A 788 5.02 -8.76 -5.27
N LEU A 789 5.82 -8.92 -4.22
CA LEU A 789 5.34 -9.14 -2.85
C LEU A 789 4.87 -7.85 -2.15
N LEU A 790 4.98 -6.68 -2.80
CA LEU A 790 4.32 -5.46 -2.30
C LEU A 790 2.80 -5.57 -2.35
N GLY A 791 2.25 -6.33 -3.31
CA GLY A 791 0.81 -6.56 -3.41
C GLY A 791 0.00 -5.25 -3.36
N ASP A 792 -0.95 -5.17 -2.43
CA ASP A 792 -1.69 -3.95 -2.12
C ASP A 792 -1.22 -3.21 -0.87
N LEU A 793 -0.03 -3.49 -0.33
CA LEU A 793 0.49 -2.80 0.86
C LEU A 793 0.57 -1.29 0.64
N LEU A 794 1.18 -0.83 -0.45
CA LEU A 794 1.30 0.60 -0.75
C LEU A 794 -0.07 1.23 -0.97
N VAL A 795 -0.97 0.54 -1.67
CA VAL A 795 -2.35 0.99 -1.88
C VAL A 795 -3.03 1.18 -0.53
N TRP A 796 -2.97 0.19 0.37
CA TRP A 796 -3.53 0.27 1.71
C TRP A 796 -2.91 1.39 2.56
N LEU A 797 -1.59 1.59 2.47
CA LEU A 797 -0.92 2.68 3.18
C LEU A 797 -1.45 4.05 2.73
N PHE A 798 -1.60 4.30 1.42
CA PHE A 798 -2.16 5.57 0.95
C PHE A 798 -3.68 5.68 1.16
N GLU A 799 -4.44 4.67 0.76
CA GLU A 799 -5.92 4.68 0.79
C GLU A 799 -6.50 4.57 2.20
N ASN A 800 -5.93 3.73 3.07
CA ASN A 800 -6.50 3.42 4.38
C ASN A 800 -5.70 4.02 5.53
N ALA A 801 -4.36 3.97 5.52
CA ALA A 801 -3.57 4.60 6.58
C ALA A 801 -3.51 6.13 6.40
N GLY A 802 -3.17 6.59 5.20
CA GLY A 802 -3.19 8.00 4.82
C GLY A 802 -4.60 8.53 4.57
N GLY A 803 -5.56 7.66 4.21
CA GLY A 803 -6.92 8.07 3.94
C GLY A 803 -7.04 8.88 2.65
N ILE A 804 -6.30 8.57 1.58
CA ILE A 804 -6.41 9.25 0.28
C ILE A 804 -6.95 8.26 -0.76
N GLN A 805 -8.23 8.37 -1.08
CA GLN A 805 -8.92 7.48 -2.03
C GLN A 805 -9.55 8.26 -3.18
N SER A 806 -9.53 7.66 -4.36
CA SER A 806 -10.22 8.18 -5.54
C SER A 806 -11.64 7.63 -5.60
N ALA A 807 -12.66 8.51 -5.62
CA ALA A 807 -14.05 8.14 -5.84
C ALA A 807 -14.53 8.45 -7.28
N GLY A 808 -13.72 9.13 -8.07
CA GLY A 808 -13.99 9.45 -9.47
C GLY A 808 -12.69 9.51 -10.27
N ALA A 809 -12.77 9.37 -11.59
CA ALA A 809 -11.60 9.29 -12.46
C ALA A 809 -10.61 10.45 -12.23
N GLY A 810 -9.33 10.12 -12.01
CA GLY A 810 -8.27 11.11 -11.82
C GLY A 810 -8.44 11.98 -10.59
N PHE A 811 -9.02 11.47 -9.50
CA PHE A 811 -9.27 12.21 -8.25
C PHE A 811 -10.15 13.47 -8.43
N ARG A 812 -11.11 13.43 -9.36
CA ARG A 812 -12.13 14.48 -9.47
C ARG A 812 -13.02 14.58 -8.23
N SER A 813 -13.34 13.41 -7.68
CA SER A 813 -14.01 13.25 -6.40
C SER A 813 -13.08 12.44 -5.50
N ILE A 814 -12.82 12.95 -4.31
CA ILE A 814 -11.87 12.38 -3.36
C ILE A 814 -12.65 11.84 -2.16
N VAL A 815 -12.25 10.67 -1.66
CA VAL A 815 -12.69 10.18 -0.35
C VAL A 815 -11.50 10.24 0.58
N MET A 816 -11.68 10.89 1.73
CA MET A 816 -10.67 10.96 2.76
C MET A 816 -11.13 10.25 4.02
N LYS A 817 -10.65 9.03 4.23
CA LYS A 817 -11.08 8.14 5.31
C LYS A 817 -9.88 7.37 5.89
N PRO A 818 -9.10 7.99 6.79
CA PRO A 818 -8.06 7.25 7.51
C PRO A 818 -8.70 6.24 8.48
N GLU A 819 -8.21 5.01 8.46
CA GLU A 819 -8.61 3.97 9.41
C GLU A 819 -8.00 4.25 10.79
N ASN A 820 -8.81 4.15 11.84
CA ASN A 820 -8.32 4.33 13.20
C ASN A 820 -7.56 3.07 13.67
N MET A 821 -6.25 3.06 13.46
CA MET A 821 -5.35 1.99 13.90
C MET A 821 -4.69 2.36 15.23
N ASP A 822 -4.78 1.48 16.22
CA ASP A 822 -4.21 1.75 17.56
C ASP A 822 -2.68 1.81 17.58
N GLY A 823 -2.01 1.10 16.67
CA GLY A 823 -0.54 1.12 16.57
C GLY A 823 0.04 2.39 15.95
N LEU A 824 -0.78 3.28 15.39
CA LEU A 824 -0.33 4.51 14.75
C LEU A 824 -0.82 5.75 15.50
N THR A 825 0.12 6.65 15.83
CA THR A 825 -0.17 7.94 16.47
C THR A 825 -0.15 9.10 15.46
N TYR A 826 0.50 8.93 14.31
CA TYR A 826 0.36 9.85 13.19
C TYR A 826 0.62 9.15 11.85
N VAL A 827 0.03 9.70 10.79
CA VAL A 827 0.41 9.45 9.39
C VAL A 827 0.41 10.76 8.64
N ASN A 828 1.50 11.02 7.92
CA ASN A 828 1.66 12.13 6.98
C ASN A 828 1.71 11.54 5.58
N ALA A 829 0.70 11.83 4.76
CA ALA A 829 0.61 11.35 3.39
C ALA A 829 0.32 12.51 2.44
N SER A 830 1.01 12.52 1.30
CA SER A 830 0.72 13.44 0.20
C SER A 830 0.76 12.71 -1.13
N TYR A 831 -0.15 13.06 -2.03
CA TYR A 831 -0.18 12.54 -3.40
C TYR A 831 -0.46 13.66 -4.41
N GLN A 832 0.42 13.80 -5.40
CA GLN A 832 0.31 14.73 -6.51
C GLN A 832 -0.55 14.10 -7.62
N SER A 833 -1.85 14.38 -7.58
CA SER A 833 -2.80 13.93 -8.61
C SER A 833 -2.70 14.78 -9.88
N VAL A 834 -3.43 14.38 -10.93
CA VAL A 834 -3.55 15.19 -12.16
C VAL A 834 -4.16 16.59 -11.91
N ASN A 835 -4.87 16.79 -10.80
CA ASN A 835 -5.46 18.08 -10.42
C ASN A 835 -4.60 18.89 -9.45
N GLY A 836 -3.55 18.30 -8.88
CA GLY A 836 -2.70 18.93 -7.87
C GLY A 836 -2.54 18.07 -6.60
N ALA A 837 -1.89 18.64 -5.59
CA ALA A 837 -1.56 17.97 -4.35
C ALA A 837 -2.80 17.68 -3.49
N ILE A 838 -2.91 16.43 -3.05
CA ILE A 838 -3.83 15.96 -2.02
C ILE A 838 -2.99 15.64 -0.78
N VAL A 839 -3.28 16.28 0.35
CA VAL A 839 -2.49 16.11 1.60
C VAL A 839 -3.40 15.61 2.71
N SER A 840 -2.92 14.63 3.45
CA SER A 840 -3.57 14.05 4.63
C SER A 840 -2.53 13.81 5.73
N ASN A 841 -2.45 14.74 6.67
CA ASN A 841 -1.55 14.65 7.82
C ASN A 841 -2.37 14.60 9.10
N TRP A 842 -2.60 13.40 9.63
CA TRP A 842 -3.35 13.23 10.87
C TRP A 842 -2.44 12.83 12.03
N GLN A 843 -2.82 13.30 13.22
CA GLN A 843 -2.19 12.95 14.49
C GLN A 843 -3.28 12.66 15.52
N LYS A 844 -3.13 11.53 16.21
CA LYS A 844 -3.98 11.09 17.31
C LYS A 844 -3.23 11.21 18.63
N LYS A 845 -3.83 11.90 19.60
CA LYS A 845 -3.49 11.90 21.03
C LYS A 845 -4.63 11.23 21.81
N GLU A 846 -4.50 11.10 23.13
CA GLU A 846 -5.48 10.38 23.97
C GLU A 846 -6.92 10.93 23.85
N ASP A 847 -7.06 12.26 23.78
CA ASP A 847 -8.34 12.97 23.80
C ASP A 847 -8.58 13.83 22.55
N LEU A 848 -7.69 13.78 21.55
CA LEU A 848 -7.71 14.69 20.42
C LEU A 848 -7.25 14.00 19.12
N PHE A 849 -8.01 14.21 18.05
CA PHE A 849 -7.61 13.89 16.69
C PHE A 849 -7.44 15.20 15.91
N ASN A 850 -6.24 15.44 15.40
CA ASN A 850 -5.91 16.59 14.56
C ASN A 850 -5.63 16.12 13.15
N TRP A 851 -6.12 16.85 12.15
CA TRP A 851 -5.97 16.48 10.75
C TRP A 851 -5.82 17.71 9.86
N GLN A 852 -4.64 17.83 9.25
CA GLN A 852 -4.39 18.80 8.20
C GLN A 852 -4.71 18.16 6.85
N VAL A 853 -5.57 18.84 6.07
CA VAL A 853 -6.06 18.37 4.78
C VAL A 853 -5.84 19.44 3.73
N THR A 854 -5.35 19.05 2.55
CA THR A 854 -5.34 19.90 1.35
C THR A 854 -6.06 19.20 0.21
N ILE A 855 -7.03 19.88 -0.38
CA ILE A 855 -7.82 19.44 -1.52
C ILE A 855 -7.48 20.34 -2.73
N PRO A 856 -7.03 19.79 -3.87
CA PRO A 856 -6.63 20.61 -5.01
C PRO A 856 -7.82 21.36 -5.63
N ALA A 857 -7.55 22.51 -6.24
CA ALA A 857 -8.56 23.31 -6.93
C ALA A 857 -9.29 22.48 -8.01
N ASN A 858 -10.56 22.80 -8.25
CA ASN A 858 -11.43 22.11 -9.19
C ASN A 858 -11.72 20.63 -8.82
N THR A 859 -11.60 20.30 -7.53
CA THR A 859 -11.98 19.00 -6.95
C THR A 859 -12.75 19.19 -5.64
N GLN A 860 -13.33 18.12 -5.14
CA GLN A 860 -14.01 18.07 -3.84
C GLN A 860 -13.70 16.76 -3.12
N ALA A 861 -13.81 16.77 -1.80
CA ALA A 861 -13.58 15.60 -0.95
C ALA A 861 -14.76 15.30 -0.02
N THR A 862 -14.95 14.01 0.30
CA THR A 862 -15.76 13.57 1.44
C THR A 862 -14.82 13.12 2.55
N LEU A 863 -14.83 13.83 3.69
CA LEU A 863 -13.99 13.54 4.86
C LEU A 863 -14.76 12.75 5.91
N TYR A 864 -14.08 11.78 6.50
CA TYR A 864 -14.56 10.94 7.60
C TYR A 864 -13.68 11.24 8.82
N ILE A 865 -14.20 12.02 9.77
CA ILE A 865 -13.45 12.51 10.93
C ILE A 865 -13.93 11.77 12.19
N PRO A 866 -13.05 11.04 12.91
CA PRO A 866 -13.42 10.42 14.18
C PRO A 866 -13.92 11.49 15.18
N ALA A 867 -15.17 11.39 15.62
CA ALA A 867 -15.81 12.36 16.52
C ALA A 867 -17.06 11.76 17.17
N ASN A 868 -17.33 12.14 18.43
CA ASN A 868 -18.54 11.66 19.13
C ASN A 868 -19.82 12.31 18.59
N ASP A 869 -19.75 13.58 18.27
CA ASP A 869 -20.82 14.33 17.62
C ASP A 869 -20.19 15.38 16.69
N SER A 870 -21.01 15.95 15.81
CA SER A 870 -20.55 16.94 14.83
C SER A 870 -20.26 18.32 15.45
N ALA A 871 -20.75 18.60 16.66
CA ALA A 871 -20.50 19.85 17.36
C ALA A 871 -19.10 19.89 17.98
N GLY A 872 -18.55 18.73 18.33
CA GLY A 872 -17.18 18.54 18.82
C GLY A 872 -16.09 18.61 17.74
N VAL A 873 -16.46 18.73 16.45
CA VAL A 873 -15.50 18.90 15.35
C VAL A 873 -15.33 20.39 15.05
N THR A 874 -14.07 20.82 15.07
CA THR A 874 -13.67 22.18 14.74
C THR A 874 -12.81 22.22 13.49
N GLU A 875 -12.88 23.33 12.76
CA GLU A 875 -11.97 23.69 11.67
C GLU A 875 -11.36 25.04 12.01
N GLY A 876 -10.02 25.13 12.10
CA GLY A 876 -9.34 26.36 12.50
C GLY A 876 -9.82 26.94 13.85
N GLY A 877 -10.24 26.06 14.78
CA GLY A 877 -10.77 26.44 16.10
C GLY A 877 -12.24 26.87 16.15
N LYS A 878 -12.97 26.86 15.02
CA LYS A 878 -14.40 27.17 14.95
C LYS A 878 -15.22 25.91 14.64
N PRO A 879 -16.52 25.83 14.97
CA PRO A 879 -17.34 24.67 14.61
C PRO A 879 -17.25 24.36 13.11
N ALA A 880 -16.85 23.13 12.74
CA ALA A 880 -16.54 22.78 11.35
C ALA A 880 -17.72 22.99 10.40
N ALA A 881 -18.95 22.73 10.87
CA ALA A 881 -20.18 22.96 10.09
C ALA A 881 -20.43 24.44 9.72
N LYS A 882 -19.72 25.38 10.34
CA LYS A 882 -19.80 26.82 10.03
C LYS A 882 -18.60 27.33 9.22
N ALA A 883 -17.63 26.47 8.90
CA ALA A 883 -16.45 26.85 8.16
C ALA A 883 -16.74 26.97 6.66
N ALA A 884 -16.12 27.95 5.99
CA ALA A 884 -16.26 28.14 4.56
C ALA A 884 -15.72 26.92 3.79
N GLY A 885 -16.49 26.43 2.82
CA GLY A 885 -16.15 25.25 2.02
C GLY A 885 -16.38 23.91 2.72
N VAL A 886 -16.98 23.89 3.92
CA VAL A 886 -17.25 22.68 4.69
C VAL A 886 -18.75 22.51 4.92
N ARG A 887 -19.30 21.34 4.57
CA ARG A 887 -20.71 21.00 4.78
C ARG A 887 -20.81 19.68 5.54
N PHE A 888 -21.41 19.71 6.71
CA PHE A 888 -21.76 18.49 7.44
C PHE A 888 -22.79 17.68 6.66
N LEU A 889 -22.55 16.37 6.52
CA LEU A 889 -23.46 15.47 5.82
C LEU A 889 -24.24 14.60 6.81
N ARG A 890 -23.54 13.88 7.69
CA ARG A 890 -24.14 12.91 8.64
C ARG A 890 -23.13 12.46 9.70
N MET A 891 -23.65 11.83 10.76
CA MET A 891 -22.85 10.96 11.63
C MET A 891 -22.94 9.52 11.13
N GLU A 892 -21.81 8.81 11.11
CA GLU A 892 -21.72 7.36 10.93
C GLU A 892 -21.05 6.75 12.16
N GLY A 893 -21.86 6.27 13.11
CA GLY A 893 -21.34 5.89 14.43
C GLY A 893 -20.62 7.07 15.08
N ARG A 894 -19.34 6.88 15.44
CA ARG A 894 -18.45 7.93 15.97
C ARG A 894 -17.56 8.57 14.91
N THR A 895 -18.11 8.76 13.72
CA THR A 895 -17.43 9.43 12.61
C THR A 895 -18.33 10.53 12.07
N ALA A 896 -17.87 11.77 12.12
CA ALA A 896 -18.55 12.89 11.49
C ALA A 896 -18.13 12.97 10.02
N VAL A 897 -19.10 12.96 9.11
CA VAL A 897 -18.87 12.97 7.66
C VAL A 897 -19.15 14.36 7.10
N TYR A 898 -18.17 14.93 6.41
CA TYR A 898 -18.26 16.25 5.79
C TYR A 898 -17.96 16.20 4.29
N SER A 899 -18.67 17.01 3.51
CA SER A 899 -18.23 17.39 2.16
C SER A 899 -17.36 18.64 2.29
N VAL A 900 -16.19 18.62 1.65
CA VAL A 900 -15.18 19.68 1.73
C VAL A 900 -14.74 20.07 0.32
N ALA A 901 -14.83 21.35 0.00
CA ALA A 901 -14.38 21.91 -1.27
C ALA A 901 -12.85 22.05 -1.33
N SER A 902 -12.30 22.45 -2.47
CA SER A 902 -10.86 22.71 -2.61
C SER A 902 -10.31 23.71 -1.58
N GLY A 903 -9.03 23.58 -1.23
CA GLY A 903 -8.32 24.43 -0.26
C GLY A 903 -7.63 23.65 0.86
N SER A 904 -7.05 24.37 1.81
CA SER A 904 -6.39 23.80 2.99
C SER A 904 -7.21 24.02 4.26
N TYR A 905 -7.29 22.97 5.08
CA TYR A 905 -8.13 22.87 6.26
C TYR A 905 -7.35 22.25 7.42
N HIS A 906 -7.70 22.64 8.65
CA HIS A 906 -7.19 21.99 9.85
C HIS A 906 -8.37 21.59 10.74
N PHE A 907 -8.69 20.31 10.73
CA PHE A 907 -9.75 19.74 11.56
C PHE A 907 -9.19 19.26 12.89
N SER A 908 -9.95 19.50 13.95
CA SER A 908 -9.69 18.96 15.27
C SER A 908 -10.98 18.43 15.88
N SER A 909 -10.95 17.23 16.45
CA SER A 909 -12.09 16.64 17.15
C SER A 909 -11.66 16.07 18.50
N ALA A 910 -12.44 16.40 19.53
CA ALA A 910 -12.22 15.84 20.86
C ALA A 910 -12.75 14.40 20.94
N LEU A 911 -11.89 13.48 21.36
CA LEU A 911 -12.23 12.09 21.70
C LEU A 911 -12.76 12.03 23.14
N LEU A 912 -13.78 12.84 23.45
CA LEU A 912 -14.26 13.24 24.80
C LEU A 912 -14.44 12.10 25.82
N TRP A 913 -14.72 10.87 25.37
CA TRP A 913 -15.02 9.75 26.26
C TRP A 913 -13.79 9.01 26.80
N LYS A 914 -12.57 9.52 26.60
CA LYS A 914 -11.34 8.98 27.22
C LYS A 914 -10.76 9.86 28.35
N LYS A 915 -11.38 11.00 28.65
CA LYS A 915 -10.92 11.92 29.71
C LYS A 915 -10.91 11.24 31.09
N GLY A 916 -9.78 11.32 31.79
CA GLY A 916 -9.58 10.71 33.11
C GLY A 916 -8.86 9.36 33.09
N ILE A 917 -8.63 8.77 31.91
CA ILE A 917 -7.72 7.63 31.77
C ILE A 917 -6.28 8.13 31.97
N VAL A 918 -5.55 7.46 32.87
CA VAL A 918 -4.14 7.72 33.21
C VAL A 918 -3.21 6.69 32.55
N THR A 919 -3.71 5.47 32.34
CA THR A 919 -2.97 4.38 31.69
C THR A 919 -3.95 3.54 30.89
N ASP A 920 -3.58 3.18 29.66
CA ASP A 920 -4.39 2.41 28.70
C ASP A 920 -3.48 1.39 27.99
N GLU A 921 -3.30 0.20 28.58
CA GLU A 921 -2.31 -0.78 28.11
C GLU A 921 -2.84 -2.22 28.12
N PHE A 922 -2.11 -3.14 27.50
CA PHE A 922 -2.37 -4.57 27.63
C PHE A 922 -1.52 -5.14 28.76
N ILE A 923 -2.08 -6.07 29.54
CA ILE A 923 -1.33 -6.80 30.57
C ILE A 923 -0.19 -7.63 29.93
N PHE A 924 -0.42 -8.12 28.71
CA PHE A 924 0.57 -8.83 27.92
C PHE A 924 0.37 -8.56 26.44
N SER A 925 1.48 -8.45 25.70
CA SER A 925 1.49 -8.35 24.23
C SER A 925 1.64 -9.71 23.54
N GLN A 926 2.24 -10.68 24.22
CA GLN A 926 2.38 -12.07 23.79
C GLN A 926 1.85 -13.01 24.88
N SER A 927 1.10 -14.04 24.49
CA SER A 927 0.55 -15.04 25.39
C SER A 927 0.91 -16.47 24.97
N PRO A 928 0.97 -17.41 25.92
CA PRO A 928 1.13 -18.84 25.62
C PRO A 928 -0.15 -19.50 25.08
N PHE A 929 -1.26 -18.76 25.00
CA PHE A 929 -2.57 -19.22 24.55
C PHE A 929 -3.17 -18.28 23.49
N PRO A 930 -3.98 -18.78 22.54
CA PRO A 930 -4.63 -17.97 21.51
C PRO A 930 -5.93 -17.28 21.96
N GLU A 931 -6.63 -17.82 22.96
CA GLU A 931 -7.82 -17.20 23.58
C GLU A 931 -7.60 -16.92 25.06
N SER A 932 -8.09 -15.77 25.53
CA SER A 932 -8.18 -15.42 26.95
C SER A 932 -9.51 -14.75 27.27
N HIS A 933 -10.07 -15.03 28.47
CA HIS A 933 -11.36 -14.50 28.85
C HIS A 933 -11.59 -14.46 30.38
N SER A 934 -12.60 -13.70 30.79
CA SER A 934 -13.07 -13.60 32.18
C SER A 934 -11.99 -13.12 33.16
N SER A 935 -11.63 -11.84 33.05
CA SER A 935 -10.58 -11.23 33.87
C SER A 935 -11.08 -10.74 35.23
N THR A 936 -10.18 -10.74 36.22
CA THR A 936 -10.36 -10.21 37.57
C THR A 936 -9.10 -9.47 38.04
N ILE A 937 -9.23 -8.50 38.95
CA ILE A 937 -8.11 -7.72 39.50
C ILE A 937 -8.29 -7.50 41.01
N ALA A 938 -7.19 -7.50 41.75
CA ALA A 938 -7.12 -7.16 43.16
C ALA A 938 -5.85 -6.36 43.50
N GLU A 939 -5.91 -5.56 44.58
CA GLU A 939 -4.75 -4.94 45.22
C GLU A 939 -4.27 -5.81 46.37
N THR A 940 -2.97 -6.05 46.38
CA THR A 940 -2.25 -6.73 47.46
C THR A 940 -1.37 -5.71 48.19
N PRO A 941 -0.87 -6.02 49.40
CA PRO A 941 0.15 -5.21 50.08
C PRO A 941 1.40 -4.86 49.25
N LYS A 942 1.68 -5.56 48.15
CA LYS A 942 2.86 -5.34 47.29
C LYS A 942 2.53 -4.77 45.91
N GLY A 943 1.27 -4.55 45.57
CA GLY A 943 0.85 -4.04 44.25
C GLY A 943 -0.38 -4.75 43.69
N LEU A 944 -0.65 -4.55 42.40
CA LEU A 944 -1.82 -5.14 41.73
C LEU A 944 -1.53 -6.54 41.20
N ILE A 945 -2.57 -7.37 41.18
CA ILE A 945 -2.57 -8.68 40.53
C ILE A 945 -3.85 -8.86 39.73
N ALA A 946 -3.72 -9.40 38.53
CA ALA A 946 -4.82 -9.76 37.66
C ALA A 946 -4.82 -11.27 37.38
N ALA A 947 -6.00 -11.84 37.15
CA ALA A 947 -6.17 -13.22 36.73
C ALA A 947 -7.22 -13.34 35.62
N TRP A 948 -7.13 -14.38 34.79
CA TRP A 948 -8.07 -14.72 33.72
C TRP A 948 -7.92 -16.19 33.35
N PHE A 949 -8.83 -16.75 32.55
CA PHE A 949 -8.60 -18.07 31.97
C PHE A 949 -8.10 -17.95 30.52
N GLY A 950 -7.24 -18.87 30.10
CA GLY A 950 -6.68 -18.90 28.75
C GLY A 950 -6.41 -20.33 28.26
N GLY A 951 -6.52 -20.54 26.94
CA GLY A 951 -6.31 -21.84 26.29
C GLY A 951 -6.57 -21.77 24.79
N THR A 952 -6.60 -22.91 24.11
CA THR A 952 -6.88 -22.98 22.66
C THR A 952 -8.26 -22.44 22.30
N LYS A 953 -9.27 -22.73 23.12
CA LYS A 953 -10.63 -22.22 23.00
C LYS A 953 -11.38 -22.36 24.32
N GLU A 954 -12.22 -21.39 24.67
CA GLU A 954 -13.17 -21.52 25.79
C GLU A 954 -13.92 -22.87 25.70
N GLY A 955 -13.83 -23.73 26.73
CA GLY A 955 -14.38 -25.09 26.68
C GLY A 955 -13.35 -26.21 26.73
N ASN A 956 -12.17 -25.99 26.15
CA ASN A 956 -11.21 -27.06 25.89
C ASN A 956 -10.44 -27.47 27.16
N LYS A 957 -9.98 -28.73 27.20
CA LYS A 957 -9.31 -29.33 28.37
C LYS A 957 -8.02 -28.61 28.77
N ASP A 958 -7.39 -27.89 27.85
CA ASP A 958 -6.17 -27.11 28.04
C ASP A 958 -6.44 -25.69 28.59
N VAL A 959 -7.69 -25.32 28.88
CA VAL A 959 -8.00 -24.02 29.49
C VAL A 959 -7.58 -24.00 30.96
N GLU A 960 -6.69 -23.07 31.29
CA GLU A 960 -6.09 -22.87 32.62
C GLU A 960 -6.41 -21.47 33.16
N ILE A 961 -6.19 -21.26 34.46
CA ILE A 961 -6.18 -19.93 35.08
C ILE A 961 -4.75 -19.39 35.08
N TYR A 962 -4.60 -18.19 34.53
CA TYR A 962 -3.35 -17.44 34.50
C TYR A 962 -3.41 -16.23 35.41
N THR A 963 -2.27 -15.85 35.99
CA THR A 963 -2.08 -14.62 36.76
C THR A 963 -0.94 -13.78 36.21
N SER A 964 -1.02 -12.47 36.43
CA SER A 964 0.08 -11.52 36.21
C SER A 964 0.06 -10.45 37.29
N ARG A 965 1.24 -10.04 37.75
CA ARG A 965 1.43 -9.05 38.82
C ARG A 965 2.01 -7.77 38.24
N LEU A 966 1.57 -6.62 38.73
CA LEU A 966 2.13 -5.33 38.39
C LEU A 966 3.26 -5.00 39.37
N VAL A 967 4.50 -5.17 38.93
CA VAL A 967 5.71 -4.96 39.74
C VAL A 967 6.53 -3.85 39.10
N ASN A 968 6.88 -2.82 39.87
CA ASN A 968 7.64 -1.65 39.38
C ASN A 968 7.03 -0.99 38.12
N GLY A 969 5.70 -0.96 38.04
CA GLY A 969 4.98 -0.38 36.90
C GLY A 969 4.97 -1.22 35.62
N GLN A 970 5.38 -2.49 35.69
CA GLN A 970 5.39 -3.44 34.57
C GLN A 970 4.63 -4.71 34.95
N TRP A 971 3.78 -5.21 34.05
CA TRP A 971 3.09 -6.49 34.22
C TRP A 971 4.07 -7.65 33.99
N THR A 972 4.05 -8.64 34.88
CA THR A 972 4.84 -9.88 34.69
C THR A 972 4.25 -10.73 33.55
N THR A 973 5.06 -11.62 32.97
CA THR A 973 4.54 -12.62 32.02
C THR A 973 3.43 -13.47 32.66
N PRO A 974 2.40 -13.88 31.90
CA PRO A 974 1.33 -14.74 32.42
C PRO A 974 1.87 -16.05 33.01
N VAL A 975 1.45 -16.42 34.22
CA VAL A 975 1.81 -17.67 34.91
C VAL A 975 0.57 -18.51 35.17
N SER A 976 0.58 -19.77 34.77
CA SER A 976 -0.49 -20.73 35.07
C SER A 976 -0.51 -21.08 36.55
N VAL A 977 -1.66 -20.94 37.20
CA VAL A 977 -1.84 -21.18 38.65
C VAL A 977 -2.91 -22.23 38.95
N ALA A 978 -3.76 -22.56 37.98
CA ALA A 978 -4.68 -23.70 38.06
C ALA A 978 -4.87 -24.30 36.66
N ASN A 979 -4.52 -25.56 36.48
CA ASN A 979 -4.39 -26.19 35.16
C ASN A 979 -5.53 -27.17 34.81
N GLY A 980 -6.47 -27.39 35.73
CA GLY A 980 -7.62 -28.26 35.51
C GLY A 980 -7.33 -29.77 35.61
N VAL A 981 -6.14 -30.15 36.10
CA VAL A 981 -5.81 -31.55 36.38
C VAL A 981 -6.60 -32.00 37.61
N VAL A 982 -7.48 -32.98 37.41
CA VAL A 982 -8.28 -33.59 38.47
C VAL A 982 -7.60 -34.84 39.02
N ASN A 983 -6.92 -35.61 38.15
CA ASN A 983 -6.06 -36.74 38.46
C ASN A 983 -5.14 -37.03 37.25
N ASP A 984 -4.29 -38.07 37.34
CA ASP A 984 -3.27 -38.43 36.33
C ASP A 984 -3.79 -38.62 34.90
N SER A 985 -5.08 -38.92 34.71
CA SER A 985 -5.69 -39.17 33.39
C SER A 985 -6.79 -38.18 33.00
N VAL A 986 -7.24 -37.33 33.93
CA VAL A 986 -8.40 -36.45 33.74
C VAL A 986 -8.01 -35.01 33.90
N ARG A 987 -8.14 -34.27 32.79
CA ARG A 987 -8.01 -32.82 32.73
C ARG A 987 -9.30 -32.19 32.20
N ILE A 988 -9.79 -31.17 32.89
CA ILE A 988 -11.03 -30.47 32.59
C ILE A 988 -10.76 -28.97 32.61
N ALA A 989 -11.42 -28.22 31.72
CA ALA A 989 -11.28 -26.77 31.60
C ALA A 989 -11.53 -26.01 32.91
N CYS A 990 -10.73 -24.97 33.17
CA CYS A 990 -10.92 -24.00 34.25
C CYS A 990 -11.70 -22.76 33.78
N TYR A 991 -12.50 -22.14 34.66
CA TYR A 991 -13.33 -20.97 34.32
C TYR A 991 -13.42 -19.94 35.44
N ASN A 992 -13.77 -18.72 35.03
CA ASN A 992 -14.18 -17.59 35.85
C ASN A 992 -13.39 -17.42 37.15
N PRO A 993 -12.09 -17.06 37.04
CA PRO A 993 -11.31 -16.70 38.20
C PRO A 993 -11.87 -15.44 38.86
N VAL A 994 -11.86 -15.40 40.20
CA VAL A 994 -12.22 -14.22 40.99
C VAL A 994 -11.18 -14.05 42.09
N LEU A 995 -10.46 -12.91 42.04
CA LEU A 995 -9.49 -12.54 43.06
C LEU A 995 -10.18 -11.77 44.20
N TYR A 996 -9.75 -12.04 45.43
CA TYR A 996 -10.17 -11.30 46.60
C TYR A 996 -9.04 -11.24 47.63
N GLN A 997 -8.61 -10.04 48.01
CA GLN A 997 -7.64 -9.85 49.07
C GLN A 997 -8.39 -9.74 50.41
N VAL A 998 -8.23 -10.74 51.29
CA VAL A 998 -8.79 -10.67 52.65
C VAL A 998 -8.09 -9.53 53.40
N PRO A 999 -8.83 -8.65 54.10
CA PRO A 999 -8.21 -7.61 54.92
C PRO A 999 -7.22 -8.20 55.92
N HIS A 1000 -5.95 -7.81 55.83
CA HIS A 1000 -4.84 -8.33 56.65
C HIS A 1000 -4.60 -9.85 56.57
N GLY A 1001 -5.14 -10.53 55.56
CA GLY A 1001 -5.07 -11.98 55.40
C GLY A 1001 -4.53 -12.42 54.04
N ASP A 1002 -4.85 -13.66 53.67
CA ASP A 1002 -4.40 -14.28 52.42
C ASP A 1002 -5.10 -13.68 51.19
N LEU A 1003 -4.43 -13.71 50.04
CA LEU A 1003 -5.05 -13.49 48.74
C LEU A 1003 -5.77 -14.77 48.31
N LEU A 1004 -7.07 -14.67 48.04
CA LEU A 1004 -7.90 -15.79 47.59
C LEU A 1004 -8.11 -15.71 46.07
N LEU A 1005 -8.06 -16.86 45.41
CA LEU A 1005 -8.43 -17.01 44.00
C LEU A 1005 -9.46 -18.14 43.87
N PHE A 1006 -10.71 -17.75 43.61
CA PHE A 1006 -11.81 -18.68 43.34
C PHE A 1006 -11.88 -18.99 41.85
N TYR A 1007 -12.13 -20.23 41.46
CA TYR A 1007 -12.28 -20.64 40.07
C TYR A 1007 -13.15 -21.90 39.96
N LYS A 1008 -13.56 -22.26 38.75
CA LYS A 1008 -14.50 -23.37 38.50
C LYS A 1008 -13.85 -24.39 37.59
N ILE A 1009 -14.12 -25.67 37.84
CA ILE A 1009 -13.72 -26.77 36.95
C ILE A 1009 -15.01 -27.49 36.50
N GLY A 1010 -15.16 -27.74 35.20
CA GLY A 1010 -16.27 -28.55 34.67
C GLY A 1010 -16.44 -28.48 33.16
N ASN A 1011 -17.16 -29.45 32.56
CA ASN A 1011 -17.32 -29.52 31.11
C ASN A 1011 -18.31 -28.48 30.53
N LYS A 1012 -19.23 -27.98 31.36
CA LYS A 1012 -20.23 -26.97 31.01
C LYS A 1012 -20.69 -26.27 32.30
N VAL A 1013 -21.25 -25.07 32.18
CA VAL A 1013 -21.68 -24.24 33.33
C VAL A 1013 -22.54 -25.01 34.33
N ALA A 1014 -23.49 -25.82 33.84
CA ALA A 1014 -24.39 -26.61 34.69
C ALA A 1014 -23.68 -27.68 35.54
N ASN A 1015 -22.44 -28.07 35.19
CA ASN A 1015 -21.67 -29.12 35.84
C ASN A 1015 -20.41 -28.56 36.53
N TRP A 1016 -20.35 -27.25 36.78
CA TRP A 1016 -19.21 -26.67 37.46
C TRP A 1016 -19.12 -27.13 38.91
N LYS A 1017 -17.88 -27.37 39.36
CA LYS A 1017 -17.51 -27.45 40.77
C LYS A 1017 -16.66 -26.25 41.13
N GLY A 1018 -16.93 -25.63 42.27
CA GLY A 1018 -16.15 -24.50 42.78
C GLY A 1018 -14.84 -24.94 43.42
N TRP A 1019 -13.79 -24.16 43.22
CA TRP A 1019 -12.45 -24.36 43.77
C TRP A 1019 -11.86 -23.04 44.24
N MET A 1020 -10.90 -23.13 45.17
CA MET A 1020 -10.17 -21.99 45.70
C MET A 1020 -8.69 -22.36 45.91
N ILE A 1021 -7.79 -21.41 45.65
CA ILE A 1021 -6.39 -21.44 46.07
C ILE A 1021 -6.04 -20.15 46.80
N ARG A 1022 -5.01 -20.20 47.66
CA ARG A 1022 -4.60 -19.11 48.54
C ARG A 1022 -3.15 -18.73 48.30
N SER A 1023 -2.83 -17.45 48.51
CA SER A 1023 -1.46 -16.97 48.49
C SER A 1023 -1.15 -16.09 49.69
N LYS A 1024 -0.06 -16.41 50.39
CA LYS A 1024 0.47 -15.67 51.55
C LYS A 1024 1.52 -14.62 51.16
N ASP A 1025 2.00 -14.68 49.92
CA ASP A 1025 3.12 -13.89 49.40
C ASP A 1025 2.70 -13.01 48.22
N ASN A 1026 1.43 -12.60 48.18
CA ASN A 1026 0.88 -11.65 47.21
C ASN A 1026 0.85 -12.21 45.77
N GLY A 1027 0.58 -13.50 45.63
CA GLY A 1027 0.45 -14.20 44.35
C GLY A 1027 1.77 -14.63 43.72
N ILE A 1028 2.85 -14.73 44.50
CA ILE A 1028 4.11 -15.33 44.02
C ILE A 1028 3.97 -16.85 44.01
N SER A 1029 3.46 -17.43 45.09
CA SER A 1029 3.16 -18.85 45.23
C SER A 1029 1.70 -19.05 45.67
N TRP A 1030 1.17 -20.23 45.35
CA TRP A 1030 -0.22 -20.60 45.61
C TRP A 1030 -0.29 -21.95 46.33
N SER A 1031 -1.27 -22.09 47.23
CA SER A 1031 -1.57 -23.35 47.91
C SER A 1031 -2.06 -24.44 46.96
N SER A 1032 -2.13 -25.68 47.44
CA SER A 1032 -2.87 -26.74 46.74
C SER A 1032 -4.36 -26.35 46.59
N PRO A 1033 -5.02 -26.75 45.48
CA PRO A 1033 -6.46 -26.53 45.26
C PRO A 1033 -7.36 -27.08 46.38
N GLU A 1034 -8.23 -26.21 46.91
CA GLU A 1034 -9.29 -26.54 47.86
C GLU A 1034 -10.63 -26.62 47.11
N ALA A 1035 -11.27 -27.79 47.15
CA ALA A 1035 -12.61 -27.97 46.58
C ALA A 1035 -13.68 -27.36 47.49
N LEU A 1036 -14.59 -26.56 46.94
CA LEU A 1036 -15.75 -26.06 47.68
C LEU A 1036 -16.75 -27.20 47.97
N PRO A 1037 -17.54 -27.11 49.06
CA PRO A 1037 -18.56 -28.12 49.38
C PRO A 1037 -19.56 -28.31 48.24
N GLU A 1038 -20.16 -29.50 48.17
CA GLU A 1038 -21.13 -29.80 47.13
C GLU A 1038 -22.31 -28.80 47.16
N GLY A 1039 -22.69 -28.31 45.98
CA GLY A 1039 -23.73 -27.28 45.84
C GLY A 1039 -23.25 -25.83 46.00
N PHE A 1040 -21.97 -25.58 46.27
CA PHE A 1040 -21.36 -24.25 46.35
C PHE A 1040 -20.33 -24.02 45.23
N LEU A 1041 -20.34 -22.81 44.66
CA LEU A 1041 -19.47 -22.40 43.55
C LEU A 1041 -18.58 -21.21 43.90
N GLY A 1042 -18.82 -20.58 45.05
CA GLY A 1042 -18.21 -19.32 45.44
C GLY A 1042 -18.69 -18.17 44.54
N PRO A 1043 -17.92 -17.06 44.48
CA PRO A 1043 -18.28 -15.94 43.63
C PRO A 1043 -18.21 -16.36 42.16
N ILE A 1044 -19.28 -16.21 41.38
CA ILE A 1044 -19.31 -16.73 40.00
C ILE A 1044 -18.41 -15.92 39.07
N LYS A 1045 -18.35 -14.60 39.25
CA LYS A 1045 -17.63 -13.69 38.35
C LYS A 1045 -17.22 -12.39 39.02
N ASN A 1046 -18.14 -11.77 39.76
CA ASN A 1046 -17.86 -10.52 40.48
C ASN A 1046 -17.31 -10.80 41.87
N LYS A 1047 -16.60 -9.82 42.43
CA LYS A 1047 -15.81 -9.97 43.65
C LYS A 1047 -16.73 -10.10 44.88
N PRO A 1048 -16.32 -10.90 45.87
CA PRO A 1048 -16.93 -10.88 47.18
C PRO A 1048 -16.85 -9.52 47.86
N VAL A 1049 -17.74 -9.31 48.82
CA VAL A 1049 -17.79 -8.13 49.67
C VAL A 1049 -17.83 -8.57 51.13
N GLN A 1050 -17.02 -7.92 51.98
CA GLN A 1050 -17.01 -8.16 53.42
C GLN A 1050 -18.03 -7.26 54.11
N VAL A 1051 -18.97 -7.84 54.86
CA VAL A 1051 -19.93 -7.13 55.72
C VAL A 1051 -19.80 -7.66 57.13
N GLY A 1052 -19.18 -6.88 58.02
CA GLY A 1052 -18.80 -7.38 59.35
C GLY A 1052 -17.82 -8.55 59.22
N ASN A 1053 -18.13 -9.69 59.84
CA ASN A 1053 -17.35 -10.93 59.73
C ASN A 1053 -17.85 -11.88 58.61
N VAL A 1054 -18.87 -11.48 57.83
CA VAL A 1054 -19.41 -12.29 56.73
C VAL A 1054 -18.80 -11.85 55.40
N LEU A 1055 -18.17 -12.78 54.69
CA LEU A 1055 -17.79 -12.62 53.29
C LEU A 1055 -18.96 -13.05 52.42
N ILE A 1056 -19.57 -12.10 51.70
CA ILE A 1056 -20.69 -12.33 50.80
C ILE A 1056 -20.16 -12.53 49.39
N CYS A 1057 -20.25 -13.75 48.87
CA CYS A 1057 -19.85 -14.11 47.52
C CYS A 1057 -21.05 -14.00 46.56
N PRO A 1058 -21.01 -13.09 45.56
CA PRO A 1058 -22.06 -12.98 44.56
C PRO A 1058 -22.07 -14.21 43.64
N SER A 1059 -23.12 -15.02 43.74
CA SER A 1059 -23.26 -16.27 42.99
C SER A 1059 -24.49 -16.24 42.08
N SER A 1060 -24.59 -17.26 41.22
CA SER A 1060 -25.70 -17.42 40.28
C SER A 1060 -25.67 -18.80 39.63
N THR A 1061 -26.83 -19.33 39.25
CA THR A 1061 -26.94 -20.60 38.52
C THR A 1061 -27.53 -20.42 37.13
N GLU A 1062 -27.07 -21.27 36.21
CA GLU A 1062 -27.58 -21.36 34.85
C GLU A 1062 -28.25 -22.73 34.65
N GLY A 1063 -29.58 -22.76 34.54
CA GLY A 1063 -30.38 -23.98 34.35
C GLY A 1063 -31.62 -23.69 33.48
N ASN A 1064 -32.82 -24.04 33.97
CA ASN A 1064 -34.12 -23.66 33.36
C ASN A 1064 -34.45 -22.17 33.54
N GLY A 1065 -33.46 -21.29 33.32
CA GLY A 1065 -33.49 -19.88 33.68
C GLY A 1065 -32.24 -19.44 34.42
N TRP A 1066 -32.04 -18.12 34.50
CA TRP A 1066 -30.92 -17.47 35.16
C TRP A 1066 -31.33 -16.94 36.53
N ARG A 1067 -30.67 -17.42 37.59
CA ARG A 1067 -31.01 -17.08 38.99
C ARG A 1067 -29.83 -16.55 39.77
N VAL A 1068 -30.05 -15.43 40.46
CA VAL A 1068 -29.12 -14.82 41.40
C VAL A 1068 -29.33 -15.40 42.79
N HIS A 1069 -28.23 -15.70 43.48
CA HIS A 1069 -28.18 -16.07 44.89
C HIS A 1069 -26.83 -15.68 45.48
N PHE A 1070 -26.68 -15.73 46.79
CA PHE A 1070 -25.41 -15.44 47.45
C PHE A 1070 -24.93 -16.66 48.22
N GLU A 1071 -23.61 -16.83 48.22
CA GLU A 1071 -22.94 -17.83 49.04
C GLU A 1071 -22.10 -17.06 50.06
N THR A 1072 -22.22 -17.39 51.34
CA THR A 1072 -21.61 -16.61 52.42
C THR A 1072 -20.75 -17.49 53.30
N THR A 1073 -19.66 -16.94 53.81
CA THR A 1073 -18.75 -17.63 54.73
C THR A 1073 -18.30 -16.68 55.83
N THR A 1074 -18.04 -17.22 57.02
CA THR A 1074 -17.53 -16.43 58.18
C THR A 1074 -16.13 -16.87 58.61
N ASP A 1075 -15.56 -17.87 57.93
CA ASP A 1075 -14.30 -18.53 58.27
C ASP A 1075 -13.41 -18.72 57.03
N GLU A 1076 -13.47 -17.76 56.12
CA GLU A 1076 -12.66 -17.68 54.90
C GLU A 1076 -12.81 -18.90 53.98
N GLY A 1077 -14.03 -19.39 53.85
CA GLY A 1077 -14.42 -20.42 52.88
C GLY A 1077 -14.34 -21.85 53.40
N LYS A 1078 -14.24 -22.07 54.73
CA LYS A 1078 -14.31 -23.42 55.31
C LYS A 1078 -15.76 -23.90 55.44
N THR A 1079 -16.66 -23.02 55.89
CA THR A 1079 -18.11 -23.26 55.96
C THR A 1079 -18.87 -22.24 55.11
N TRP A 1080 -20.00 -22.69 54.54
CA TRP A 1080 -20.76 -21.94 53.55
C TRP A 1080 -22.27 -21.97 53.83
N ASN A 1081 -22.94 -20.83 53.64
CA ASN A 1081 -24.39 -20.69 53.69
C ASN A 1081 -24.92 -20.07 52.39
N LYS A 1082 -26.17 -20.34 52.01
CA LYS A 1082 -26.79 -19.84 50.78
C LYS A 1082 -27.98 -18.93 51.07
N ILE A 1083 -28.06 -17.80 50.36
CA ILE A 1083 -29.15 -16.80 50.45
C ILE A 1083 -29.78 -16.66 49.06
N GLY A 1084 -31.10 -16.85 48.96
CA GLY A 1084 -31.84 -16.79 47.69
C GLY A 1084 -32.43 -18.15 47.26
N PRO A 1085 -32.88 -18.29 46.00
CA PRO A 1085 -32.71 -17.37 44.87
C PRO A 1085 -33.52 -16.08 45.01
N LEU A 1086 -33.04 -14.98 44.40
CA LEU A 1086 -33.71 -13.67 44.41
C LEU A 1086 -34.75 -13.52 43.28
N ASN A 1087 -34.73 -14.40 42.30
CA ASN A 1087 -35.59 -14.35 41.13
C ASN A 1087 -35.93 -15.77 40.63
N ASP A 1088 -37.04 -15.90 39.90
CA ASP A 1088 -37.59 -17.17 39.42
C ASP A 1088 -36.83 -17.77 38.22
N GLY A 1089 -36.03 -16.95 37.53
CA GLY A 1089 -35.36 -17.29 36.28
C GLY A 1089 -36.29 -17.33 35.06
N LYS A 1090 -37.51 -16.79 35.17
CA LYS A 1090 -38.50 -16.69 34.09
C LYS A 1090 -38.84 -15.23 33.81
N THR A 1091 -39.32 -14.50 34.82
CA THR A 1091 -39.74 -13.11 34.72
C THR A 1091 -38.54 -12.19 34.49
N ILE A 1092 -37.55 -12.28 35.39
CA ILE A 1092 -36.26 -11.63 35.23
C ILE A 1092 -35.21 -12.75 35.20
N ASN A 1093 -34.44 -12.82 34.12
CA ASN A 1093 -33.36 -13.77 33.89
C ASN A 1093 -32.03 -13.07 34.19
N ALA A 1094 -31.63 -13.05 35.46
CA ALA A 1094 -30.46 -12.32 35.95
C ALA A 1094 -29.37 -13.26 36.51
N ILE A 1095 -28.11 -12.87 36.34
CA ILE A 1095 -26.94 -13.55 36.91
C ILE A 1095 -25.80 -12.57 37.20
N GLN A 1096 -24.78 -13.06 37.92
CA GLN A 1096 -23.50 -12.37 38.16
C GLN A 1096 -23.70 -10.98 38.77
N PRO A 1097 -24.27 -10.87 39.99
CA PRO A 1097 -24.48 -9.57 40.63
C PRO A 1097 -23.15 -8.92 41.04
N SER A 1098 -23.03 -7.60 40.92
CA SER A 1098 -22.07 -6.80 41.69
C SER A 1098 -22.75 -6.25 42.93
N ILE A 1099 -22.02 -6.06 44.03
CA ILE A 1099 -22.56 -5.55 45.30
C ILE A 1099 -22.01 -4.14 45.53
N LEU A 1100 -22.89 -3.20 45.86
CA LEU A 1100 -22.60 -1.79 46.15
C LEU A 1100 -23.02 -1.44 47.58
N HIS A 1101 -22.29 -0.52 48.20
CA HIS A 1101 -22.53 -0.02 49.55
C HIS A 1101 -23.04 1.42 49.56
N TYR A 1102 -23.84 1.75 50.57
CA TYR A 1102 -24.34 3.09 50.83
C TYR A 1102 -24.03 3.51 52.27
N ALA A 1103 -23.90 4.83 52.47
CA ALA A 1103 -23.55 5.40 53.77
C ALA A 1103 -24.57 5.09 54.88
N ASP A 1104 -25.81 4.77 54.51
CA ASP A 1104 -26.89 4.36 55.42
C ASP A 1104 -26.89 2.85 55.73
N GLY A 1105 -25.86 2.11 55.30
CA GLY A 1105 -25.71 0.68 55.54
C GLY A 1105 -26.48 -0.23 54.58
N ARG A 1106 -27.26 0.33 53.64
CA ARG A 1106 -27.93 -0.46 52.60
C ARG A 1106 -26.93 -1.04 51.61
N LEU A 1107 -27.29 -2.18 51.04
CA LEU A 1107 -26.61 -2.78 49.90
C LEU A 1107 -27.51 -2.74 48.67
N GLN A 1108 -26.92 -2.54 47.50
CA GLN A 1108 -27.59 -2.71 46.21
C GLN A 1108 -26.83 -3.76 45.42
N ILE A 1109 -27.56 -4.57 44.66
CA ILE A 1109 -26.95 -5.38 43.61
C ILE A 1109 -27.29 -4.86 42.23
N LEU A 1110 -26.37 -5.04 41.28
CA LEU A 1110 -26.60 -4.85 39.86
C LEU A 1110 -26.25 -6.12 39.10
N CYS A 1111 -27.19 -6.59 38.27
CA CYS A 1111 -27.08 -7.86 37.57
C CYS A 1111 -27.20 -7.66 36.05
N ARG A 1112 -26.41 -8.43 35.28
CA ARG A 1112 -26.69 -8.59 33.86
C ARG A 1112 -27.92 -9.47 33.64
N THR A 1113 -28.61 -9.31 32.52
CA THR A 1113 -29.84 -10.07 32.24
C THR A 1113 -29.98 -10.53 30.78
N ARG A 1114 -30.93 -11.43 30.54
CA ARG A 1114 -31.47 -11.71 29.18
C ARG A 1114 -32.63 -10.78 28.80
N ASN A 1115 -33.10 -9.93 29.72
CA ASN A 1115 -34.24 -9.03 29.57
C ASN A 1115 -33.86 -7.69 28.90
N ARG A 1116 -32.67 -7.61 28.26
CA ARG A 1116 -32.17 -6.42 27.54
C ARG A 1116 -31.88 -5.19 28.41
N SER A 1117 -31.96 -5.32 29.75
CA SER A 1117 -31.72 -4.23 30.72
C SER A 1117 -30.98 -4.75 31.95
N ILE A 1118 -30.28 -3.89 32.68
CA ILE A 1118 -29.70 -4.23 33.99
C ILE A 1118 -30.82 -4.45 35.00
N ALA A 1119 -30.65 -5.40 35.91
CA ALA A 1119 -31.54 -5.59 37.06
C ALA A 1119 -30.88 -5.14 38.35
N GLU A 1120 -31.68 -4.64 39.30
CA GLU A 1120 -31.27 -4.30 40.64
C GLU A 1120 -32.10 -5.00 41.72
N ALA A 1121 -31.53 -5.13 42.91
CA ALA A 1121 -32.27 -5.41 44.15
C ALA A 1121 -31.54 -4.75 45.33
N TRP A 1122 -32.26 -4.52 46.44
CA TRP A 1122 -31.73 -3.82 47.61
C TRP A 1122 -31.82 -4.68 48.87
N SER A 1123 -30.85 -4.52 49.76
CA SER A 1123 -30.87 -5.09 51.11
C SER A 1123 -30.69 -3.98 52.14
N SER A 1124 -31.43 -4.07 53.25
CA SER A 1124 -31.37 -3.12 54.38
C SER A 1124 -30.81 -3.74 55.66
N ASP A 1125 -30.46 -5.03 55.64
CA ASP A 1125 -30.04 -5.81 56.82
C ASP A 1125 -28.65 -6.44 56.66
N GLY A 1126 -27.79 -5.82 55.83
CA GLY A 1126 -26.43 -6.28 55.57
C GLY A 1126 -26.35 -7.50 54.65
N GLY A 1127 -27.33 -7.69 53.76
CA GLY A 1127 -27.34 -8.75 52.75
C GLY A 1127 -27.97 -10.07 53.20
N LYS A 1128 -28.62 -10.10 54.38
CA LYS A 1128 -29.31 -11.29 54.89
C LYS A 1128 -30.61 -11.54 54.14
N THR A 1129 -31.36 -10.48 53.86
CA THR A 1129 -32.56 -10.49 53.01
C THR A 1129 -32.45 -9.44 51.90
N TRP A 1130 -33.13 -9.71 50.78
CA TRP A 1130 -33.10 -8.86 49.59
C TRP A 1130 -34.54 -8.59 49.14
N GLY A 1131 -34.81 -7.33 48.78
CA GLY A 1131 -36.08 -6.92 48.21
C GLY A 1131 -36.32 -7.47 46.81
N GLU A 1132 -37.49 -7.16 46.26
CA GLU A 1132 -37.88 -7.55 44.90
C GLU A 1132 -36.89 -7.04 43.84
N MET A 1133 -36.50 -7.92 42.92
CA MET A 1133 -35.63 -7.59 41.80
C MET A 1133 -36.38 -6.81 40.71
N LYS A 1134 -35.80 -5.72 40.20
CA LYS A 1134 -36.42 -4.84 39.19
C LYS A 1134 -35.46 -4.52 38.06
N LEU A 1135 -35.98 -4.34 36.84
CA LEU A 1135 -35.19 -3.83 35.72
C LEU A 1135 -35.05 -2.31 35.84
N ILE A 1136 -33.86 -1.78 35.54
CA ILE A 1136 -33.58 -0.34 35.54
C ILE A 1136 -33.35 0.18 34.12
N HIS A 1137 -33.40 1.50 33.94
CA HIS A 1137 -33.22 2.20 32.66
C HIS A 1137 -31.76 2.24 32.16
N LEU A 1138 -31.04 1.13 32.33
CA LEU A 1138 -29.73 0.90 31.71
C LEU A 1138 -29.82 -0.35 30.84
N PRO A 1139 -29.47 -0.26 29.54
CA PRO A 1139 -29.56 -1.41 28.67
C PRO A 1139 -28.48 -2.45 29.00
N ASN A 1140 -28.77 -3.71 28.69
CA ASN A 1140 -27.79 -4.78 28.78
C ASN A 1140 -27.93 -5.74 27.60
N ASN A 1141 -26.81 -6.05 26.96
CA ASN A 1141 -26.71 -6.92 25.81
C ASN A 1141 -26.34 -8.35 26.14
N ASN A 1142 -26.61 -8.77 27.38
CA ASN A 1142 -26.16 -10.04 27.92
C ASN A 1142 -24.62 -10.15 28.08
N SER A 1143 -23.91 -9.02 28.16
CA SER A 1143 -22.50 -9.01 28.55
C SER A 1143 -22.33 -8.95 30.07
N GLY A 1144 -21.21 -9.50 30.55
CA GLY A 1144 -20.76 -9.34 31.92
C GLY A 1144 -20.56 -7.87 32.29
N THR A 1145 -20.98 -7.50 33.49
CA THR A 1145 -20.79 -6.17 34.08
C THR A 1145 -20.03 -6.30 35.40
N ASP A 1146 -19.39 -5.22 35.84
CA ASP A 1146 -18.88 -5.12 37.22
C ASP A 1146 -19.07 -3.70 37.75
N ALA A 1147 -19.26 -3.57 39.04
CA ALA A 1147 -19.54 -2.29 39.70
C ALA A 1147 -18.90 -2.22 41.09
N ILE A 1148 -18.56 -1.02 41.52
CA ILE A 1148 -18.01 -0.73 42.85
C ILE A 1148 -18.56 0.59 43.41
N THR A 1149 -18.54 0.69 44.73
CA THR A 1149 -18.67 1.97 45.44
C THR A 1149 -17.29 2.61 45.55
N LEU A 1150 -17.17 3.84 45.07
CA LEU A 1150 -15.96 4.65 45.20
C LEU A 1150 -15.83 5.20 46.63
N LYS A 1151 -14.60 5.50 47.03
CA LYS A 1151 -14.25 6.13 48.32
C LYS A 1151 -14.97 7.45 48.58
N ASP A 1152 -15.41 8.15 47.54
CA ASP A 1152 -16.19 9.39 47.64
C ASP A 1152 -17.72 9.17 47.67
N GLY A 1153 -18.17 7.92 47.75
CA GLY A 1153 -19.57 7.53 47.85
C GLY A 1153 -20.30 7.39 46.51
N ARG A 1154 -19.70 7.77 45.39
CA ARG A 1154 -20.28 7.52 44.06
C ARG A 1154 -20.23 6.04 43.72
N GLN A 1155 -21.22 5.57 42.96
CA GLN A 1155 -21.25 4.23 42.41
C GLN A 1155 -20.71 4.24 40.98
N LEU A 1156 -19.87 3.27 40.63
CA LEU A 1156 -19.28 3.13 39.30
C LEU A 1156 -19.68 1.77 38.72
N LEU A 1157 -20.18 1.77 37.48
CA LEU A 1157 -20.57 0.59 36.72
C LEU A 1157 -19.79 0.51 35.41
N VAL A 1158 -19.17 -0.63 35.14
CA VAL A 1158 -18.54 -0.96 33.87
C VAL A 1158 -19.39 -1.99 33.13
N TYR A 1159 -19.88 -1.62 31.93
CA TYR A 1159 -20.82 -2.44 31.15
C TYR A 1159 -20.85 -2.04 29.68
N ASN A 1160 -21.46 -2.86 28.82
CA ASN A 1160 -21.74 -2.46 27.44
C ASN A 1160 -23.10 -1.75 27.38
N HIS A 1161 -23.10 -0.47 27.05
CA HIS A 1161 -24.33 0.32 26.90
C HIS A 1161 -25.01 0.05 25.55
N VAL A 1162 -25.62 -1.13 25.42
CA VAL A 1162 -26.25 -1.58 24.17
C VAL A 1162 -27.58 -2.23 24.47
N LYS A 1163 -28.65 -1.72 23.85
CA LYS A 1163 -29.96 -2.36 23.85
C LYS A 1163 -30.07 -3.26 22.63
N PRO A 1164 -30.02 -4.61 22.78
CA PRO A 1164 -30.15 -5.52 21.65
C PRO A 1164 -31.48 -5.33 20.93
N ASP A 1165 -31.57 -5.67 19.65
CA ASP A 1165 -32.84 -5.80 18.95
C ASP A 1165 -33.74 -6.85 19.65
N ALA A 1166 -35.04 -6.60 19.70
CA ALA A 1166 -36.01 -7.49 20.35
C ALA A 1166 -36.10 -8.88 19.68
N SER A 1167 -35.74 -8.97 18.39
CA SER A 1167 -35.70 -10.21 17.61
C SER A 1167 -34.52 -11.12 17.96
N LEU A 1168 -33.49 -10.60 18.63
CA LEU A 1168 -32.31 -11.39 19.00
C LEU A 1168 -32.61 -12.31 20.18
N SER A 1169 -32.36 -13.61 19.98
CA SER A 1169 -32.61 -14.62 21.02
C SER A 1169 -31.85 -14.33 22.32
N ASN A 1170 -32.54 -14.51 23.46
CA ASN A 1170 -31.97 -14.38 24.81
C ASN A 1170 -31.32 -13.02 25.11
N GLY A 1171 -31.74 -11.95 24.44
CA GLY A 1171 -31.22 -10.59 24.67
C GLY A 1171 -29.71 -10.46 24.41
N LYS A 1172 -29.14 -11.33 23.56
CA LYS A 1172 -27.71 -11.29 23.22
C LYS A 1172 -27.49 -10.27 22.11
N GLY A 1173 -26.71 -9.22 22.39
CA GLY A 1173 -26.38 -8.17 21.43
C GLY A 1173 -24.88 -7.89 21.29
N PRO A 1174 -24.51 -6.89 20.47
CA PRO A 1174 -23.12 -6.49 20.26
C PRO A 1174 -22.43 -6.04 21.55
N ARG A 1175 -21.22 -6.53 21.82
CA ARG A 1175 -20.37 -6.25 22.98
C ARG A 1175 -19.44 -5.06 22.76
N THR A 1176 -20.01 -3.95 22.32
CA THR A 1176 -19.33 -2.67 22.07
C THR A 1176 -20.38 -1.57 21.96
N PRO A 1177 -20.14 -0.34 22.46
CA PRO A 1177 -18.98 0.09 23.25
C PRO A 1177 -18.91 -0.56 24.64
N LEU A 1178 -17.74 -0.53 25.29
CA LEU A 1178 -17.57 -0.80 26.71
C LEU A 1178 -17.47 0.54 27.46
N ASN A 1179 -18.37 0.75 28.41
CA ASN A 1179 -18.65 2.04 29.03
C ASN A 1179 -18.39 2.02 30.54
N VAL A 1180 -18.15 3.20 31.10
CA VAL A 1180 -18.21 3.48 32.55
C VAL A 1180 -19.32 4.47 32.83
N ALA A 1181 -20.31 4.08 33.64
CA ALA A 1181 -21.36 4.95 34.16
C ALA A 1181 -21.18 5.22 35.66
N LEU A 1182 -21.64 6.40 36.09
CA LEU A 1182 -21.58 6.83 37.48
C LEU A 1182 -22.98 7.09 38.04
N SER A 1183 -23.18 6.86 39.33
CA SER A 1183 -24.40 7.22 40.05
C SER A 1183 -24.07 7.79 41.43
N LYS A 1184 -24.90 8.69 41.96
CA LYS A 1184 -24.79 9.19 43.34
C LYS A 1184 -25.66 8.41 44.31
N ASP A 1185 -26.73 7.79 43.83
CA ASP A 1185 -27.81 7.22 44.64
C ASP A 1185 -28.17 5.76 44.26
N GLY A 1186 -27.49 5.21 43.24
CA GLY A 1186 -27.75 3.89 42.68
C GLY A 1186 -28.91 3.82 41.70
N LYS A 1187 -29.70 4.89 41.58
CA LYS A 1187 -30.94 4.91 40.81
C LYS A 1187 -30.78 5.70 39.52
N THR A 1188 -30.22 6.91 39.62
CA THR A 1188 -29.94 7.75 38.45
C THR A 1188 -28.50 7.54 38.00
N TRP A 1189 -28.33 7.11 36.75
CA TRP A 1189 -27.04 6.77 36.17
C TRP A 1189 -26.65 7.74 35.06
N TYR A 1190 -25.37 8.11 35.04
CA TYR A 1190 -24.79 9.10 34.15
C TYR A 1190 -23.66 8.49 33.33
N ALA A 1191 -23.59 8.85 32.05
CA ALA A 1191 -22.49 8.52 31.17
C ALA A 1191 -21.21 9.25 31.62
N SER A 1192 -20.10 8.52 31.66
CA SER A 1192 -18.82 9.08 32.13
C SER A 1192 -17.64 8.80 31.19
N LEU A 1193 -17.42 7.54 30.82
CA LEU A 1193 -16.26 7.12 30.02
C LEU A 1193 -16.65 6.05 29.00
N VAL A 1194 -15.93 5.98 27.88
CA VAL A 1194 -15.94 4.85 26.95
C VAL A 1194 -14.54 4.27 26.89
N LEU A 1195 -14.38 3.08 27.45
CA LEU A 1195 -13.12 2.35 27.46
C LEU A 1195 -12.77 1.87 26.05
N GLU A 1196 -13.75 1.31 25.37
CA GLU A 1196 -13.59 0.74 24.03
C GLU A 1196 -14.80 1.05 23.18
N ASP A 1197 -14.55 1.37 21.91
CA ASP A 1197 -15.59 1.37 20.89
C ASP A 1197 -14.98 0.99 19.56
N SER A 1198 -15.44 -0.14 19.04
CA SER A 1198 -14.94 -0.73 17.81
C SER A 1198 -16.09 -1.45 17.17
N PRO A 1199 -16.17 -1.46 15.83
CA PRO A 1199 -17.23 -2.20 15.17
C PRO A 1199 -17.01 -3.73 15.27
N VAL A 1200 -15.79 -4.18 15.64
CA VAL A 1200 -15.52 -5.55 16.11
C VAL A 1200 -16.08 -5.76 17.54
N SER A 1201 -17.23 -6.41 17.64
CA SER A 1201 -18.04 -6.58 18.85
C SER A 1201 -17.55 -7.70 19.81
N GLN A 1202 -16.48 -7.48 20.59
CA GLN A 1202 -16.00 -8.46 21.60
C GLN A 1202 -15.28 -7.82 22.82
N TYR A 1203 -15.87 -6.84 23.50
CA TYR A 1203 -15.36 -6.34 24.79
C TYR A 1203 -16.22 -6.86 25.94
N SER A 1204 -15.64 -7.57 26.90
CA SER A 1204 -16.48 -8.21 27.93
C SER A 1204 -15.74 -8.61 29.20
N TYR A 1205 -16.53 -9.05 30.19
CA TYR A 1205 -16.06 -9.46 31.51
C TYR A 1205 -15.11 -8.44 32.15
N PRO A 1206 -15.57 -7.18 32.33
CA PRO A 1206 -14.80 -6.21 33.08
C PRO A 1206 -14.69 -6.63 34.54
N SER A 1207 -13.60 -6.26 35.19
CA SER A 1207 -13.44 -6.28 36.64
C SER A 1207 -12.85 -4.95 37.08
N VAL A 1208 -13.45 -4.33 38.09
CA VAL A 1208 -13.12 -2.95 38.49
C VAL A 1208 -12.87 -2.82 39.97
N MET A 1209 -11.77 -2.23 40.39
CA MET A 1209 -11.49 -1.96 41.80
C MET A 1209 -11.01 -0.51 42.00
N GLN A 1210 -11.02 -0.03 43.25
CA GLN A 1210 -10.34 1.21 43.62
C GLN A 1210 -9.24 0.91 44.64
N SER A 1211 -8.02 1.32 44.34
CA SER A 1211 -6.82 1.08 45.14
C SER A 1211 -6.66 2.06 46.31
N ALA A 1212 -5.73 1.77 47.21
CA ALA A 1212 -5.34 2.62 48.33
C ALA A 1212 -5.00 4.07 47.89
N ASP A 1213 -4.34 4.26 46.74
CA ASP A 1213 -3.98 5.57 46.17
C ASP A 1213 -5.18 6.38 45.62
N GLY A 1214 -6.38 5.81 45.65
CA GLY A 1214 -7.62 6.46 45.20
C GLY A 1214 -7.92 6.28 43.71
N MET A 1215 -7.05 5.60 42.96
CA MET A 1215 -7.24 5.37 41.53
C MET A 1215 -8.18 4.20 41.28
N VAL A 1216 -8.89 4.24 40.15
CA VAL A 1216 -9.75 3.14 39.69
C VAL A 1216 -8.98 2.29 38.69
N HIS A 1217 -9.00 0.98 38.88
CA HIS A 1217 -8.33 0.00 38.04
C HIS A 1217 -9.36 -0.91 37.40
N ILE A 1218 -9.37 -0.97 36.06
CA ILE A 1218 -10.27 -1.81 35.29
C ILE A 1218 -9.43 -2.78 34.47
N VAL A 1219 -9.79 -4.06 34.53
CA VAL A 1219 -9.32 -5.07 33.57
C VAL A 1219 -10.50 -5.66 32.81
N TYR A 1220 -10.33 -5.99 31.54
CA TYR A 1220 -11.38 -6.63 30.75
C TYR A 1220 -10.81 -7.50 29.64
N THR A 1221 -11.65 -8.44 29.17
CA THR A 1221 -11.37 -9.21 27.96
C THR A 1221 -11.46 -8.31 26.74
N TRP A 1222 -10.34 -8.17 26.03
CA TRP A 1222 -10.25 -7.51 24.74
C TRP A 1222 -10.27 -8.55 23.62
N ARG A 1223 -11.36 -8.57 22.85
CA ARG A 1223 -11.59 -9.43 21.68
C ARG A 1223 -11.48 -10.95 21.91
N ARG A 1224 -11.47 -11.39 23.19
CA ARG A 1224 -11.10 -12.75 23.65
C ARG A 1224 -9.66 -13.17 23.37
N GLU A 1225 -8.79 -12.21 23.11
CA GLU A 1225 -7.41 -12.48 22.72
C GLU A 1225 -6.45 -12.07 23.84
N ARG A 1226 -6.70 -10.91 24.43
CA ARG A 1226 -5.82 -10.28 25.43
C ARG A 1226 -6.64 -9.74 26.58
N ILE A 1227 -5.96 -9.45 27.68
CA ILE A 1227 -6.52 -8.69 28.79
C ILE A 1227 -6.00 -7.26 28.73
N LYS A 1228 -6.93 -6.32 28.72
CA LYS A 1228 -6.64 -4.89 28.74
C LYS A 1228 -6.68 -4.39 30.18
N TYR A 1229 -5.80 -3.46 30.52
CA TYR A 1229 -5.74 -2.77 31.81
C TYR A 1229 -5.86 -1.26 31.60
N VAL A 1230 -6.75 -0.64 32.38
CA VAL A 1230 -6.99 0.79 32.37
C VAL A 1230 -6.92 1.34 33.79
N LYS A 1231 -6.07 2.34 34.01
CA LYS A 1231 -5.99 3.13 35.25
C LYS A 1231 -6.74 4.45 35.04
N ILE A 1232 -7.64 4.80 35.96
CA ILE A 1232 -8.50 5.99 35.87
C ILE A 1232 -8.32 6.83 37.13
N ASP A 1233 -8.23 8.14 36.95
CA ASP A 1233 -8.37 9.13 38.01
C ASP A 1233 -9.86 9.48 38.17
N PRO A 1234 -10.54 8.99 39.21
CA PRO A 1234 -11.97 9.21 39.38
C PRO A 1234 -12.34 10.68 39.62
N ALA A 1235 -11.40 11.54 40.02
CA ALA A 1235 -11.67 12.96 40.20
C ALA A 1235 -11.84 13.71 38.86
N LYS A 1236 -11.34 13.13 37.76
CA LYS A 1236 -11.46 13.69 36.40
C LYS A 1236 -12.67 13.20 35.63
N LEU A 1237 -13.44 12.26 36.19
CA LEU A 1237 -14.63 11.70 35.56
C LEU A 1237 -15.80 12.69 35.60
N GLU A 1238 -16.38 12.94 34.44
CA GLU A 1238 -17.57 13.78 34.27
C GLU A 1238 -18.86 12.94 34.31
N MET A 1239 -19.98 13.56 34.65
CA MET A 1239 -21.30 12.92 34.68
C MET A 1239 -22.23 13.63 33.69
N LYS A 1240 -22.58 12.95 32.59
CA LYS A 1240 -23.56 13.42 31.60
C LYS A 1240 -24.81 12.55 31.64
N GLU A 1241 -25.99 13.16 31.56
CA GLU A 1241 -27.25 12.44 31.69
C GLU A 1241 -27.45 11.42 30.55
N ILE A 1242 -27.95 10.23 30.88
CA ILE A 1242 -28.38 9.21 29.92
C ILE A 1242 -29.87 9.41 29.69
N ILE A 1243 -30.25 9.86 28.48
CA ILE A 1243 -31.64 10.16 28.14
C ILE A 1243 -32.19 9.03 27.27
N ASN A 1244 -33.35 8.47 27.62
CA ASN A 1244 -34.02 7.40 26.88
C ASN A 1244 -33.12 6.18 26.58
N GLU A 1245 -32.29 5.79 27.56
CA GLU A 1245 -31.32 4.69 27.42
C GLU A 1245 -30.31 4.88 26.27
N GLN A 1246 -30.07 6.12 25.84
CA GLN A 1246 -29.08 6.46 24.83
C GLN A 1246 -27.85 7.08 25.49
N TRP A 1247 -26.68 6.54 25.15
CA TRP A 1247 -25.42 7.17 25.52
C TRP A 1247 -25.30 8.52 24.79
N PRO A 1248 -24.91 9.61 25.46
CA PRO A 1248 -24.78 10.90 24.79
C PRO A 1248 -23.80 10.83 23.61
N GLY A 1249 -24.21 11.32 22.44
CA GLY A 1249 -23.42 11.25 21.20
C GLY A 1249 -23.44 9.87 20.50
N ALA A 1250 -24.20 8.88 20.97
CA ALA A 1250 -24.45 7.67 20.17
C ALA A 1250 -25.37 7.99 18.99
N ALA A 1251 -25.05 7.46 17.80
CA ALA A 1251 -25.93 7.59 16.65
C ALA A 1251 -27.23 6.79 16.90
N ILE A 1252 -28.36 7.33 16.46
CA ILE A 1252 -29.61 6.56 16.35
C ILE A 1252 -29.32 5.43 15.37
N SER A 1253 -29.42 4.17 15.82
CA SER A 1253 -29.21 3.01 14.95
C SER A 1253 -30.13 3.14 13.74
N PRO A 1254 -29.61 3.18 12.49
CA PRO A 1254 -30.48 3.06 11.34
C PRO A 1254 -31.04 1.64 11.39
N ALA A 1255 -32.36 1.53 11.40
CA ALA A 1255 -33.00 0.32 10.89
C ALA A 1255 -32.39 0.03 9.50
N THR A 1256 -32.15 -1.24 9.22
CA THR A 1256 -31.75 -1.72 7.90
C THR A 1256 -32.68 -1.16 6.83
N ASN A 1257 -32.27 -0.08 6.15
CA ASN A 1257 -32.94 0.41 4.95
C ASN A 1257 -32.65 -0.56 3.81
N ALA A 1258 -33.47 -1.59 3.70
CA ALA A 1258 -33.80 -2.15 2.41
C ALA A 1258 -34.50 -1.06 1.58
N SER A 1259 -33.99 -0.83 0.37
CA SER A 1259 -34.68 -0.20 -0.76
C SER A 1259 -35.56 1.03 -0.47
N HIS A 1260 -34.99 2.22 -0.65
CA HIS A 1260 -35.76 3.33 -1.23
C HIS A 1260 -35.45 3.39 -2.74
N GLU A 1261 -36.17 2.57 -3.49
CA GLU A 1261 -36.83 3.04 -4.72
C GLU A 1261 -37.92 4.00 -4.23
N GLU A 1262 -38.03 5.24 -4.70
CA GLU A 1262 -38.45 5.71 -6.03
C GLU A 1262 -38.28 7.25 -6.04
N PRO A 1263 -38.47 7.98 -7.17
CA PRO A 1263 -38.17 9.42 -7.24
C PRO A 1263 -38.89 10.30 -6.20
#